data_AF-A0A8B8C3V3-F1
#
_entry.id   AF-A0A8B8C3V3-F1
#
_cell.length_a   1.000
_cell.length_b   1.000
_cell.length_c   1.000
_cell.angle_alpha   90.00
_cell.angle_beta   90.00
_cell.angle_gamma   90.00
#
_symmetry.space_group_name_H-M   'P 1'
#
loop_
_entity.id
_entity.type
_entity.pdbx_description
1 polymer ?
#
loop_
_entity_poly.entity_id
_entity_poly.type
_entity_poly.pdbx_seq_one_letter_code
_entity_poly.pdbx_strand_id
1 'polypeptide(L)'
;MAGLIWNLLGGLIFPFVVWTYENIALHKPAWQLNPYKNDEFNASLAVDGQKKNLSQWGGECVASEYGRKAEWRVDLTGIRSIHHIAIQYVQNKPVWDAGDYKTKAFLGFSIYISNTTTKEDGVLCFKDTNYTRATIPNPVNITCPYHGRYVIYYNNRTHRPFPDGYSYFAYTDLCEVEVFGCLSPGLYGENCSLRCPRNCQEGHCDIVEGNCLGCIPGYQSFTCDEECEQFTYGLGCNQTCGNCSKGEQCNHLNGRCLNGCDVGVYGDKCDSECLDGKHGQNCEEHCSKHCMISETCDRVTGHCIGGCQAGWTNAQCDQECSGGMFGQHCNQSCGKCLNNEQCHHVNGSCLDGCDSGYRGTNCTEECTVGLYGPNCERLCSANCREPGVCDMDTGHCKGGCQAGWTQRKCDIECQDGLYGQNCQENCSAKCIVFGRCDKVTGQCEGGCQAGWKQSNCDAMCDNGMFGQDCTERCGQCLGKEECHHVNGSCINGCKSGYHGLMCTKEETSTPTRGQNILGAVVAPILITVFVIVAVVVLFIGRKRFQSKPTHIELTNFEWQGERTETNLIVSNNCHENEFSTLYTNVSHSYKQEVTPKSDSETASNKTNTEITESSEACISKDHIANDYQEDQCSPLYTNVVHSYITEVTPTLECKKASIKRNKERPENSETCISKEHITNENQVDKCSIKGTCDIGGENTPDIPVNQLHETIVEMKKLEDKGFKREYSMLSNGELFPCNVGKRQENLSKNRYKTILPYDHSRVILHGDNGCSEYINASFIEDTKREFAYIATQGPTQNSVNEFWRMVWQQNVSEIVMLTNLMEGKKIKCFQYWPDCLKTELYDSVTIENVFEKQYAFYITRKFVVSHKQHNMSRDIIQYHYTMWPDHGTPEPLNLAVFHSQVLRTSSDENRTPLVVHCSAGIGRTGTFIALDALYKEGKRTGKVNVAKYVKIMRSCRMNMVQTYEQYVTIFLALNERCNVSFQRQSLSSFGDKLDSVLNSPEKQTYIGKEFEKLLNRRPEYTIDDYLEASYHVNKNYDELPLDRYILYLTSPVANRGSYINAINVSSYQQNNAFIVTHYPPPEDAVDFLRLLVDHESNTVICMDPLSKITSSKSWLPESSSDKMVDPFSVQRVGETWTNVKVTEIRILNEEQELSHAVSIVEPREVPGPDGTSSSLRSLVSYAMDVTTEGPITVVSKDGASMCGAFCAVFNCIQQIIMDDSVDVFTTVRQLQTQRPEFCTTLEEYLLVYRALFDYIWTISENMYENM
;
A
#
# COMPACT_ATOMS: atom_id res chain seq x y z
N MET A 1 9.63 -42.82 77.91
CA MET A 1 8.29 -43.33 78.28
C MET A 1 7.29 -42.86 77.21
N ALA A 2 7.11 -43.64 76.15
CA ALA A 2 6.43 -43.18 74.92
C ALA A 2 4.93 -43.56 74.86
N GLY A 3 4.21 -43.48 75.99
CA GLY A 3 2.82 -43.96 76.12
C GLY A 3 1.72 -42.89 76.02
N LEU A 4 2.05 -41.65 75.65
CA LEU A 4 1.15 -40.49 75.86
C LEU A 4 0.98 -39.53 74.66
N ILE A 5 1.53 -39.85 73.48
CA ILE A 5 1.52 -38.95 72.30
C ILE A 5 0.67 -39.47 71.14
N TRP A 6 0.26 -40.75 71.15
CA TRP A 6 -0.49 -41.36 70.03
C TRP A 6 -1.97 -40.87 69.91
N ASN A 7 -2.49 -40.17 70.91
CA ASN A 7 -3.92 -39.82 71.01
C ASN A 7 -4.31 -38.47 70.36
N LEU A 8 -3.47 -37.87 69.51
CA LEU A 8 -3.71 -36.53 68.92
C LEU A 8 -3.63 -36.44 67.38
N LEU A 9 -3.37 -37.54 66.67
CA LEU A 9 -3.26 -37.57 65.20
C LEU A 9 -4.09 -38.70 64.53
N GLY A 10 -5.11 -39.21 65.23
CA GLY A 10 -5.95 -40.31 64.76
C GLY A 10 -7.42 -39.92 64.63
N GLY A 11 -7.82 -39.29 63.52
CA GLY A 11 -9.25 -39.13 63.18
C GLY A 11 -9.61 -37.85 62.43
N LEU A 12 -9.43 -37.85 61.11
CA LEU A 12 -10.33 -37.22 60.13
C LEU A 12 -9.85 -37.57 58.70
N ILE A 13 -10.19 -38.77 58.23
CA ILE A 13 -10.11 -39.06 56.80
C ILE A 13 -11.35 -38.44 56.15
N PHE A 14 -11.22 -37.19 55.71
CA PHE A 14 -12.13 -36.67 54.69
C PHE A 14 -11.87 -37.46 53.40
N PRO A 15 -12.92 -37.91 52.68
CA PRO A 15 -12.72 -38.49 51.35
C PRO A 15 -12.21 -37.39 50.42
N PHE A 16 -11.09 -37.63 49.75
CA PHE A 16 -10.69 -36.84 48.59
C PHE A 16 -11.71 -37.10 47.48
N VAL A 17 -12.69 -36.20 47.35
CA VAL A 17 -13.53 -36.14 46.15
C VAL A 17 -12.63 -35.67 45.02
N VAL A 18 -12.40 -36.53 44.04
CA VAL A 18 -11.68 -36.17 42.81
C VAL A 18 -12.70 -35.57 41.85
N TRP A 19 -12.64 -34.25 41.66
CA TRP A 19 -13.55 -33.51 40.78
C TRP A 19 -13.03 -33.57 39.34
N THR A 20 -13.26 -34.70 38.67
CA THR A 20 -13.17 -34.78 37.20
C THR A 20 -14.29 -33.94 36.55
N TYR A 21 -14.27 -33.78 35.21
CA TYR A 21 -15.44 -33.31 34.48
C TYR A 21 -16.72 -34.05 34.91
N GLU A 22 -17.81 -33.32 35.11
CA GLU A 22 -19.09 -33.86 35.59
C GLU A 22 -20.10 -34.02 34.46
N ASN A 23 -21.02 -34.98 34.58
CA ASN A 23 -22.20 -35.07 33.72
C ASN A 23 -23.17 -33.91 34.03
N ILE A 24 -22.92 -32.76 33.39
CA ILE A 24 -23.69 -31.52 33.54
C ILE A 24 -25.09 -31.60 32.90
N ALA A 25 -25.42 -32.70 32.20
CA ALA A 25 -26.77 -33.01 31.72
C ALA A 25 -27.63 -33.80 32.73
N LEU A 26 -27.04 -34.36 33.80
CA LEU A 26 -27.78 -35.18 34.77
C LEU A 26 -28.96 -34.42 35.41
N HIS A 27 -30.14 -35.04 35.37
CA HIS A 27 -31.43 -34.52 35.81
C HIS A 27 -31.82 -33.14 35.25
N LYS A 28 -31.31 -32.78 34.07
CA LYS A 28 -31.66 -31.52 33.40
C LYS A 28 -32.97 -31.62 32.61
N PRO A 29 -33.65 -30.49 32.33
CA PRO A 29 -34.82 -30.48 31.47
C PRO A 29 -34.47 -30.97 30.05
N ALA A 30 -35.15 -32.00 29.58
CA ALA A 30 -35.00 -32.54 28.24
C ALA A 30 -36.33 -32.52 27.47
N TRP A 31 -36.24 -32.45 26.14
CA TRP A 31 -37.36 -32.40 25.22
C TRP A 31 -37.09 -33.30 24.01
N GLN A 32 -38.14 -33.84 23.39
CA GLN A 32 -38.02 -34.54 22.11
C GLN A 32 -39.17 -34.22 21.16
N LEU A 33 -38.91 -34.37 19.87
CA LEU A 33 -39.91 -34.33 18.81
C LEU A 33 -40.67 -35.66 18.76
N ASN A 34 -42.01 -35.58 18.80
CA ASN A 34 -42.94 -36.70 18.68
C ASN A 34 -42.66 -37.88 19.66
N PRO A 35 -42.79 -37.68 20.99
CA PRO A 35 -42.59 -38.74 21.99
C PRO A 35 -43.54 -39.93 21.81
N TYR A 36 -43.02 -41.16 21.80
CA TYR A 36 -43.85 -42.36 21.66
C TYR A 36 -44.68 -42.61 22.92
N LYS A 37 -46.02 -42.62 22.79
CA LYS A 37 -46.98 -42.75 23.91
C LYS A 37 -46.84 -41.71 25.06
N ASN A 38 -46.20 -40.56 24.84
CA ASN A 38 -46.05 -39.43 25.80
C ASN A 38 -45.41 -39.74 27.18
N ASP A 39 -46.06 -40.54 28.03
CA ASP A 39 -45.70 -40.75 29.44
C ASP A 39 -44.67 -41.90 29.64
N GLU A 40 -44.75 -42.97 28.85
CA GLU A 40 -43.88 -44.17 28.99
C GLU A 40 -42.43 -43.92 28.53
N PHE A 41 -42.20 -42.98 27.60
CA PHE A 41 -40.92 -42.75 26.92
C PHE A 41 -40.44 -41.30 27.03
N ASN A 42 -40.65 -40.66 28.19
CA ASN A 42 -40.36 -39.25 28.43
C ASN A 42 -38.89 -38.90 28.10
N ALA A 43 -38.67 -37.76 27.44
CA ALA A 43 -37.35 -37.29 27.02
C ALA A 43 -36.33 -37.16 28.18
N SER A 44 -36.80 -37.01 29.43
CA SER A 44 -35.94 -36.96 30.63
C SER A 44 -35.25 -38.29 30.97
N LEU A 45 -35.69 -39.43 30.43
CA LEU A 45 -35.07 -40.73 30.73
C LEU A 45 -33.61 -40.77 30.28
N ALA A 46 -33.29 -40.19 29.10
CA ALA A 46 -31.92 -40.12 28.59
C ALA A 46 -31.00 -39.13 29.34
N VAL A 47 -31.41 -38.61 30.50
CA VAL A 47 -30.59 -37.78 31.39
C VAL A 47 -30.88 -38.07 32.87
N ASP A 48 -31.39 -39.26 33.20
CA ASP A 48 -31.65 -39.64 34.59
C ASP A 48 -30.55 -40.52 35.22
N GLY A 49 -29.54 -40.92 34.43
CA GLY A 49 -28.41 -41.72 34.89
C GLY A 49 -28.69 -43.23 34.99
N GLN A 50 -29.88 -43.70 34.61
CA GLN A 50 -30.23 -45.13 34.63
C GLN A 50 -29.80 -45.84 33.34
N LYS A 51 -28.90 -46.83 33.48
CA LYS A 51 -28.25 -47.54 32.37
C LYS A 51 -28.19 -49.07 32.58
N LYS A 52 -29.09 -49.64 33.39
CA LYS A 52 -29.13 -51.05 33.77
C LYS A 52 -29.94 -51.92 32.80
N ASN A 53 -30.94 -51.34 32.15
CA ASN A 53 -31.90 -52.05 31.31
C ASN A 53 -32.16 -51.31 29.99
N LEU A 54 -31.14 -51.31 29.13
CA LEU A 54 -31.14 -50.64 27.82
C LEU A 54 -32.15 -51.21 26.80
N SER A 55 -33.04 -52.12 27.18
CA SER A 55 -34.14 -52.57 26.32
C SER A 55 -35.11 -51.42 26.06
N GLN A 56 -35.70 -51.33 24.86
CA GLN A 56 -36.72 -50.31 24.57
C GLN A 56 -37.86 -50.34 25.60
N TRP A 57 -38.27 -51.53 26.04
CA TRP A 57 -39.34 -51.71 27.03
C TRP A 57 -38.80 -51.85 28.46
N GLY A 58 -37.55 -51.44 28.69
CA GLY A 58 -36.87 -51.55 29.97
C GLY A 58 -37.21 -50.46 30.98
N GLY A 59 -37.81 -49.35 30.53
CA GLY A 59 -38.19 -48.20 31.35
C GLY A 59 -37.10 -47.12 31.52
N GLU A 60 -35.91 -47.35 30.95
CA GLU A 60 -34.73 -46.48 31.07
C GLU A 60 -34.33 -45.85 29.71
N CYS A 61 -35.24 -45.77 28.73
CA CYS A 61 -34.93 -45.28 27.39
C CYS A 61 -36.04 -44.42 26.76
N VAL A 62 -35.63 -43.42 26.00
CA VAL A 62 -36.44 -42.47 25.24
C VAL A 62 -36.70 -43.01 23.84
N ALA A 63 -37.95 -42.98 23.37
CA ALA A 63 -38.32 -43.33 22.00
C ALA A 63 -39.32 -42.33 21.41
N SER A 64 -39.20 -42.10 20.11
CA SER A 64 -40.09 -41.24 19.32
C SER A 64 -41.00 -42.06 18.40
N GLU A 65 -42.10 -41.48 17.96
CA GLU A 65 -42.99 -42.07 16.96
C GLU A 65 -42.33 -42.19 15.57
N TYR A 66 -43.03 -42.83 14.63
CA TYR A 66 -42.59 -43.08 13.25
C TYR A 66 -42.36 -41.77 12.47
N GLY A 67 -41.14 -41.24 12.56
CA GLY A 67 -40.75 -39.96 11.99
C GLY A 67 -39.72 -40.04 10.85
N ARG A 68 -39.79 -39.06 9.94
CA ARG A 68 -38.67 -38.70 9.05
C ARG A 68 -37.67 -37.72 9.71
N LYS A 69 -37.88 -37.36 10.97
CA LYS A 69 -36.94 -36.61 11.81
C LYS A 69 -37.04 -37.18 13.22
N ALA A 70 -35.90 -37.42 13.84
CA ALA A 70 -35.80 -37.54 15.28
C ALA A 70 -35.00 -36.35 15.80
N GLU A 71 -35.50 -35.71 16.85
CA GLU A 71 -34.81 -34.64 17.55
C GLU A 71 -35.03 -34.81 19.04
N TRP A 72 -33.95 -34.71 19.80
CA TRP A 72 -33.95 -34.70 21.26
C TRP A 72 -32.94 -33.67 21.72
N ARG A 73 -33.24 -32.92 22.80
CA ARG A 73 -32.31 -31.94 23.36
C ARG A 73 -32.44 -31.78 24.86
N VAL A 74 -31.32 -31.50 25.51
CA VAL A 74 -31.23 -31.17 26.95
C VAL A 74 -30.82 -29.71 27.14
N ASP A 75 -31.45 -29.02 28.09
CA ASP A 75 -31.10 -27.68 28.55
C ASP A 75 -30.14 -27.76 29.75
N LEU A 76 -28.87 -27.42 29.54
CA LEU A 76 -27.83 -27.38 30.58
C LEU A 76 -28.01 -26.23 31.60
N THR A 77 -29.18 -25.58 31.61
CA THR A 77 -29.63 -24.51 32.53
C THR A 77 -28.79 -23.22 32.47
N GLY A 78 -28.07 -23.02 31.37
CA GLY A 78 -27.14 -21.92 31.13
C GLY A 78 -26.03 -22.36 30.17
N ILE A 79 -25.24 -21.42 29.64
CA ILE A 79 -24.11 -21.75 28.76
C ILE A 79 -23.01 -22.43 29.59
N ARG A 80 -22.56 -23.61 29.16
CA ARG A 80 -21.53 -24.42 29.82
C ARG A 80 -20.37 -24.69 28.87
N SER A 81 -19.17 -24.78 29.41
CA SER A 81 -18.03 -25.41 28.72
C SER A 81 -18.26 -26.92 28.70
N ILE A 82 -18.31 -27.52 27.51
CA ILE A 82 -18.40 -28.96 27.29
C ILE A 82 -17.00 -29.47 26.89
N HIS A 83 -16.65 -30.68 27.33
CA HIS A 83 -15.43 -31.40 26.90
C HIS A 83 -15.79 -32.52 25.94
N HIS A 84 -16.72 -33.39 26.33
CA HIS A 84 -17.15 -34.52 25.55
C HIS A 84 -18.56 -34.96 25.93
N ILE A 85 -19.20 -35.73 25.06
CA ILE A 85 -20.54 -36.27 25.23
C ILE A 85 -20.45 -37.79 25.06
N ALA A 86 -21.02 -38.55 25.99
CA ALA A 86 -21.18 -40.00 25.87
C ALA A 86 -22.66 -40.33 25.67
N ILE A 87 -22.99 -41.12 24.65
CA ILE A 87 -24.38 -41.47 24.31
C ILE A 87 -24.56 -42.98 24.33
N GLN A 88 -25.46 -43.44 25.20
CA GLN A 88 -25.92 -44.82 25.33
C GLN A 88 -27.28 -44.96 24.64
N TYR A 89 -27.47 -46.06 23.91
CA TYR A 89 -28.61 -46.27 23.01
C TYR A 89 -29.36 -47.58 23.29
N VAL A 90 -30.61 -47.67 22.81
CA VAL A 90 -31.47 -48.87 22.93
C VAL A 90 -30.80 -50.14 22.38
N GLN A 91 -30.79 -51.19 23.20
CA GLN A 91 -30.07 -52.43 22.97
C GLN A 91 -30.93 -53.66 23.30
N ASN A 92 -31.30 -54.43 22.27
CA ASN A 92 -32.14 -55.64 22.42
C ASN A 92 -31.33 -56.94 22.60
N LYS A 93 -30.01 -56.89 22.40
CA LYS A 93 -29.05 -58.00 22.51
C LYS A 93 -27.72 -57.48 23.06
N PRO A 94 -26.92 -58.26 23.81
CA PRO A 94 -25.69 -57.78 24.47
C PRO A 94 -24.59 -57.25 23.53
N VAL A 95 -24.71 -57.44 22.21
CA VAL A 95 -23.97 -56.72 21.18
C VAL A 95 -24.96 -56.33 20.08
N TRP A 96 -24.85 -55.12 19.51
CA TRP A 96 -25.56 -54.77 18.28
C TRP A 96 -24.99 -55.59 17.11
N ASP A 97 -25.79 -56.51 16.56
CA ASP A 97 -25.47 -57.19 15.31
C ASP A 97 -26.10 -56.45 14.11
N ALA A 98 -25.54 -56.66 12.91
CA ALA A 98 -26.01 -56.02 11.67
C ALA A 98 -27.46 -56.41 11.25
N GLY A 99 -28.08 -57.34 11.98
CA GLY A 99 -29.47 -57.74 11.83
C GLY A 99 -30.45 -56.95 12.70
N ASP A 100 -30.02 -56.30 13.79
CA ASP A 100 -30.93 -55.46 14.60
C ASP A 100 -31.36 -54.23 13.78
N TYR A 101 -32.68 -54.05 13.66
CA TYR A 101 -33.28 -52.97 12.89
C TYR A 101 -33.03 -51.58 13.50
N LYS A 102 -32.75 -51.49 14.80
CA LYS A 102 -32.45 -50.23 15.50
C LYS A 102 -31.15 -49.60 15.00
N THR A 103 -30.12 -50.40 14.71
CA THR A 103 -28.84 -49.91 14.16
C THR A 103 -29.05 -49.03 12.93
N LYS A 104 -29.99 -49.41 12.06
CA LYS A 104 -30.33 -48.72 10.80
C LYS A 104 -30.94 -47.33 11.04
N ALA A 105 -31.62 -47.14 12.18
CA ALA A 105 -32.25 -45.87 12.51
C ALA A 105 -31.25 -44.84 13.05
N PHE A 106 -30.27 -45.27 13.85
CA PHE A 106 -29.30 -44.37 14.47
C PHE A 106 -28.30 -43.74 13.50
N LEU A 107 -27.87 -44.46 12.46
CA LEU A 107 -26.81 -44.01 11.55
C LEU A 107 -27.03 -42.58 11.01
N GLY A 108 -25.94 -41.83 10.84
CA GLY A 108 -25.98 -40.46 10.32
C GLY A 108 -26.69 -39.45 11.22
N PHE A 109 -26.75 -39.71 12.52
CA PHE A 109 -27.14 -38.71 13.51
C PHE A 109 -26.12 -37.58 13.56
N SER A 110 -26.53 -36.44 14.14
CA SER A 110 -25.70 -35.27 14.35
C SER A 110 -25.94 -34.69 15.73
N ILE A 111 -24.87 -34.22 16.38
CA ILE A 111 -24.92 -33.53 17.67
C ILE A 111 -24.57 -32.06 17.45
N TYR A 112 -25.52 -31.18 17.76
CA TYR A 112 -25.34 -29.73 17.73
C TYR A 112 -25.24 -29.17 19.14
N ILE A 113 -24.38 -28.17 19.32
CA ILE A 113 -24.19 -27.41 20.54
C ILE A 113 -24.72 -26.00 20.28
N SER A 114 -25.82 -25.61 20.93
CA SER A 114 -26.52 -24.34 20.65
C SER A 114 -26.75 -23.51 21.91
N ASN A 115 -26.87 -22.19 21.74
CA ASN A 115 -27.35 -21.29 22.80
C ASN A 115 -28.88 -21.10 22.76
N THR A 116 -29.53 -21.54 21.69
CA THR A 116 -30.99 -21.54 21.48
C THR A 116 -31.53 -22.97 21.43
N THR A 117 -32.86 -23.13 21.43
CA THR A 117 -33.52 -24.43 21.21
C THR A 117 -33.42 -24.94 19.78
N THR A 118 -32.90 -24.13 18.85
CA THR A 118 -32.76 -24.41 17.42
C THR A 118 -31.34 -24.86 17.11
N LYS A 119 -31.19 -25.79 16.16
CA LYS A 119 -29.88 -26.34 15.76
C LYS A 119 -29.19 -25.47 14.71
N GLU A 120 -29.95 -24.63 14.02
CA GLU A 120 -29.52 -23.68 12.99
C GLU A 120 -28.59 -22.61 13.57
N ASP A 121 -28.84 -22.20 14.82
CA ASP A 121 -27.99 -21.26 15.57
C ASP A 121 -26.83 -21.97 16.31
N GLY A 122 -26.70 -23.29 16.13
CA GLY A 122 -25.79 -24.14 16.88
C GLY A 122 -24.60 -24.64 16.06
N VAL A 123 -23.47 -24.84 16.74
CA VAL A 123 -22.29 -25.46 16.14
C VAL A 123 -22.51 -26.97 16.01
N LEU A 124 -22.32 -27.51 14.81
CA LEU A 124 -22.25 -28.95 14.60
C LEU A 124 -20.97 -29.49 15.27
N CYS A 125 -21.08 -30.16 16.42
CA CYS A 125 -19.93 -30.82 17.03
C CYS A 125 -19.58 -32.11 16.26
N PHE A 126 -20.59 -32.92 15.97
CA PHE A 126 -20.40 -34.27 15.43
C PHE A 126 -21.48 -34.60 14.43
N LYS A 127 -21.09 -35.29 13.36
CA LYS A 127 -21.98 -35.93 12.40
C LYS A 127 -21.42 -37.33 12.16
N ASP A 128 -22.27 -38.34 12.29
CA ASP A 128 -21.90 -39.68 11.86
C ASP A 128 -21.85 -39.72 10.32
N THR A 129 -20.69 -40.09 9.79
CA THR A 129 -20.47 -40.43 8.38
C THR A 129 -19.81 -41.81 8.22
N ASN A 130 -19.30 -42.39 9.32
CA ASN A 130 -18.32 -43.49 9.29
C ASN A 130 -18.80 -44.76 10.02
N TYR A 131 -19.88 -44.69 10.80
CA TYR A 131 -20.44 -45.89 11.41
C TYR A 131 -21.24 -46.71 10.40
N THR A 132 -21.28 -48.01 10.62
CA THR A 132 -22.07 -48.98 9.85
C THR A 132 -22.97 -49.76 10.80
N ARG A 133 -23.93 -50.52 10.27
CA ARG A 133 -24.81 -51.42 11.06
C ARG A 133 -24.06 -52.37 12.01
N ALA A 134 -22.77 -52.62 11.79
CA ALA A 134 -21.92 -53.50 12.60
C ALA A 134 -20.86 -52.77 13.44
N THR A 135 -20.71 -51.44 13.28
CA THR A 135 -19.59 -50.67 13.87
C THR A 135 -19.99 -49.44 14.67
N ILE A 136 -21.30 -49.14 14.81
CA ILE A 136 -21.74 -48.13 15.79
C ILE A 136 -21.39 -48.63 17.20
N PRO A 137 -20.56 -47.91 17.99
CA PRO A 137 -20.30 -48.30 19.38
C PRO A 137 -21.50 -47.93 20.27
N ASN A 138 -21.61 -48.57 21.45
CA ASN A 138 -22.64 -48.26 22.44
C ASN A 138 -22.03 -48.43 23.85
N PRO A 139 -21.62 -47.35 24.55
CA PRO A 139 -21.84 -45.95 24.19
C PRO A 139 -20.96 -45.44 23.05
N VAL A 140 -21.40 -44.36 22.38
CA VAL A 140 -20.55 -43.51 21.53
C VAL A 140 -19.95 -42.39 22.40
N ASN A 141 -18.63 -42.21 22.37
CA ASN A 141 -17.96 -41.06 22.98
C ASN A 141 -17.58 -40.04 21.91
N ILE A 142 -17.93 -38.77 22.14
CA ILE A 142 -17.84 -37.67 21.16
C ILE A 142 -17.12 -36.48 21.82
N THR A 143 -15.94 -36.11 21.33
CA THR A 143 -15.21 -34.93 21.83
C THR A 143 -15.86 -33.65 21.30
N CYS A 144 -16.34 -32.78 22.20
CA CYS A 144 -17.07 -31.54 21.87
C CYS A 144 -16.55 -30.37 22.73
N PRO A 145 -15.37 -29.78 22.42
CA PRO A 145 -14.78 -28.67 23.15
C PRO A 145 -15.46 -27.33 22.78
N TYR A 146 -16.76 -27.23 23.07
CA TYR A 146 -17.61 -26.11 22.69
C TYR A 146 -18.37 -25.55 23.90
N HIS A 147 -18.77 -24.28 23.80
CA HIS A 147 -19.69 -23.67 24.75
C HIS A 147 -21.12 -23.71 24.21
N GLY A 148 -22.07 -24.11 25.05
CA GLY A 148 -23.48 -24.11 24.67
C GLY A 148 -24.41 -24.25 25.86
N ARG A 149 -25.68 -23.89 25.67
CA ARG A 149 -26.76 -24.16 26.62
C ARG A 149 -27.51 -25.46 26.32
N TYR A 150 -27.65 -25.80 25.04
CA TYR A 150 -28.40 -26.96 24.59
C TYR A 150 -27.48 -27.93 23.86
N VAL A 151 -27.58 -29.21 24.21
CA VAL A 151 -27.06 -30.32 23.40
C VAL A 151 -28.24 -30.92 22.67
N ILE A 152 -28.17 -30.92 21.34
CA ILE A 152 -29.26 -31.34 20.45
C ILE A 152 -28.79 -32.57 19.65
N TYR A 153 -29.37 -33.73 19.95
CA TYR A 153 -29.35 -34.89 19.06
C TYR A 153 -30.36 -34.63 17.93
N TYR A 154 -29.90 -34.65 16.68
CA TYR A 154 -30.74 -34.49 15.50
C TYR A 154 -30.40 -35.55 14.46
N ASN A 155 -31.40 -36.27 13.97
CA ASN A 155 -31.23 -37.32 12.97
C ASN A 155 -32.30 -37.19 11.88
N ASN A 156 -31.86 -36.95 10.64
CA ASN A 156 -32.76 -36.51 9.56
C ASN A 156 -32.96 -37.59 8.49
N ARG A 157 -34.21 -37.72 8.05
CA ARG A 157 -34.66 -38.56 6.94
C ARG A 157 -35.65 -37.82 6.01
N THR A 158 -35.56 -36.50 5.87
CA THR A 158 -36.36 -35.77 4.86
C THR A 158 -35.83 -35.98 3.44
N HIS A 159 -34.53 -35.88 3.22
CA HIS A 159 -33.86 -35.96 1.92
C HIS A 159 -33.07 -37.28 1.80
N ARG A 160 -33.63 -38.29 1.11
CA ARG A 160 -32.91 -39.53 0.75
C ARG A 160 -32.03 -39.30 -0.52
N PRO A 161 -31.36 -40.31 -1.12
CA PRO A 161 -31.04 -41.61 -0.55
C PRO A 161 -30.27 -41.39 0.75
N PHE A 162 -30.52 -42.26 1.71
CA PHE A 162 -29.66 -42.34 2.89
C PHE A 162 -28.57 -43.37 2.57
N PRO A 163 -27.33 -43.21 3.06
CA PRO A 163 -26.25 -44.14 2.78
C PRO A 163 -26.61 -45.59 3.07
N ASP A 164 -25.99 -46.52 2.34
CA ASP A 164 -26.50 -47.89 2.24
C ASP A 164 -26.29 -48.67 3.55
N GLY A 165 -27.35 -48.73 4.36
CA GLY A 165 -27.23 -48.99 5.78
C GLY A 165 -28.42 -48.48 6.57
N TYR A 166 -28.90 -47.29 6.22
CA TYR A 166 -29.83 -46.50 7.00
C TYR A 166 -31.28 -46.99 6.82
N SER A 167 -32.17 -46.67 7.77
CA SER A 167 -33.62 -46.88 7.63
C SER A 167 -34.35 -45.63 7.15
N TYR A 168 -35.50 -45.85 6.51
CA TYR A 168 -36.40 -44.81 6.01
C TYR A 168 -36.94 -43.87 7.10
N PHE A 169 -37.08 -44.38 8.32
CA PHE A 169 -37.39 -43.59 9.53
C PHE A 169 -36.13 -43.37 10.36
N ALA A 170 -36.13 -42.29 11.14
CA ALA A 170 -35.20 -42.08 12.26
C ALA A 170 -36.01 -42.06 13.56
N TYR A 171 -35.41 -42.55 14.63
CA TYR A 171 -35.98 -42.53 15.98
C TYR A 171 -34.96 -41.93 16.96
N THR A 172 -35.45 -41.44 18.09
CA THR A 172 -34.59 -40.99 19.20
C THR A 172 -33.84 -42.19 19.78
N ASP A 173 -34.55 -43.17 20.36
CA ASP A 173 -34.02 -44.44 20.89
C ASP A 173 -32.75 -44.30 21.79
N LEU A 174 -32.65 -43.19 22.53
CA LEU A 174 -31.56 -42.86 23.45
C LEU A 174 -31.87 -43.42 24.84
N CYS A 175 -30.88 -44.01 25.52
CA CYS A 175 -31.03 -44.45 26.93
C CYS A 175 -30.27 -43.54 27.92
N GLU A 176 -29.16 -42.92 27.52
CA GLU A 176 -28.50 -41.86 28.31
C GLU A 176 -27.67 -40.97 27.37
N VAL A 177 -27.63 -39.67 27.66
CA VAL A 177 -26.75 -38.67 27.06
C VAL A 177 -26.01 -37.96 28.19
N GLU A 178 -24.80 -38.42 28.48
CA GLU A 178 -23.92 -37.77 29.44
C GLU A 178 -23.18 -36.63 28.75
N VAL A 179 -23.31 -35.41 29.26
CA VAL A 179 -22.57 -34.26 28.77
C VAL A 179 -21.51 -33.93 29.80
N PHE A 180 -20.25 -34.25 29.53
CA PHE A 180 -19.15 -34.02 30.45
C PHE A 180 -18.54 -32.63 30.24
N GLY A 181 -18.50 -31.83 31.31
CA GLY A 181 -18.01 -30.46 31.25
C GLY A 181 -17.91 -29.80 32.63
N CYS A 182 -17.86 -28.46 32.65
CA CYS A 182 -17.70 -27.69 33.88
C CYS A 182 -19.04 -27.19 34.45
N LEU A 183 -19.31 -27.51 35.73
CA LEU A 183 -20.52 -27.12 36.46
C LEU A 183 -20.74 -25.61 36.59
N SER A 184 -19.67 -24.80 36.47
CA SER A 184 -19.71 -23.34 36.51
C SER A 184 -19.20 -22.76 35.18
N PRO A 185 -19.85 -21.71 34.62
CA PRO A 185 -19.39 -21.08 33.38
C PRO A 185 -18.03 -20.38 33.58
N GLY A 186 -17.24 -20.28 32.51
CA GLY A 186 -15.95 -19.60 32.54
C GLY A 186 -14.87 -20.31 33.37
N LEU A 187 -15.00 -21.62 33.59
CA LEU A 187 -13.96 -22.47 34.17
C LEU A 187 -13.39 -23.46 33.15
N TYR A 188 -12.12 -23.84 33.33
CA TYR A 188 -11.36 -24.76 32.48
C TYR A 188 -10.33 -25.60 33.28
N GLY A 189 -9.64 -26.48 32.56
CA GLY A 189 -8.63 -27.42 33.06
C GLY A 189 -9.25 -28.75 33.51
N GLU A 190 -8.42 -29.79 33.67
CA GLU A 190 -8.83 -31.18 33.95
C GLU A 190 -9.80 -31.37 35.13
N ASN A 191 -9.77 -30.44 36.09
CA ASN A 191 -10.61 -30.44 37.30
C ASN A 191 -11.50 -29.18 37.41
N CYS A 192 -11.81 -28.52 36.28
CA CYS A 192 -12.65 -27.32 36.18
C CYS A 192 -12.36 -26.24 37.24
N SER A 193 -11.08 -26.02 37.56
CA SER A 193 -10.63 -25.23 38.71
C SER A 193 -9.96 -23.91 38.33
N LEU A 194 -9.56 -23.75 37.07
CA LEU A 194 -8.97 -22.53 36.54
C LEU A 194 -10.06 -21.64 35.95
N ARG A 195 -9.93 -20.31 36.05
CA ARG A 195 -10.89 -19.35 35.46
C ARG A 195 -10.39 -18.91 34.10
N CYS A 196 -11.27 -18.84 33.11
CA CYS A 196 -10.97 -18.26 31.81
C CYS A 196 -10.37 -16.85 31.95
N PRO A 197 -9.40 -16.48 31.09
CA PRO A 197 -8.84 -15.13 31.06
C PRO A 197 -9.92 -14.05 30.98
N ARG A 198 -9.67 -12.93 31.68
CA ARG A 198 -10.69 -11.91 31.96
C ARG A 198 -11.28 -11.26 30.71
N ASN A 199 -10.48 -11.20 29.64
CA ASN A 199 -10.77 -10.46 28.42
C ASN A 199 -11.19 -11.37 27.26
N CYS A 200 -11.39 -12.68 27.51
CA CYS A 200 -12.06 -13.54 26.53
C CYS A 200 -13.44 -12.97 26.20
N GLN A 201 -13.81 -12.97 24.92
CA GLN A 201 -15.15 -12.68 24.48
C GLN A 201 -16.15 -13.61 25.20
N GLU A 202 -17.24 -13.03 25.70
CA GLU A 202 -18.29 -13.70 26.48
C GLU A 202 -17.81 -14.43 27.77
N GLY A 203 -16.53 -14.26 28.16
CA GLY A 203 -15.92 -15.00 29.26
C GLY A 203 -15.74 -16.49 28.97
N HIS A 204 -15.49 -16.85 27.71
CA HIS A 204 -15.42 -18.23 27.22
C HIS A 204 -14.04 -18.58 26.65
N CYS A 205 -13.50 -19.72 27.07
CA CYS A 205 -12.17 -20.20 26.73
C CYS A 205 -12.17 -21.73 26.62
N ASP A 206 -11.23 -22.27 25.84
CA ASP A 206 -11.06 -23.71 25.67
C ASP A 206 -10.98 -24.43 27.01
N ILE A 207 -11.76 -25.52 27.13
CA ILE A 207 -11.97 -26.21 28.41
C ILE A 207 -10.73 -26.96 28.92
N VAL A 208 -9.73 -27.20 28.07
CA VAL A 208 -8.47 -27.87 28.42
C VAL A 208 -7.34 -26.85 28.55
N GLU A 209 -7.14 -26.01 27.54
CA GLU A 209 -5.99 -25.11 27.40
C GLU A 209 -6.20 -23.74 28.07
N GLY A 210 -7.43 -23.26 28.16
CA GLY A 210 -7.76 -21.92 28.67
C GLY A 210 -7.61 -20.78 27.65
N ASN A 211 -7.30 -21.12 26.39
CA ASN A 211 -7.18 -20.16 25.29
C ASN A 211 -8.56 -19.54 24.95
N CYS A 212 -8.63 -18.22 24.80
CA CYS A 212 -9.86 -17.53 24.43
C CYS A 212 -10.24 -17.81 22.97
N LEU A 213 -11.53 -18.04 22.70
CA LEU A 213 -12.05 -18.21 21.32
C LEU A 213 -12.12 -16.88 20.54
N GLY A 214 -12.03 -15.76 21.25
CA GLY A 214 -11.94 -14.40 20.74
C GLY A 214 -11.69 -13.43 21.89
N CYS A 215 -11.25 -12.21 21.60
CA CYS A 215 -11.01 -11.17 22.61
C CYS A 215 -12.09 -10.09 22.57
N ILE A 216 -12.40 -9.50 23.73
CA ILE A 216 -13.16 -8.25 23.78
C ILE A 216 -12.39 -7.12 23.05
N PRO A 217 -13.07 -6.10 22.51
CA PRO A 217 -12.41 -5.01 21.79
C PRO A 217 -11.29 -4.34 22.61
N GLY A 218 -10.15 -4.10 21.96
CA GLY A 218 -8.97 -3.49 22.55
C GLY A 218 -7.98 -4.44 23.21
N TYR A 219 -8.15 -5.76 23.04
CA TYR A 219 -7.25 -6.80 23.53
C TYR A 219 -6.90 -7.85 22.46
N GLN A 220 -5.75 -8.49 22.64
CA GLN A 220 -5.12 -9.48 21.75
C GLN A 220 -4.30 -10.51 22.56
N SER A 221 -3.60 -11.41 21.87
CA SER A 221 -3.02 -12.68 22.36
C SER A 221 -4.04 -13.81 22.54
N PHE A 222 -3.55 -15.05 22.68
CA PHE A 222 -4.38 -16.25 22.87
C PHE A 222 -5.16 -16.25 24.20
N THR A 223 -4.74 -15.45 25.19
CA THR A 223 -5.44 -15.26 26.46
C THR A 223 -6.08 -13.88 26.60
N CYS A 224 -5.99 -13.03 25.57
CA CYS A 224 -6.55 -11.67 25.58
C CYS A 224 -5.98 -10.75 26.69
N ASP A 225 -4.84 -11.09 27.29
CA ASP A 225 -4.20 -10.31 28.35
C ASP A 225 -3.34 -9.14 27.82
N GLU A 226 -3.07 -9.09 26.52
CA GLU A 226 -2.31 -8.00 25.87
C GLU A 226 -3.28 -6.95 25.31
N GLU A 227 -3.01 -5.66 25.55
CA GLU A 227 -3.79 -4.56 24.94
C GLU A 227 -3.42 -4.38 23.46
N CYS A 228 -4.30 -3.75 22.67
CA CYS A 228 -3.92 -3.36 21.30
C CYS A 228 -2.79 -2.32 21.34
N GLU A 229 -1.70 -2.63 20.64
CA GLU A 229 -0.53 -1.76 20.47
C GLU A 229 -0.39 -1.30 19.01
N GLN A 230 0.75 -0.71 18.65
CA GLN A 230 1.17 -0.46 17.26
C GLN A 230 0.21 0.42 16.43
N PHE A 231 -0.43 1.41 17.07
CA PHE A 231 -1.42 2.29 16.44
C PHE A 231 -2.68 1.55 15.98
N THR A 232 -3.13 0.57 16.78
CA THR A 232 -4.37 -0.18 16.55
C THR A 232 -5.29 -0.21 17.76
N TYR A 233 -6.58 -0.44 17.52
CA TYR A 233 -7.65 -0.53 18.51
C TYR A 233 -8.80 -1.44 18.05
N GLY A 234 -9.78 -1.65 18.94
CA GLY A 234 -11.05 -2.31 18.63
C GLY A 234 -10.96 -3.85 18.55
N LEU A 235 -11.96 -4.49 17.94
CA LEU A 235 -12.09 -5.95 17.94
C LEU A 235 -10.92 -6.62 17.20
N GLY A 236 -10.14 -7.43 17.91
CA GLY A 236 -8.94 -8.09 17.39
C GLY A 236 -7.88 -7.13 16.85
N CYS A 237 -7.85 -5.88 17.34
CA CYS A 237 -6.89 -4.84 16.95
C CYS A 237 -6.88 -4.52 15.44
N ASN A 238 -8.04 -4.65 14.76
CA ASN A 238 -8.16 -4.47 13.31
C ASN A 238 -8.41 -3.01 12.85
N GLN A 239 -8.66 -2.06 13.77
CA GLN A 239 -8.86 -0.65 13.43
C GLN A 239 -7.59 0.14 13.72
N THR A 240 -7.13 0.96 12.79
CA THR A 240 -5.93 1.81 12.97
C THR A 240 -6.30 3.14 13.63
N CYS A 241 -5.48 3.59 14.58
CA CYS A 241 -5.55 4.94 15.13
C CYS A 241 -5.44 5.99 14.01
N GLY A 242 -6.11 7.15 14.17
CA GLY A 242 -5.76 8.34 13.42
C GLY A 242 -4.48 9.00 13.98
N ASN A 243 -4.15 10.18 13.48
CA ASN A 243 -2.89 10.85 13.79
C ASN A 243 -2.97 11.60 15.15
N CYS A 244 -2.96 10.83 16.24
CA CYS A 244 -2.94 11.36 17.61
C CYS A 244 -1.66 12.17 17.87
N SER A 245 -1.78 13.22 18.68
CA SER A 245 -0.68 14.16 18.97
C SER A 245 0.64 13.44 19.32
N LYS A 246 1.74 13.86 18.69
CA LYS A 246 3.12 13.33 18.86
C LYS A 246 3.29 11.85 18.50
N GLY A 247 2.37 11.27 17.72
CA GLY A 247 2.37 9.83 17.44
C GLY A 247 2.17 8.97 18.69
N GLU A 248 1.27 9.37 19.58
CA GLU A 248 0.87 8.57 20.75
C GLU A 248 -0.14 7.46 20.37
N GLN A 249 -0.14 6.36 21.13
CA GLN A 249 -1.12 5.26 20.95
C GLN A 249 -2.53 5.75 21.31
N CYS A 250 -3.47 5.65 20.37
CA CYS A 250 -4.88 5.95 20.64
C CYS A 250 -5.47 4.96 21.67
N ASN A 251 -6.62 5.31 22.25
CA ASN A 251 -7.29 4.43 23.21
C ASN A 251 -7.62 3.07 22.56
N HIS A 252 -6.93 2.01 23.01
CA HIS A 252 -7.05 0.64 22.52
C HIS A 252 -8.49 0.11 22.42
N LEU A 253 -9.44 0.58 23.24
CA LEU A 253 -10.85 0.15 23.16
C LEU A 253 -11.62 0.82 22.01
N ASN A 254 -11.48 2.14 21.84
CA ASN A 254 -12.41 2.96 21.04
C ASN A 254 -11.77 3.89 19.99
N GLY A 255 -10.44 3.99 19.95
CA GLY A 255 -9.70 4.77 18.97
C GLY A 255 -9.54 6.26 19.26
N ARG A 256 -10.03 6.77 20.39
CA ARG A 256 -9.89 8.20 20.72
C ARG A 256 -8.45 8.59 21.04
N CYS A 257 -8.03 9.75 20.55
CA CYS A 257 -6.76 10.38 20.90
C CYS A 257 -6.92 11.25 22.16
N LEU A 258 -6.49 10.75 23.32
CA LEU A 258 -6.77 11.40 24.62
C LEU A 258 -6.12 12.78 24.79
N ASN A 259 -5.02 13.05 24.06
CA ASN A 259 -4.27 14.30 24.10
C ASN A 259 -4.50 15.20 22.86
N GLY A 260 -5.51 14.88 22.05
CA GLY A 260 -5.80 15.58 20.79
C GLY A 260 -4.99 15.05 19.60
N CYS A 261 -4.98 15.84 18.53
CA CYS A 261 -4.45 15.47 17.21
C CYS A 261 -3.07 16.09 16.94
N ASP A 262 -2.36 15.53 15.96
CA ASP A 262 -1.23 16.22 15.32
C ASP A 262 -1.71 17.25 14.27
N VAL A 263 -0.76 17.96 13.66
CA VAL A 263 -1.03 19.01 12.66
C VAL A 263 -1.76 18.49 11.42
N GLY A 264 -2.70 19.28 10.90
CA GLY A 264 -3.43 18.97 9.66
C GLY A 264 -4.66 18.07 9.81
N VAL A 265 -4.95 17.56 11.01
CA VAL A 265 -6.12 16.71 11.29
C VAL A 265 -6.87 17.12 12.56
N TYR A 266 -8.15 16.73 12.64
CA TYR A 266 -9.05 17.01 13.76
C TYR A 266 -10.02 15.84 14.04
N GLY A 267 -10.87 16.03 15.04
CA GLY A 267 -11.88 15.07 15.48
C GLY A 267 -11.37 14.10 16.55
N ASP A 268 -12.29 13.50 17.31
CA ASP A 268 -12.01 12.65 18.48
C ASP A 268 -10.98 11.51 18.26
N LYS A 269 -10.84 11.04 17.01
CA LYS A 269 -9.92 9.98 16.58
C LYS A 269 -8.76 10.46 15.72
N CYS A 270 -8.74 11.75 15.36
CA CYS A 270 -7.73 12.37 14.50
C CYS A 270 -7.61 11.70 13.12
N ASP A 271 -8.76 11.30 12.57
CA ASP A 271 -8.97 10.60 11.30
C ASP A 271 -9.56 11.50 10.20
N SER A 272 -9.79 12.79 10.49
CA SER A 272 -10.38 13.78 9.58
C SER A 272 -9.40 14.92 9.27
N GLU A 273 -9.19 15.27 8.00
CA GLU A 273 -8.33 16.39 7.57
C GLU A 273 -8.93 17.76 7.89
N CYS A 274 -8.10 18.80 8.10
CA CYS A 274 -8.61 20.16 8.32
C CYS A 274 -9.56 20.63 7.23
N LEU A 275 -10.64 21.30 7.66
CA LEU A 275 -11.51 22.06 6.76
C LEU A 275 -10.75 23.24 6.14
N ASP A 276 -11.13 23.62 4.93
CA ASP A 276 -10.56 24.79 4.25
C ASP A 276 -10.74 26.07 5.09
N GLY A 277 -9.74 26.95 5.07
CA GLY A 277 -9.65 28.06 6.02
C GLY A 277 -8.89 27.75 7.31
N LYS A 278 -8.50 26.49 7.57
CA LYS A 278 -7.84 26.06 8.81
C LYS A 278 -6.58 25.23 8.61
N HIS A 279 -5.67 25.33 9.58
CA HIS A 279 -4.41 24.58 9.63
C HIS A 279 -3.96 24.35 11.08
N GLY A 280 -2.75 23.82 11.28
CA GLY A 280 -2.14 23.68 12.59
C GLY A 280 -2.66 22.49 13.41
N GLN A 281 -2.36 22.49 14.70
CA GLN A 281 -2.76 21.39 15.60
C GLN A 281 -4.28 21.44 15.86
N ASN A 282 -4.95 20.27 15.87
CA ASN A 282 -6.42 20.12 15.97
C ASN A 282 -7.23 20.92 14.92
N CYS A 283 -6.58 21.51 13.91
CA CYS A 283 -7.16 22.52 13.02
C CYS A 283 -7.73 23.73 13.80
N GLU A 284 -7.05 24.19 14.85
CA GLU A 284 -7.45 25.37 15.63
C GLU A 284 -7.00 26.70 14.98
N GLU A 285 -5.92 26.67 14.19
CA GLU A 285 -5.36 27.85 13.53
C GLU A 285 -6.13 28.19 12.24
N HIS A 286 -6.14 29.47 11.86
CA HIS A 286 -6.85 29.98 10.68
C HIS A 286 -5.86 30.47 9.61
N CYS A 287 -6.16 30.18 8.33
CA CYS A 287 -5.40 30.70 7.19
C CYS A 287 -5.46 32.23 7.14
N SER A 288 -4.37 32.88 6.72
CA SER A 288 -4.36 34.35 6.60
C SER A 288 -5.36 34.84 5.56
N LYS A 289 -6.14 35.85 5.92
CA LYS A 289 -6.98 36.64 5.00
C LYS A 289 -6.17 37.38 3.91
N HIS A 290 -4.84 37.40 4.05
CA HIS A 290 -3.89 38.01 3.10
C HIS A 290 -3.20 37.01 2.16
N CYS A 291 -3.59 35.73 2.19
CA CYS A 291 -3.32 34.80 1.10
C CYS A 291 -3.87 35.34 -0.24
N MET A 292 -3.18 35.08 -1.36
CA MET A 292 -3.62 35.51 -2.70
C MET A 292 -4.97 34.90 -3.09
N ILE A 293 -5.18 33.63 -2.74
CA ILE A 293 -6.52 33.01 -2.71
C ILE A 293 -7.03 33.14 -1.27
N SER A 294 -8.14 33.85 -1.08
CA SER A 294 -8.66 34.21 0.26
C SER A 294 -8.81 32.97 1.15
N GLU A 295 -8.27 33.05 2.37
CA GLU A 295 -8.37 32.01 3.41
C GLU A 295 -7.90 30.61 2.95
N THR A 296 -7.11 30.52 1.87
CA THR A 296 -6.69 29.23 1.29
C THR A 296 -5.19 29.02 1.51
N CYS A 297 -4.87 28.15 2.47
CA CYS A 297 -3.49 27.81 2.85
C CYS A 297 -3.30 26.31 3.02
N ASP A 298 -2.04 25.87 3.01
CA ASP A 298 -1.65 24.50 3.31
C ASP A 298 -2.07 24.10 4.74
N ARG A 299 -2.83 22.99 4.86
CA ARG A 299 -3.47 22.54 6.09
C ARG A 299 -2.50 22.13 7.20
N VAL A 300 -1.23 21.88 6.88
CA VAL A 300 -0.20 21.44 7.84
C VAL A 300 0.68 22.61 8.29
N THR A 301 1.04 23.51 7.37
CA THR A 301 2.06 24.55 7.56
C THR A 301 1.51 25.98 7.60
N GLY A 302 0.25 26.19 7.25
CA GLY A 302 -0.35 27.51 7.11
C GLY A 302 0.13 28.30 5.88
N HIS A 303 0.92 27.70 4.98
CA HIS A 303 1.49 28.38 3.82
C HIS A 303 0.41 28.79 2.80
N CYS A 304 0.28 30.09 2.51
CA CYS A 304 -0.72 30.61 1.58
C CYS A 304 -0.55 30.08 0.15
N ILE A 305 -1.58 29.42 -0.38
CA ILE A 305 -1.54 28.86 -1.74
C ILE A 305 -1.67 30.01 -2.75
N GLY A 306 -0.68 30.12 -3.65
CA GLY A 306 -0.50 31.27 -4.55
C GLY A 306 0.31 32.42 -3.94
N GLY A 307 0.77 32.32 -2.69
CA GLY A 307 1.55 33.36 -2.01
C GLY A 307 0.68 34.51 -1.47
N CYS A 308 1.28 35.69 -1.33
CA CYS A 308 0.68 36.81 -0.60
C CYS A 308 0.05 37.90 -1.48
N GLN A 309 -0.96 38.57 -0.93
CA GLN A 309 -1.44 39.88 -1.40
C GLN A 309 -0.33 40.95 -1.31
N ALA A 310 -0.43 42.01 -2.12
CA ALA A 310 0.55 43.09 -2.12
C ALA A 310 0.67 43.78 -0.75
N GLY A 311 1.91 44.07 -0.33
CA GLY A 311 2.21 44.60 1.00
C GLY A 311 2.42 43.56 2.10
N TRP A 312 2.28 42.26 1.79
CA TRP A 312 2.47 41.15 2.73
C TRP A 312 3.60 40.21 2.27
N THR A 313 4.27 39.58 3.22
CA THR A 313 5.44 38.72 3.02
C THR A 313 5.44 37.51 3.97
N ASN A 314 6.51 36.71 3.92
CA ASN A 314 6.68 35.40 4.53
C ASN A 314 5.75 34.31 3.94
N ALA A 315 5.78 33.10 4.52
CA ALA A 315 5.01 31.96 4.02
C ALA A 315 3.51 32.02 4.35
N GLN A 316 3.15 32.60 5.49
CA GLN A 316 1.79 32.65 6.03
C GLN A 316 1.08 33.98 5.71
N CYS A 317 1.80 34.95 5.14
CA CYS A 317 1.27 36.25 4.73
C CYS A 317 0.61 37.01 5.89
N ASP A 318 1.25 36.99 7.06
CA ASP A 318 0.84 37.73 8.27
C ASP A 318 1.85 38.86 8.62
N GLN A 319 2.96 38.95 7.90
CA GLN A 319 3.98 39.98 8.05
C GLN A 319 3.90 41.05 6.95
N GLU A 320 3.99 42.32 7.32
CA GLU A 320 4.02 43.46 6.38
C GLU A 320 5.39 43.63 5.71
N CYS A 321 5.42 44.23 4.51
CA CYS A 321 6.67 44.66 3.88
C CYS A 321 7.42 45.66 4.76
N SER A 322 8.72 45.44 4.94
CA SER A 322 9.59 46.19 5.83
C SER A 322 11.00 46.35 5.23
N GLY A 323 11.85 47.17 5.86
CA GLY A 323 13.22 47.41 5.38
C GLY A 323 13.32 48.44 4.24
N GLY A 324 12.33 49.32 4.10
CA GLY A 324 12.26 50.29 3.01
C GLY A 324 11.71 49.70 1.70
N MET A 325 10.84 48.69 1.80
CA MET A 325 10.24 48.01 0.63
C MET A 325 8.71 47.90 0.72
N PHE A 326 8.05 47.77 -0.44
CA PHE A 326 6.60 47.73 -0.58
C PHE A 326 6.14 46.90 -1.80
N GLY A 327 4.83 46.71 -1.92
CA GLY A 327 4.17 46.14 -3.10
C GLY A 327 4.11 44.60 -3.11
N GLN A 328 3.83 44.01 -4.27
CA GLN A 328 3.77 42.55 -4.41
C GLN A 328 5.16 41.92 -4.21
N HIS A 329 5.23 40.88 -3.38
CA HIS A 329 6.48 40.24 -2.93
C HIS A 329 7.50 41.20 -2.27
N CYS A 330 7.07 42.40 -1.86
CA CYS A 330 7.94 43.44 -1.30
C CYS A 330 9.14 43.82 -2.18
N ASN A 331 9.03 43.73 -3.50
CA ASN A 331 10.16 43.97 -4.43
C ASN A 331 10.34 45.43 -4.87
N GLN A 332 9.54 46.38 -4.38
CA GLN A 332 9.65 47.80 -4.76
C GLN A 332 10.26 48.62 -3.61
N SER A 333 11.30 49.41 -3.87
CA SER A 333 11.96 50.23 -2.85
C SER A 333 11.21 51.55 -2.61
N CYS A 334 11.02 51.93 -1.34
CA CYS A 334 10.53 53.25 -0.95
C CYS A 334 11.38 54.39 -1.53
N GLY A 335 10.76 55.53 -1.82
CA GLY A 335 11.48 56.78 -2.10
C GLY A 335 12.01 57.46 -0.83
N LYS A 336 12.29 58.77 -0.92
CA LYS A 336 12.85 59.57 0.17
C LYS A 336 11.77 60.09 1.13
N CYS A 337 11.09 59.15 1.79
CA CYS A 337 10.23 59.46 2.93
C CYS A 337 11.03 60.16 4.03
N LEU A 338 10.35 61.05 4.77
CA LEU A 338 10.94 61.79 5.88
C LEU A 338 11.70 60.87 6.86
N ASN A 339 12.88 61.31 7.30
CA ASN A 339 13.79 60.56 8.20
C ASN A 339 14.21 59.16 7.69
N ASN A 340 14.01 58.84 6.40
CA ASN A 340 14.15 57.49 5.84
C ASN A 340 13.21 56.45 6.52
N GLU A 341 11.99 56.86 6.88
CA GLU A 341 10.96 55.97 7.44
C GLU A 341 10.35 55.01 6.40
N GLN A 342 9.66 53.97 6.88
CA GLN A 342 9.04 52.94 6.03
C GLN A 342 7.81 53.50 5.31
N CYS A 343 7.84 53.53 3.98
CA CYS A 343 6.68 53.88 3.17
C CYS A 343 5.54 52.85 3.32
N HIS A 344 4.31 53.27 3.06
CA HIS A 344 3.12 52.43 3.22
C HIS A 344 3.23 51.13 2.38
N HIS A 345 3.31 50.01 3.11
CA HIS A 345 3.73 48.69 2.63
C HIS A 345 3.04 48.17 1.36
N VAL A 346 1.80 48.58 1.07
CA VAL A 346 1.08 48.16 -0.15
C VAL A 346 1.45 48.98 -1.41
N ASN A 347 1.66 50.29 -1.27
CA ASN A 347 1.61 51.25 -2.40
C ASN A 347 2.79 52.24 -2.50
N GLY A 348 3.69 52.23 -1.51
CA GLY A 348 4.91 53.04 -1.53
C GLY A 348 4.75 54.51 -1.12
N SER A 349 3.57 54.92 -0.66
CA SER A 349 3.35 56.32 -0.24
C SER A 349 3.99 56.66 1.10
N CYS A 350 4.63 57.83 1.19
CA CYS A 350 5.22 58.35 2.42
C CYS A 350 4.17 59.20 3.16
N LEU A 351 3.60 58.68 4.26
CA LEU A 351 2.45 59.31 4.92
C LEU A 351 2.81 60.65 5.59
N ASP A 352 3.99 60.72 6.20
CA ASP A 352 4.52 61.90 6.91
C ASP A 352 5.33 62.85 6.01
N GLY A 353 5.29 62.63 4.69
CA GLY A 353 5.92 63.47 3.68
C GLY A 353 7.36 63.08 3.31
N CYS A 354 8.05 64.00 2.66
CA CYS A 354 9.36 63.78 2.03
C CYS A 354 10.51 64.47 2.76
N ASP A 355 11.67 63.82 2.73
CA ASP A 355 12.95 64.44 3.10
C ASP A 355 13.27 65.64 2.20
N SER A 356 14.22 66.47 2.66
CA SER A 356 14.62 67.66 1.91
C SER A 356 15.19 67.32 0.53
N GLY A 357 14.83 68.11 -0.48
CA GLY A 357 15.20 67.87 -1.88
C GLY A 357 14.18 67.05 -2.68
N TYR A 358 13.18 66.45 -2.03
CA TYR A 358 12.22 65.53 -2.65
C TYR A 358 10.75 65.90 -2.44
N ARG A 359 9.88 65.43 -3.35
CA ARG A 359 8.41 65.62 -3.33
C ARG A 359 7.65 64.46 -4.02
N GLY A 360 6.32 64.58 -4.04
CA GLY A 360 5.40 63.59 -4.62
C GLY A 360 5.01 62.53 -3.59
N THR A 361 3.90 61.81 -3.81
CA THR A 361 3.30 60.90 -2.80
C THR A 361 4.25 59.80 -2.31
N ASN A 362 5.19 59.39 -3.15
CA ASN A 362 6.16 58.33 -2.87
C ASN A 362 7.59 58.89 -2.74
N CYS A 363 7.76 60.23 -2.72
CA CYS A 363 9.01 60.94 -2.54
C CYS A 363 10.14 60.53 -3.51
N THR A 364 9.80 60.41 -4.80
CA THR A 364 10.71 60.03 -5.89
C THR A 364 10.99 61.16 -6.89
N GLU A 365 10.30 62.31 -6.79
CA GLU A 365 10.59 63.50 -7.58
C GLU A 365 11.56 64.42 -6.84
N GLU A 366 12.56 64.98 -7.54
CA GLU A 366 13.43 66.04 -7.01
C GLU A 366 12.73 67.42 -7.04
N CYS A 367 13.20 68.38 -6.24
CA CYS A 367 12.68 69.74 -6.24
C CYS A 367 12.86 70.46 -7.59
N THR A 368 11.79 71.08 -8.08
CA THR A 368 11.88 72.02 -9.20
C THR A 368 12.67 73.27 -8.81
N VAL A 369 13.54 73.73 -9.71
CA VAL A 369 14.39 74.93 -9.52
C VAL A 369 13.58 76.12 -9.00
N GLY A 370 14.04 76.73 -7.91
CA GLY A 370 13.33 77.78 -7.18
C GLY A 370 12.71 77.33 -5.85
N LEU A 371 12.64 76.02 -5.61
CA LEU A 371 12.11 75.42 -4.39
C LEU A 371 13.16 74.55 -3.67
N TYR A 372 13.07 74.49 -2.33
CA TYR A 372 13.99 73.74 -1.48
C TYR A 372 13.33 73.20 -0.19
N GLY A 373 14.03 72.31 0.51
CA GLY A 373 13.60 71.76 1.81
C GLY A 373 12.62 70.59 1.68
N PRO A 374 12.02 70.13 2.80
CA PRO A 374 11.09 69.00 2.79
C PRO A 374 9.84 69.35 1.96
N ASN A 375 9.32 68.36 1.25
CA ASN A 375 8.24 68.49 0.25
C ASN A 375 8.48 69.55 -0.85
N CYS A 376 9.67 70.15 -0.91
CA CYS A 376 9.99 71.33 -1.74
C CYS A 376 9.08 72.55 -1.48
N GLU A 377 8.62 72.77 -0.24
CA GLU A 377 7.67 73.84 0.08
C GLU A 377 8.28 75.25 0.22
N ARG A 378 9.61 75.40 0.25
CA ARG A 378 10.27 76.68 0.57
C ARG A 378 10.87 77.34 -0.67
N LEU A 379 10.57 78.63 -0.87
CA LEU A 379 11.10 79.42 -1.99
C LEU A 379 12.54 79.88 -1.77
N CYS A 380 13.39 79.75 -2.80
CA CYS A 380 14.71 80.36 -2.86
C CYS A 380 14.64 81.90 -2.83
N SER A 381 15.63 82.57 -2.24
CA SER A 381 15.65 84.04 -2.15
C SER A 381 15.79 84.71 -3.53
N ALA A 382 15.00 85.75 -3.77
CA ALA A 382 15.14 86.62 -4.94
C ALA A 382 16.46 87.41 -4.94
N ASN A 383 17.11 87.58 -3.78
CA ASN A 383 18.37 88.30 -3.63
C ASN A 383 19.61 87.39 -3.74
N CYS A 384 19.43 86.09 -4.03
CA CYS A 384 20.51 85.24 -4.52
C CYS A 384 21.15 85.89 -5.77
N ARG A 385 22.45 85.69 -5.98
CA ARG A 385 23.19 86.28 -7.12
C ARG A 385 22.56 85.97 -8.49
N GLU A 386 22.04 84.76 -8.66
CA GLU A 386 21.03 84.43 -9.66
C GLU A 386 19.67 84.39 -8.94
N PRO A 387 18.71 85.29 -9.27
CA PRO A 387 17.46 85.42 -8.52
C PRO A 387 16.68 84.11 -8.43
N GLY A 388 16.38 83.65 -7.22
CA GLY A 388 15.64 82.41 -6.99
C GLY A 388 16.43 81.12 -7.27
N VAL A 389 17.74 81.17 -7.54
CA VAL A 389 18.56 79.96 -7.72
C VAL A 389 19.29 79.61 -6.43
N CYS A 390 18.84 78.56 -5.75
CA CYS A 390 19.44 78.06 -4.53
C CYS A 390 19.56 76.52 -4.52
N ASP A 391 20.26 76.02 -3.52
CA ASP A 391 20.45 74.60 -3.25
C ASP A 391 19.16 73.92 -2.76
N MET A 392 18.76 72.79 -3.35
CA MET A 392 17.45 72.15 -3.14
C MET A 392 17.28 71.55 -1.73
N ASP A 393 18.36 71.15 -1.07
CA ASP A 393 18.28 70.61 0.29
C ASP A 393 18.35 71.74 1.31
N THR A 394 19.36 72.60 1.17
CA THR A 394 19.75 73.56 2.21
C THR A 394 19.16 74.96 2.04
N GLY A 395 18.76 75.33 0.82
CA GLY A 395 18.29 76.67 0.46
C GLY A 395 19.40 77.71 0.28
N HIS A 396 20.67 77.31 0.19
CA HIS A 396 21.78 78.24 0.07
C HIS A 396 21.92 78.80 -1.36
N CYS A 397 22.11 80.13 -1.49
CA CYS A 397 22.29 80.79 -2.78
C CYS A 397 23.64 80.41 -3.43
N LYS A 398 23.60 79.76 -4.58
CA LYS A 398 24.83 79.38 -5.30
C LYS A 398 25.44 80.64 -5.94
N GLY A 399 26.73 80.89 -5.64
CA GLY A 399 27.46 82.08 -6.11
C GLY A 399 27.38 83.33 -5.22
N GLY A 400 26.65 83.30 -4.09
CA GLY A 400 26.53 84.40 -3.12
C GLY A 400 25.29 85.28 -3.31
N CYS A 401 25.33 86.49 -2.74
CA CYS A 401 24.22 87.44 -2.73
C CYS A 401 24.37 88.58 -3.74
N GLN A 402 23.29 89.32 -3.97
CA GLN A 402 23.30 90.63 -4.61
C GLN A 402 23.89 91.71 -3.66
N ALA A 403 24.11 92.92 -4.19
CA ALA A 403 24.56 94.04 -3.38
C ALA A 403 23.49 94.49 -2.38
N GLY A 404 23.90 94.90 -1.18
CA GLY A 404 22.99 95.23 -0.07
C GLY A 404 22.53 94.04 0.78
N TRP A 405 22.86 92.80 0.41
CA TRP A 405 22.41 91.56 1.07
C TRP A 405 23.57 90.63 1.46
N THR A 406 23.39 89.84 2.51
CA THR A 406 24.38 88.89 3.04
C THR A 406 23.71 87.65 3.68
N GLN A 407 24.50 86.81 4.36
CA GLN A 407 24.19 85.43 4.77
C GLN A 407 24.04 84.43 3.62
N ARG A 408 24.10 83.13 3.94
CA ARG A 408 24.06 82.05 2.93
C ARG A 408 22.74 81.96 2.14
N LYS A 409 21.68 82.62 2.61
CA LYS A 409 20.35 82.65 1.97
C LYS A 409 19.97 84.03 1.42
N CYS A 410 20.82 85.05 1.57
CA CYS A 410 20.58 86.39 1.02
C CYS A 410 19.23 86.98 1.47
N ASP A 411 18.95 86.82 2.76
CA ASP A 411 17.73 87.14 3.46
C ASP A 411 17.93 88.23 4.53
N ILE A 412 19.18 88.67 4.75
CA ILE A 412 19.55 89.74 5.69
C ILE A 412 20.28 90.86 4.92
N GLU A 413 19.89 92.11 5.16
CA GLU A 413 20.55 93.30 4.62
C GLU A 413 21.96 93.53 5.21
N CYS A 414 22.75 94.40 4.58
CA CYS A 414 23.98 94.92 5.18
C CYS A 414 23.71 95.65 6.51
N GLN A 415 24.66 95.54 7.43
CA GLN A 415 24.70 96.32 8.67
C GLN A 415 25.30 97.71 8.40
N ASP A 416 24.89 98.71 9.19
CA ASP A 416 25.47 100.06 9.15
C ASP A 416 27.01 99.98 9.19
N GLY A 417 27.68 100.64 8.23
CA GLY A 417 29.12 100.58 8.03
C GLY A 417 29.58 99.70 6.87
N LEU A 418 28.73 98.81 6.35
CA LEU A 418 29.03 97.91 5.23
C LEU A 418 28.10 98.10 4.04
N TYR A 419 28.63 97.98 2.83
CA TYR A 419 27.88 98.04 1.58
C TYR A 419 28.41 97.05 0.52
N GLY A 420 27.76 97.02 -0.64
CA GLY A 420 28.23 96.29 -1.82
C GLY A 420 27.87 94.80 -1.80
N GLN A 421 28.51 93.99 -2.66
CA GLN A 421 28.14 92.58 -2.82
C GLN A 421 28.55 91.75 -1.60
N ASN A 422 27.61 90.97 -1.04
CA ASN A 422 27.77 90.23 0.22
C ASN A 422 28.10 91.12 1.44
N CYS A 423 27.97 92.46 1.33
CA CYS A 423 28.33 93.45 2.35
C CYS A 423 29.82 93.45 2.73
N GLN A 424 30.71 93.43 1.72
CA GLN A 424 32.17 93.29 1.90
C GLN A 424 32.96 94.62 1.80
N GLU A 425 32.33 95.72 1.38
CA GLU A 425 32.96 97.04 1.30
C GLU A 425 32.58 97.89 2.53
N ASN A 426 33.49 98.76 3.00
CA ASN A 426 33.28 99.59 4.20
C ASN A 426 32.92 101.02 3.82
N CYS A 427 31.92 101.62 4.47
CA CYS A 427 31.62 103.05 4.36
C CYS A 427 32.84 103.91 4.70
N SER A 428 33.08 105.00 3.97
CA SER A 428 34.25 105.85 4.21
C SER A 428 34.20 106.50 5.61
N ALA A 429 35.33 106.51 6.30
CA ALA A 429 35.49 107.18 7.58
C ALA A 429 35.41 108.72 7.50
N LYS A 430 35.22 109.28 6.29
CA LYS A 430 35.08 110.71 5.98
C LYS A 430 33.66 111.18 5.67
N CYS A 431 32.66 110.30 5.72
CA CYS A 431 31.25 110.69 5.77
C CYS A 431 30.98 111.58 6.99
N ILE A 432 30.08 112.57 6.88
CA ILE A 432 29.66 113.43 8.01
C ILE A 432 29.05 112.59 9.14
N VAL A 433 28.17 111.63 8.79
CA VAL A 433 27.69 110.63 9.74
C VAL A 433 28.63 109.42 9.68
N PHE A 434 29.47 109.28 10.70
CA PHE A 434 30.50 108.24 10.74
C PHE A 434 29.89 106.83 10.59
N GLY A 435 30.31 106.11 9.55
CA GLY A 435 29.85 104.75 9.28
C GLY A 435 28.46 104.64 8.63
N ARG A 436 27.83 105.75 8.20
CA ARG A 436 26.58 105.67 7.42
C ARG A 436 26.78 106.04 5.96
N CYS A 437 26.53 105.05 5.11
CA CYS A 437 26.48 105.16 3.68
C CYS A 437 25.39 104.24 3.12
N ASP A 438 24.97 104.46 1.88
CA ASP A 438 24.00 103.60 1.21
C ASP A 438 24.52 102.15 1.06
N LYS A 439 23.69 101.18 1.47
CA LYS A 439 24.05 99.75 1.57
C LYS A 439 24.37 99.08 0.23
N VAL A 440 23.99 99.69 -0.90
CA VAL A 440 24.24 99.16 -2.24
C VAL A 440 25.42 99.86 -2.90
N THR A 441 25.56 101.18 -2.72
CA THR A 441 26.43 102.06 -3.53
C THR A 441 27.58 102.73 -2.76
N GLY A 442 27.57 102.72 -1.43
CA GLY A 442 28.64 103.29 -0.60
C GLY A 442 28.65 104.82 -0.47
N GLN A 443 27.67 105.52 -1.04
CA GLN A 443 27.57 106.99 -0.95
C GLN A 443 27.29 107.44 0.50
N CYS A 444 28.07 108.40 1.00
CA CYS A 444 27.98 108.91 2.36
C CYS A 444 26.64 109.61 2.66
N GLU A 445 25.98 109.25 3.76
CA GLU A 445 24.76 109.93 4.21
C GLU A 445 25.10 111.32 4.78
N GLY A 446 24.51 112.37 4.19
CA GLY A 446 24.65 113.75 4.65
C GLY A 446 25.82 114.57 4.09
N GLY A 447 26.78 113.97 3.37
CA GLY A 447 27.92 114.67 2.76
C GLY A 447 29.28 114.42 3.45
N CYS A 448 30.25 115.32 3.22
CA CYS A 448 31.66 115.09 3.56
C CYS A 448 32.21 115.93 4.72
N GLN A 449 33.08 115.32 5.53
CA GLN A 449 33.83 116.03 6.57
C GLN A 449 34.70 117.14 5.96
N ALA A 450 34.90 118.23 6.72
CA ALA A 450 35.64 119.40 6.25
C ALA A 450 37.04 119.06 5.71
N GLY A 451 37.37 119.66 4.57
CA GLY A 451 38.60 119.37 3.82
C GLY A 451 38.47 118.27 2.74
N TRP A 452 37.30 117.64 2.56
CA TRP A 452 37.06 116.52 1.64
C TRP A 452 35.85 116.73 0.71
N LYS A 453 35.81 115.99 -0.42
CA LYS A 453 34.79 116.03 -1.49
C LYS A 453 34.62 114.67 -2.19
N GLN A 454 33.68 114.61 -3.15
CA GLN A 454 33.15 113.43 -3.86
C GLN A 454 32.17 112.57 -3.03
N SER A 455 31.34 111.75 -3.68
CA SER A 455 30.20 111.03 -3.05
C SER A 455 30.57 110.13 -1.86
N ASN A 456 31.80 109.62 -1.85
CA ASN A 456 32.34 108.73 -0.84
C ASN A 456 33.40 109.44 0.04
N CYS A 457 33.63 110.75 -0.20
CA CYS A 457 34.46 111.65 0.63
C CYS A 457 35.96 111.36 0.70
N ASP A 458 36.53 110.68 -0.32
CA ASP A 458 37.91 110.21 -0.31
C ASP A 458 38.93 111.15 -1.00
N ALA A 459 38.49 112.30 -1.54
CA ALA A 459 39.36 113.29 -2.18
C ALA A 459 39.40 114.62 -1.40
N MET A 460 40.57 115.28 -1.35
CA MET A 460 40.77 116.55 -0.63
C MET A 460 40.30 117.78 -1.44
N CYS A 461 40.03 118.91 -0.75
CA CYS A 461 39.70 120.19 -1.38
C CYS A 461 40.79 120.78 -2.29
N ASP A 462 40.37 121.58 -3.27
CA ASP A 462 41.26 122.27 -4.20
C ASP A 462 41.88 123.54 -3.59
N ASN A 463 43.11 123.89 -4.01
CA ASN A 463 43.85 125.04 -3.50
C ASN A 463 43.05 126.36 -3.62
N GLY A 464 43.10 127.17 -2.55
CA GLY A 464 42.36 128.43 -2.43
C GLY A 464 41.04 128.31 -1.66
N MET A 465 40.56 127.08 -1.40
CA MET A 465 39.36 126.83 -0.60
C MET A 465 39.58 125.78 0.51
N PHE A 466 38.75 125.85 1.55
CA PHE A 466 38.80 124.98 2.73
C PHE A 466 37.39 124.76 3.31
N GLY A 467 37.31 124.10 4.47
CA GLY A 467 36.08 124.01 5.26
C GLY A 467 35.17 122.88 4.80
N GLN A 468 33.90 122.93 5.22
CA GLN A 468 32.93 121.88 4.90
C GLN A 468 32.53 121.93 3.42
N ASP A 469 32.55 120.76 2.78
CA ASP A 469 32.37 120.55 1.34
C ASP A 469 33.20 121.51 0.46
N CYS A 470 34.37 121.97 0.96
CA CYS A 470 35.31 122.85 0.28
C CYS A 470 34.76 124.25 -0.10
N THR A 471 33.81 124.77 0.68
CA THR A 471 33.04 125.99 0.31
C THR A 471 33.63 127.32 0.81
N GLU A 472 34.54 127.31 1.80
CA GLU A 472 35.13 128.52 2.38
C GLU A 472 36.40 128.95 1.63
N ARG A 473 36.69 130.26 1.57
CA ARG A 473 37.86 130.79 0.84
C ARG A 473 38.98 131.24 1.76
N CYS A 474 40.22 130.91 1.38
CA CYS A 474 41.43 131.25 2.14
C CYS A 474 41.56 132.74 2.50
N GLY A 475 42.16 133.00 3.66
CA GLY A 475 42.55 134.35 4.10
C GLY A 475 43.70 134.93 3.26
N GLN A 476 44.12 136.16 3.58
CA GLN A 476 45.23 136.82 2.88
C GLN A 476 46.60 136.30 3.32
N CYS A 477 46.92 135.06 2.98
CA CYS A 477 48.18 134.39 3.30
C CYS A 477 49.34 134.81 2.37
N LEU A 478 50.58 134.55 2.77
CA LEU A 478 51.80 134.95 2.04
C LEU A 478 52.52 133.75 1.38
N GLY A 479 52.18 133.40 0.14
CA GLY A 479 52.84 132.32 -0.60
C GLY A 479 52.02 131.83 -1.80
N LYS A 480 52.52 130.79 -2.50
CA LYS A 480 51.79 130.13 -3.62
C LYS A 480 50.91 128.94 -3.20
N GLU A 481 50.89 128.61 -1.91
CA GLU A 481 49.95 127.66 -1.31
C GLU A 481 49.05 128.47 -0.37
N GLU A 482 47.78 128.61 -0.75
CA GLU A 482 47.00 129.78 -0.33
C GLU A 482 46.34 129.64 1.05
N CYS A 483 46.04 128.43 1.54
CA CYS A 483 45.81 128.11 2.97
C CYS A 483 45.68 126.59 3.18
N HIS A 484 45.62 126.14 4.43
CA HIS A 484 45.44 124.73 4.76
C HIS A 484 43.99 124.23 4.54
N HIS A 485 43.82 123.22 3.69
CA HIS A 485 42.53 122.79 3.10
C HIS A 485 41.42 122.35 4.06
N VAL A 486 41.72 122.03 5.31
CA VAL A 486 40.69 121.66 6.31
C VAL A 486 40.10 122.89 7.03
N ASN A 487 40.95 123.87 7.37
CA ASN A 487 40.64 124.86 8.42
C ASN A 487 41.03 126.31 8.09
N GLY A 488 41.70 126.58 6.95
CA GLY A 488 41.92 127.94 6.46
C GLY A 488 43.19 128.65 6.92
N SER A 489 44.09 127.99 7.67
CA SER A 489 45.23 128.67 8.30
C SER A 489 46.35 129.06 7.34
N CYS A 490 46.89 130.27 7.52
CA CYS A 490 48.02 130.81 6.75
C CYS A 490 49.38 130.33 7.30
N ILE A 491 49.86 129.17 6.84
CA ILE A 491 51.11 128.55 7.34
C ILE A 491 52.33 129.51 7.22
N ASN A 492 52.41 130.29 6.13
CA ASN A 492 53.47 131.26 5.87
C ASN A 492 53.19 132.69 6.41
N GLY A 493 52.14 132.84 7.24
CA GLY A 493 51.74 134.13 7.83
C GLY A 493 50.78 134.98 6.98
N CYS A 494 50.22 136.02 7.63
CA CYS A 494 49.29 136.98 7.02
C CYS A 494 50.03 138.07 6.23
N LYS A 495 49.42 138.57 5.15
CA LYS A 495 49.75 139.87 4.57
C LYS A 495 49.39 140.99 5.56
N SER A 496 50.18 142.07 5.58
CA SER A 496 50.08 143.15 6.57
C SER A 496 48.67 143.73 6.72
N GLY A 497 48.24 143.92 7.97
CA GLY A 497 46.93 144.48 8.33
C GLY A 497 45.96 143.49 8.98
N TYR A 498 46.20 142.18 8.83
CA TYR A 498 45.40 141.11 9.44
C TYR A 498 46.22 140.28 10.42
N HIS A 499 45.56 139.68 11.43
CA HIS A 499 46.20 138.91 12.50
C HIS A 499 45.34 137.72 12.96
N GLY A 500 45.93 136.81 13.75
CA GLY A 500 45.35 135.49 14.04
C GLY A 500 45.68 134.45 12.95
N LEU A 501 45.56 133.16 13.25
CA LEU A 501 46.09 132.08 12.37
C LEU A 501 45.36 131.93 11.02
N MET A 502 44.09 132.32 10.96
CA MET A 502 43.32 132.42 9.71
C MET A 502 43.27 133.87 9.18
N CYS A 503 43.90 134.81 9.89
CA CYS A 503 43.81 136.26 9.67
C CYS A 503 42.38 136.84 9.93
N THR A 504 41.75 136.55 11.09
CA THR A 504 40.28 136.68 11.34
C THR A 504 39.75 137.40 12.62
N LYS A 505 39.33 136.68 13.70
CA LYS A 505 38.19 137.09 14.60
C LYS A 505 38.27 136.68 16.10
N GLU A 506 37.27 137.12 16.90
CA GLU A 506 37.13 137.04 18.39
C GLU A 506 36.03 136.00 18.88
N GLU A 507 36.03 135.60 20.18
CA GLU A 507 35.61 134.32 20.87
C GLU A 507 34.10 133.93 21.15
N THR A 508 33.64 132.75 21.70
CA THR A 508 34.03 131.28 21.73
C THR A 508 32.87 130.24 22.05
N SER A 509 32.75 129.58 23.25
CA SER A 509 32.13 128.20 23.42
C SER A 509 31.65 127.76 24.86
N THR A 510 31.24 126.47 25.13
CA THR A 510 31.36 125.66 26.42
C THR A 510 30.80 124.16 26.43
N PRO A 511 30.00 123.52 27.38
CA PRO A 511 30.38 122.19 27.99
C PRO A 511 29.32 121.04 28.35
N THR A 512 29.78 119.87 28.90
CA THR A 512 29.08 118.74 29.67
C THR A 512 28.22 117.67 28.90
N ARG A 513 27.77 116.44 29.34
CA ARG A 513 27.93 115.36 30.42
C ARG A 513 27.09 114.10 29.95
N GLY A 514 27.09 112.79 30.37
CA GLY A 514 27.65 111.85 31.40
C GLY A 514 26.51 111.09 32.18
N GLN A 515 26.36 109.75 32.38
CA GLN A 515 27.19 108.58 32.88
C GLN A 515 26.71 107.20 32.23
N ASN A 516 26.72 105.92 32.71
CA ASN A 516 27.01 105.15 33.97
C ASN A 516 27.24 103.59 33.72
N ILE A 517 27.57 102.73 34.73
CA ILE A 517 27.89 101.24 34.64
C ILE A 517 27.43 100.44 35.94
N LEU A 518 27.66 99.15 36.39
CA LEU A 518 28.47 97.88 36.18
C LEU A 518 27.87 96.69 37.09
N GLY A 519 28.17 95.35 37.17
CA GLY A 519 28.97 94.27 36.48
C GLY A 519 29.34 93.00 37.37
N ALA A 520 30.05 91.95 36.84
CA ALA A 520 30.72 90.74 37.51
C ALA A 520 29.88 89.44 37.83
N VAL A 521 30.36 88.18 38.16
CA VAL A 521 31.69 87.49 38.39
C VAL A 521 31.72 85.91 38.12
N VAL A 522 32.61 85.05 38.70
CA VAL A 522 32.99 83.62 38.30
C VAL A 522 33.52 82.73 39.53
N ALA A 523 34.01 81.44 39.62
CA ALA A 523 34.42 80.22 38.80
C ALA A 523 34.60 78.86 39.63
N PRO A 524 34.83 77.63 39.02
CA PRO A 524 35.03 76.27 39.67
C PRO A 524 36.31 75.41 39.28
N ILE A 525 36.62 74.19 39.86
CA ILE A 525 37.86 73.36 39.55
C ILE A 525 37.96 71.81 39.95
N LEU A 526 38.54 70.95 39.06
CA LEU A 526 39.28 69.60 39.17
C LEU A 526 38.69 68.36 39.95
N ILE A 527 39.26 67.12 40.09
CA ILE A 527 40.60 66.44 39.86
C ILE A 527 40.53 64.85 39.69
N THR A 528 41.66 64.09 39.63
CA THR A 528 41.85 62.63 39.20
C THR A 528 43.10 61.92 39.86
N VAL A 529 43.57 60.63 39.74
CA VAL A 529 43.19 59.19 39.39
C VAL A 529 44.42 58.21 39.64
N PHE A 530 44.28 56.88 39.94
CA PHE A 530 45.23 55.67 39.78
C PHE A 530 44.75 54.43 40.66
N VAL A 531 45.41 53.25 40.78
CA VAL A 531 45.51 52.06 39.87
C VAL A 531 45.92 50.73 40.61
N ILE A 532 45.31 49.59 40.22
CA ILE A 532 45.71 48.14 40.20
C ILE A 532 46.86 47.55 41.10
N VAL A 533 46.76 46.25 41.46
CA VAL A 533 47.83 45.19 41.55
C VAL A 533 47.99 44.47 42.92
N ALA A 534 48.26 43.15 42.84
CA ALA A 534 48.96 42.24 43.79
C ALA A 534 48.25 41.65 45.04
N VAL A 535 48.63 40.45 45.54
CA VAL A 535 49.06 39.16 44.95
C VAL A 535 49.39 38.18 46.10
N VAL A 536 48.68 37.04 46.17
CA VAL A 536 49.14 35.70 46.61
C VAL A 536 49.76 35.56 48.03
N VAL A 537 50.01 34.30 48.45
CA VAL A 537 50.83 33.87 49.60
C VAL A 537 50.28 34.17 51.01
N LEU A 538 49.17 33.53 51.37
CA LEU A 538 49.21 32.60 52.51
C LEU A 538 48.70 31.22 52.04
N PHE A 539 49.62 30.28 51.84
CA PHE A 539 49.88 29.16 52.77
C PHE A 539 48.70 28.16 52.83
N ILE A 540 48.61 27.21 51.89
CA ILE A 540 49.39 25.94 51.83
C ILE A 540 49.01 24.98 52.97
N GLY A 541 48.24 23.93 52.66
CA GLY A 541 47.84 22.89 53.62
C GLY A 541 47.37 21.60 52.92
N ARG A 542 48.29 20.79 52.39
CA ARG A 542 47.97 19.49 51.75
C ARG A 542 47.86 18.39 52.81
N LYS A 543 46.71 17.68 52.93
CA LYS A 543 46.66 16.19 52.91
C LYS A 543 45.28 15.54 53.11
N ARG A 544 45.20 14.31 52.59
CA ARG A 544 44.22 13.23 52.78
C ARG A 544 43.98 12.86 54.26
N PHE A 545 42.78 12.41 54.61
CA PHE A 545 42.34 11.03 55.00
C PHE A 545 40.82 11.14 55.34
N GLN A 546 39.89 10.21 55.01
CA GLN A 546 39.68 8.83 55.48
C GLN A 546 39.54 8.73 57.03
N SER A 547 38.57 8.01 57.63
CA SER A 547 37.52 7.13 57.07
C SER A 547 36.39 6.79 58.08
N LYS A 548 35.33 6.11 57.58
CA LYS A 548 34.42 5.15 58.25
C LYS A 548 35.09 4.31 59.37
N PRO A 549 34.37 3.68 60.36
CA PRO A 549 33.14 2.88 60.10
C PRO A 549 32.05 2.82 61.25
N THR A 550 30.73 2.65 60.94
CA THR A 550 29.88 1.41 61.09
C THR A 550 29.28 1.10 62.48
N HIS A 551 28.15 0.37 62.67
CA HIS A 551 27.25 -0.39 61.76
C HIS A 551 25.87 -0.70 62.43
N ILE A 552 24.80 -0.88 61.62
CA ILE A 552 23.72 -1.91 61.74
C ILE A 552 22.71 -1.78 62.95
N GLU A 553 21.41 -2.12 62.87
CA GLU A 553 20.62 -2.89 61.88
C GLU A 553 19.27 -2.20 61.50
N LEU A 554 18.96 -2.25 60.20
CA LEU A 554 17.68 -2.46 59.45
C LEU A 554 16.32 -2.53 60.21
N THR A 555 15.16 -2.12 59.64
CA THR A 555 14.63 -2.48 58.30
C THR A 555 13.61 -1.47 57.67
N ASN A 556 13.82 -1.20 56.38
CA ASN A 556 12.89 -1.10 55.23
C ASN A 556 11.56 -0.28 55.19
N PHE A 557 11.50 0.51 54.11
CA PHE A 557 10.37 0.94 53.25
C PHE A 557 9.33 1.94 53.77
N GLU A 558 9.36 3.13 53.16
CA GLU A 558 8.40 4.22 53.34
C GLU A 558 7.22 4.16 52.36
N TRP A 559 6.15 4.85 52.75
CA TRP A 559 4.86 5.06 52.07
C TRP A 559 4.35 6.43 52.57
N GLN A 560 3.39 7.05 51.87
CA GLN A 560 2.64 8.25 52.30
C GLN A 560 3.45 9.57 52.35
N GLY A 561 2.87 10.75 52.14
CA GLY A 561 1.57 11.04 51.52
C GLY A 561 0.41 11.38 52.48
N GLU A 562 0.49 12.53 53.15
CA GLU A 562 -0.63 13.26 53.77
C GLU A 562 -0.56 14.74 53.33
N ARG A 563 -1.63 15.52 53.08
CA ARG A 563 -3.08 15.47 53.39
C ARG A 563 -3.48 15.80 54.84
N THR A 564 -4.00 17.02 55.04
CA THR A 564 -5.24 17.32 55.81
C THR A 564 -5.57 18.82 55.56
N GLU A 565 -6.74 19.29 55.11
CA GLU A 565 -8.17 18.88 55.18
C GLU A 565 -8.91 19.45 56.40
N THR A 566 -10.24 19.59 56.28
CA THR A 566 -11.24 19.90 57.33
C THR A 566 -11.38 21.41 57.71
N ASN A 567 -12.58 21.99 57.93
CA ASN A 567 -13.93 21.45 57.69
C ASN A 567 -15.10 22.48 57.76
N LEU A 568 -16.29 21.95 57.41
CA LEU A 568 -17.63 22.18 58.01
C LEU A 568 -18.50 23.42 57.69
N ILE A 569 -19.79 23.09 57.52
CA ILE A 569 -21.03 23.83 57.85
C ILE A 569 -21.53 24.91 56.87
N VAL A 570 -22.84 24.97 56.51
CA VAL A 570 -23.88 23.92 56.30
C VAL A 570 -25.11 24.57 55.62
N SER A 571 -26.06 23.74 55.16
CA SER A 571 -27.46 24.06 54.80
C SER A 571 -27.77 24.65 53.42
N ASN A 572 -28.90 24.30 52.77
CA ASN A 572 -29.69 23.04 52.74
C ASN A 572 -30.80 23.14 51.68
N ASN A 573 -31.16 21.99 51.06
CA ASN A 573 -32.52 21.59 50.64
C ASN A 573 -33.25 22.46 49.57
N CYS A 574 -34.23 21.96 48.79
CA CYS A 574 -34.77 20.61 48.52
C CYS A 574 -35.38 20.63 47.09
N HIS A 575 -35.45 19.51 46.34
CA HIS A 575 -36.64 18.62 46.17
C HIS A 575 -37.97 19.34 45.83
N GLU A 576 -38.85 18.85 44.94
CA GLU A 576 -39.11 17.44 44.59
C GLU A 576 -39.91 17.24 43.26
N ASN A 577 -39.84 16.03 42.67
CA ASN A 577 -40.79 15.40 41.71
C ASN A 577 -41.01 16.06 40.31
N GLU A 578 -41.47 15.36 39.24
CA GLU A 578 -42.02 13.99 39.12
C GLU A 578 -41.70 13.27 37.76
N PHE A 579 -42.23 12.06 37.57
CA PHE A 579 -42.04 11.09 36.46
C PHE A 579 -42.55 11.53 35.06
N SER A 580 -41.98 11.00 33.95
CA SER A 580 -42.50 9.78 33.24
C SER A 580 -42.18 9.67 31.71
N THR A 581 -41.53 8.56 31.34
CA THR A 581 -41.77 7.64 30.18
C THR A 581 -42.59 8.05 28.93
N LEU A 582 -42.14 7.65 27.71
CA LEU A 582 -42.74 6.55 26.87
C LEU A 582 -42.20 6.46 25.40
N TYR A 583 -41.63 5.29 25.07
CA TYR A 583 -42.01 4.40 23.94
C TYR A 583 -42.14 4.87 22.45
N THR A 584 -41.24 4.30 21.62
CA THR A 584 -41.51 3.46 20.41
C THR A 584 -41.80 4.00 18.98
N ASN A 585 -40.93 3.56 18.03
CA ASN A 585 -41.21 2.60 16.93
C ASN A 585 -41.41 2.98 15.42
N VAL A 586 -40.85 2.06 14.58
CA VAL A 586 -41.45 1.40 13.39
C VAL A 586 -41.33 2.02 11.97
N SER A 587 -40.18 1.70 11.34
CA SER A 587 -40.09 0.73 10.20
C SER A 587 -40.24 1.14 8.71
N HIS A 588 -39.76 0.22 7.87
CA HIS A 588 -40.20 -0.16 6.52
C HIS A 588 -39.98 0.76 5.28
N SER A 589 -39.07 0.29 4.41
CA SER A 589 -39.39 -0.29 3.08
C SER A 589 -39.56 0.59 1.81
N TYR A 590 -38.77 0.19 0.79
CA TYR A 590 -39.12 0.05 -0.64
C TYR A 590 -39.24 1.26 -1.61
N LYS A 591 -38.43 1.11 -2.68
CA LYS A 591 -38.73 1.27 -4.13
C LYS A 591 -38.81 2.65 -4.84
N GLN A 592 -38.31 2.57 -6.09
CA GLN A 592 -38.76 3.20 -7.34
C GLN A 592 -38.47 4.70 -7.63
N GLU A 593 -37.62 4.87 -8.66
CA GLU A 593 -37.96 5.46 -9.97
C GLU A 593 -37.56 6.88 -10.42
N VAL A 594 -37.24 6.89 -11.73
CA VAL A 594 -37.56 7.89 -12.76
C VAL A 594 -36.63 9.07 -13.04
N THR A 595 -36.57 9.35 -14.35
CA THR A 595 -35.72 10.29 -15.09
C THR A 595 -36.26 11.72 -15.13
N PRO A 596 -35.44 12.69 -15.57
CA PRO A 596 -35.90 13.88 -16.27
C PRO A 596 -36.10 13.61 -17.78
N LYS A 597 -36.98 14.37 -18.43
CA LYS A 597 -37.32 14.24 -19.86
C LYS A 597 -36.55 15.20 -20.76
N SER A 598 -36.60 14.93 -22.06
CA SER A 598 -36.63 15.95 -23.11
C SER A 598 -37.90 15.76 -23.97
N ASP A 599 -38.53 16.88 -24.35
CA ASP A 599 -39.72 16.92 -25.23
C ASP A 599 -39.27 17.55 -26.58
N SER A 600 -39.33 16.82 -27.71
CA SER A 600 -40.38 16.85 -28.76
C SER A 600 -40.31 18.10 -29.70
N GLU A 601 -40.44 18.04 -31.03
CA GLU A 601 -41.32 17.21 -31.90
C GLU A 601 -40.79 17.00 -33.34
N THR A 602 -41.31 15.97 -34.06
CA THR A 602 -41.49 15.83 -35.54
C THR A 602 -40.33 16.16 -36.53
N ALA A 603 -39.94 15.29 -37.47
CA ALA A 603 -40.76 14.78 -38.59
C ALA A 603 -40.09 13.62 -39.39
N SER A 604 -40.86 12.94 -40.24
CA SER A 604 -40.53 11.65 -40.89
C SER A 604 -39.77 11.70 -42.23
N ASN A 605 -39.43 10.51 -42.78
CA ASN A 605 -39.00 10.19 -44.16
C ASN A 605 -37.50 10.42 -44.50
N LYS A 606 -36.85 9.72 -45.45
CA LYS A 606 -36.96 8.32 -45.98
C LYS A 606 -35.81 8.08 -47.00
N THR A 607 -35.39 6.83 -47.18
CA THR A 607 -34.77 6.24 -48.42
C THR A 607 -33.54 6.89 -49.09
N ASN A 608 -32.48 6.06 -49.21
CA ASN A 608 -31.72 5.71 -50.43
C ASN A 608 -30.52 6.55 -50.94
N THR A 609 -29.48 5.78 -51.28
CA THR A 609 -28.54 5.87 -52.44
C THR A 609 -27.57 7.05 -52.63
N GLU A 610 -26.29 6.65 -52.62
CA GLU A 610 -25.27 6.88 -53.67
C GLU A 610 -24.54 8.23 -53.85
N ILE A 611 -23.21 8.15 -53.61
CA ILE A 611 -22.12 8.54 -54.55
C ILE A 611 -21.69 10.03 -54.61
N THR A 612 -20.41 10.20 -55.00
CA THR A 612 -19.68 11.41 -55.47
C THR A 612 -19.17 12.47 -54.47
N GLU A 613 -17.83 12.57 -54.44
CA GLU A 613 -17.01 13.79 -54.62
C GLU A 613 -17.02 14.93 -53.57
N SER A 614 -16.07 14.82 -52.64
CA SER A 614 -14.93 15.75 -52.46
C SER A 614 -15.06 17.28 -52.69
N SER A 615 -14.53 17.99 -51.68
CA SER A 615 -13.59 19.14 -51.76
C SER A 615 -14.08 20.62 -51.65
N GLU A 616 -13.36 21.31 -50.74
CA GLU A 616 -12.67 22.61 -50.92
C GLU A 616 -13.24 23.98 -50.48
N ALA A 617 -12.27 24.88 -50.25
CA ALA A 617 -12.28 26.34 -50.14
C ALA A 617 -12.89 27.02 -48.88
N CYS A 618 -12.33 28.11 -48.32
CA CYS A 618 -11.00 28.76 -48.45
C CYS A 618 -10.76 29.66 -47.21
N ILE A 619 -9.60 29.61 -46.52
CA ILE A 619 -8.34 30.36 -46.75
C ILE A 619 -8.42 31.89 -46.56
N SER A 620 -7.59 32.39 -45.63
CA SER A 620 -6.80 33.63 -45.78
C SER A 620 -5.41 33.45 -45.14
N LYS A 621 -4.35 34.04 -45.72
CA LYS A 621 -2.94 33.92 -45.31
C LYS A 621 -2.28 35.30 -45.20
N ASP A 622 -1.15 35.37 -44.50
CA ASP A 622 0.08 36.07 -44.94
C ASP A 622 1.26 35.11 -44.62
N HIS A 623 2.21 34.75 -45.50
CA HIS A 623 3.17 35.51 -46.34
C HIS A 623 4.30 36.17 -45.50
N ILE A 624 5.60 36.05 -45.82
CA ILE A 624 6.43 35.30 -46.82
C ILE A 624 7.89 35.24 -46.24
N ALA A 625 8.91 34.47 -46.65
CA ALA A 625 9.38 33.87 -47.91
C ALA A 625 10.33 32.64 -47.64
N ASN A 626 10.54 31.69 -48.56
CA ASN A 626 11.66 31.51 -49.53
C ASN A 626 13.05 31.13 -48.93
N ASP A 627 13.83 30.19 -49.49
CA ASP A 627 13.82 29.57 -50.84
C ASP A 627 13.99 28.02 -50.83
N TYR A 628 13.30 27.34 -51.78
CA TYR A 628 13.70 26.21 -52.66
C TYR A 628 14.51 24.97 -52.16
N GLN A 629 14.28 23.72 -52.61
CA GLN A 629 13.20 23.10 -53.44
C GLN A 629 13.27 21.54 -53.36
N GLU A 630 12.13 20.86 -53.60
CA GLU A 630 11.81 19.49 -54.13
C GLU A 630 12.88 18.33 -54.19
N ASP A 631 12.52 17.03 -54.21
CA ASP A 631 11.23 16.39 -54.56
C ASP A 631 11.00 15.00 -53.89
N GLN A 632 9.85 14.38 -54.19
CA GLN A 632 9.45 12.99 -53.87
C GLN A 632 10.12 11.96 -54.84
N CYS A 633 9.94 10.62 -54.80
CA CYS A 633 8.97 9.75 -54.13
C CYS A 633 9.52 8.29 -53.95
N SER A 634 8.68 7.36 -53.47
CA SER A 634 8.90 5.89 -53.34
C SER A 634 8.76 5.15 -54.72
N PRO A 635 8.89 3.80 -54.90
CA PRO A 635 8.82 2.70 -53.90
C PRO A 635 9.59 1.34 -54.13
N LEU A 636 9.50 0.46 -53.11
CA LEU A 636 9.37 -1.03 -53.10
C LEU A 636 10.47 -2.03 -53.58
N TYR A 637 10.58 -3.13 -52.79
CA TYR A 637 11.21 -4.46 -53.05
C TYR A 637 12.73 -4.52 -53.35
N THR A 638 13.53 -5.58 -53.08
CA THR A 638 13.27 -6.98 -52.62
C THR A 638 14.52 -7.58 -51.90
N ASN A 639 14.31 -8.54 -50.97
CA ASN A 639 15.09 -9.78 -50.67
C ASN A 639 16.65 -9.82 -50.51
N VAL A 640 17.10 -10.88 -49.78
CA VAL A 640 18.36 -11.66 -50.01
C VAL A 640 19.70 -11.02 -49.52
N VAL A 641 20.66 -11.72 -48.88
CA VAL A 641 20.71 -13.10 -48.33
C VAL A 641 21.86 -13.32 -47.30
N HIS A 642 21.81 -14.45 -46.58
CA HIS A 642 22.85 -15.29 -45.96
C HIS A 642 24.27 -14.79 -45.62
N SER A 643 24.74 -15.29 -44.47
CA SER A 643 26.13 -15.28 -43.99
C SER A 643 27.03 -16.36 -44.63
N TYR A 644 28.32 -16.06 -44.79
CA TYR A 644 29.43 -17.03 -44.70
C TYR A 644 30.73 -16.32 -44.31
N ILE A 645 31.56 -16.96 -43.46
CA ILE A 645 33.04 -16.85 -43.46
C ILE A 645 33.66 -17.93 -42.56
N THR A 646 34.59 -18.70 -43.13
CA THR A 646 35.69 -19.39 -42.43
C THR A 646 36.95 -18.49 -42.61
N GLU A 647 38.11 -18.66 -41.94
CA GLU A 647 38.81 -19.87 -41.51
C GLU A 647 40.09 -19.52 -40.69
N VAL A 648 40.85 -20.55 -40.26
CA VAL A 648 42.28 -20.54 -39.86
C VAL A 648 42.70 -20.02 -38.46
N THR A 649 43.50 -20.86 -37.79
CA THR A 649 44.20 -20.71 -36.49
C THR A 649 45.73 -20.47 -36.74
N PRO A 650 46.65 -20.17 -35.76
CA PRO A 650 47.05 -21.14 -34.71
C PRO A 650 47.74 -20.65 -33.39
N THR A 651 47.55 -21.46 -32.33
CA THR A 651 48.50 -21.88 -31.25
C THR A 651 49.51 -20.93 -30.57
N LEU A 652 49.55 -21.00 -29.22
CA LEU A 652 50.73 -21.52 -28.49
C LEU A 652 50.36 -22.09 -27.09
N GLU A 653 50.98 -23.21 -26.67
CA GLU A 653 50.92 -23.74 -25.28
C GLU A 653 52.23 -23.44 -24.53
N CYS A 654 52.21 -23.36 -23.18
CA CYS A 654 53.06 -24.24 -22.33
C CYS A 654 52.78 -24.23 -20.80
N LYS A 655 52.02 -25.23 -20.36
CA LYS A 655 52.14 -26.06 -19.13
C LYS A 655 53.05 -25.64 -17.94
N LYS A 656 52.40 -25.57 -16.76
CA LYS A 656 52.73 -26.22 -15.45
C LYS A 656 54.04 -25.88 -14.69
N ALA A 657 53.90 -25.40 -13.44
CA ALA A 657 54.69 -25.89 -12.29
C ALA A 657 54.00 -25.67 -10.93
N SER A 658 53.98 -26.72 -10.09
CA SER A 658 53.69 -26.69 -8.63
C SER A 658 54.93 -26.21 -7.83
N ILE A 659 54.93 -25.89 -6.51
CA ILE A 659 54.59 -26.78 -5.38
C ILE A 659 54.70 -26.08 -3.98
N LYS A 660 53.88 -26.53 -3.00
CA LYS A 660 54.02 -26.49 -1.50
C LYS A 660 54.33 -25.18 -0.70
N ARG A 661 53.46 -24.94 0.31
CA ARG A 661 53.68 -24.77 1.80
C ARG A 661 54.83 -23.84 2.29
N ASN A 662 54.67 -23.02 3.34
CA ASN A 662 54.17 -23.39 4.69
C ASN A 662 53.77 -22.16 5.57
N LYS A 663 53.29 -22.45 6.79
CA LYS A 663 53.21 -21.65 8.06
C LYS A 663 54.08 -20.38 8.18
N GLU A 664 53.77 -19.35 9.00
CA GLU A 664 53.00 -19.32 10.28
C GLU A 664 52.36 -17.91 10.60
N ARG A 665 51.75 -17.75 11.79
CA ARG A 665 51.06 -16.57 12.38
C ARG A 665 52.02 -15.79 13.36
N PRO A 666 51.68 -14.68 14.07
CA PRO A 666 50.48 -13.79 14.02
C PRO A 666 50.72 -12.24 14.20
N GLU A 667 49.60 -11.48 14.19
CA GLU A 667 49.22 -10.39 15.13
C GLU A 667 49.60 -8.87 14.98
N ASN A 668 48.55 -8.06 15.20
CA ASN A 668 48.45 -6.71 15.81
C ASN A 668 48.94 -5.43 15.09
N SER A 669 48.00 -4.57 14.69
CA SER A 669 47.74 -3.24 15.31
C SER A 669 46.71 -2.42 14.50
N GLU A 670 46.14 -1.36 15.10
CA GLU A 670 44.98 -0.60 14.59
C GLU A 670 45.35 0.75 13.95
N THR A 671 44.31 1.45 13.46
CA THR A 671 44.20 2.89 13.11
C THR A 671 44.42 3.29 11.64
N CYS A 672 43.79 4.42 11.28
CA CYS A 672 43.40 4.80 9.92
C CYS A 672 43.78 6.26 9.61
N ILE A 673 43.36 6.76 8.42
CA ILE A 673 43.47 8.15 7.92
C ILE A 673 44.92 8.52 7.51
N SER A 674 45.26 8.89 6.27
CA SER A 674 44.62 8.85 4.93
C SER A 674 45.77 9.03 3.89
N LYS A 675 45.69 9.36 2.58
CA LYS A 675 44.71 9.80 1.55
C LYS A 675 45.40 9.53 0.17
N GLU A 676 44.95 9.78 -1.08
CA GLU A 676 43.83 10.46 -1.77
C GLU A 676 43.77 9.87 -3.23
N HIS A 677 42.81 10.29 -4.06
CA HIS A 677 42.83 10.29 -5.54
C HIS A 677 42.68 8.98 -6.37
N ILE A 678 41.44 8.76 -6.84
CA ILE A 678 41.00 8.48 -8.23
C ILE A 678 41.64 7.28 -8.99
N THR A 679 40.83 6.24 -9.23
CA THR A 679 40.38 5.82 -10.59
C THR A 679 39.06 5.04 -10.53
N ASN A 680 38.31 5.01 -11.65
CA ASN A 680 37.12 4.16 -11.79
C ASN A 680 37.49 2.68 -11.85
N GLU A 681 36.76 1.81 -11.15
CA GLU A 681 36.62 0.41 -11.54
C GLU A 681 35.29 -0.20 -11.04
N ASN A 682 34.44 -0.67 -11.95
CA ASN A 682 33.25 -1.45 -11.62
C ASN A 682 33.64 -2.92 -11.38
N GLN A 683 34.13 -3.22 -10.18
CA GLN A 683 34.20 -4.60 -9.68
C GLN A 683 33.27 -4.75 -8.48
N VAL A 684 32.29 -5.65 -8.59
CA VAL A 684 31.54 -6.14 -7.43
C VAL A 684 32.49 -6.99 -6.60
N ASP A 685 32.92 -6.45 -5.47
CA ASP A 685 34.00 -7.03 -4.67
C ASP A 685 33.60 -8.42 -4.14
N LYS A 686 34.18 -9.47 -4.74
CA LYS A 686 33.72 -10.85 -4.59
C LYS A 686 34.21 -11.45 -3.27
N CYS A 687 33.63 -10.97 -2.17
CA CYS A 687 33.99 -11.31 -0.80
C CYS A 687 33.98 -12.83 -0.60
N SER A 688 35.17 -13.42 -0.70
CA SER A 688 35.31 -14.86 -0.82
C SER A 688 35.32 -15.49 0.57
N ILE A 689 34.13 -15.91 1.04
CA ILE A 689 33.97 -16.70 2.28
C ILE A 689 34.53 -18.12 2.06
N LYS A 690 35.85 -18.22 1.94
CA LYS A 690 36.64 -19.46 2.04
C LYS A 690 37.05 -19.67 3.50
N GLY A 691 36.06 -19.75 4.37
CA GLY A 691 36.22 -19.97 5.80
C GLY A 691 34.96 -20.58 6.40
N THR A 692 35.10 -21.78 6.97
CA THR A 692 34.13 -22.41 7.90
C THR A 692 32.65 -22.41 7.46
N CYS A 693 32.34 -23.24 6.46
CA CYS A 693 30.99 -23.79 6.25
C CYS A 693 31.00 -25.33 6.10
N ASP A 694 32.05 -26.00 6.61
CA ASP A 694 32.06 -27.45 6.84
C ASP A 694 31.17 -27.79 8.05
N ILE A 695 29.86 -27.65 7.89
CA ILE A 695 28.87 -28.07 8.89
C ILE A 695 28.76 -29.59 8.82
N GLY A 696 29.40 -30.27 9.78
CA GLY A 696 29.39 -31.72 9.87
C GLY A 696 27.98 -32.29 10.06
N GLY A 697 27.55 -33.10 9.09
CA GLY A 697 26.32 -33.88 9.10
C GLY A 697 26.38 -34.93 7.98
N GLU A 698 25.59 -35.99 8.05
CA GLU A 698 25.65 -37.09 7.09
C GLU A 698 25.52 -36.59 5.63
N ASN A 699 26.39 -37.07 4.74
CA ASN A 699 26.36 -36.73 3.31
C ASN A 699 25.07 -37.28 2.69
N THR A 700 24.10 -36.41 2.41
CA THR A 700 22.97 -36.74 1.54
C THR A 700 23.51 -37.01 0.13
N PRO A 701 23.29 -38.22 -0.45
CA PRO A 701 23.92 -38.60 -1.71
C PRO A 701 23.37 -37.80 -2.89
N ASP A 702 24.19 -37.55 -3.91
CA ASP A 702 23.72 -36.98 -5.18
C ASP A 702 22.90 -38.04 -5.94
N ILE A 703 21.62 -37.77 -6.17
CA ILE A 703 20.63 -38.65 -6.80
C ILE A 703 20.76 -38.55 -8.33
N PRO A 704 21.01 -39.66 -9.06
CA PRO A 704 20.93 -39.67 -10.52
C PRO A 704 19.52 -39.35 -11.01
N VAL A 705 19.40 -38.46 -11.99
CA VAL A 705 18.10 -37.94 -12.47
C VAL A 705 17.15 -39.05 -12.94
N ASN A 706 17.69 -40.10 -13.57
CA ASN A 706 16.94 -41.27 -14.03
C ASN A 706 16.48 -42.20 -12.88
N GLN A 707 17.04 -42.08 -11.68
CA GLN A 707 16.67 -42.85 -10.48
C GLN A 707 15.79 -42.06 -9.51
N LEU A 708 15.38 -40.83 -9.90
CA LEU A 708 14.61 -39.95 -9.02
C LEU A 708 13.24 -40.55 -8.65
N HIS A 709 12.58 -41.26 -9.57
CA HIS A 709 11.33 -41.97 -9.29
C HIS A 709 11.53 -43.10 -8.26
N GLU A 710 12.53 -43.98 -8.47
CA GLU A 710 12.90 -45.05 -7.53
C GLU A 710 13.20 -44.49 -6.13
N THR A 711 13.92 -43.36 -6.09
CA THR A 711 14.27 -42.65 -4.84
C THR A 711 13.03 -42.10 -4.13
N ILE A 712 12.07 -41.51 -4.85
CA ILE A 712 10.80 -41.05 -4.28
C ILE A 712 10.01 -42.22 -3.68
N VAL A 713 9.91 -43.33 -4.41
CA VAL A 713 9.21 -44.55 -3.94
C VAL A 713 9.87 -45.10 -2.66
N GLU A 714 11.20 -45.11 -2.58
CA GLU A 714 11.91 -45.51 -1.35
C GLU A 714 11.68 -44.52 -0.20
N MET A 715 11.77 -43.21 -0.45
CA MET A 715 11.63 -42.18 0.58
C MET A 715 10.19 -42.05 1.13
N LYS A 716 9.18 -42.43 0.35
CA LYS A 716 7.77 -42.54 0.77
C LYS A 716 7.47 -43.73 1.71
N LYS A 717 8.35 -44.75 1.77
CA LYS A 717 8.09 -45.94 2.61
C LYS A 717 7.99 -45.60 4.10
N LEU A 718 7.15 -46.37 4.80
CA LEU A 718 6.87 -46.22 6.23
C LEU A 718 6.40 -44.79 6.57
N GLU A 719 5.32 -44.34 5.91
CA GLU A 719 4.73 -43.00 6.10
C GLU A 719 5.76 -41.88 5.85
N ASP A 720 6.40 -41.88 4.68
CA ASP A 720 7.43 -40.92 4.26
C ASP A 720 8.63 -40.75 5.22
N LYS A 721 9.00 -41.80 5.97
CA LYS A 721 10.08 -41.74 6.96
C LYS A 721 11.42 -41.24 6.38
N GLY A 722 11.67 -41.48 5.09
CA GLY A 722 12.83 -40.96 4.36
C GLY A 722 12.82 -39.43 4.25
N PHE A 723 11.74 -38.88 3.69
CA PHE A 723 11.58 -37.41 3.56
C PHE A 723 11.52 -36.72 4.93
N LYS A 724 10.79 -37.28 5.89
CA LYS A 724 10.67 -36.72 7.25
C LYS A 724 12.03 -36.66 7.95
N ARG A 725 12.87 -37.71 7.84
CA ARG A 725 14.26 -37.68 8.34
C ARG A 725 15.08 -36.59 7.67
N GLU A 726 15.12 -36.56 6.34
CA GLU A 726 15.99 -35.61 5.61
C GLU A 726 15.59 -34.15 5.84
N TYR A 727 14.29 -33.85 5.85
CA TYR A 727 13.78 -32.51 6.14
C TYR A 727 14.12 -32.05 7.58
N SER A 728 14.02 -32.96 8.56
CA SER A 728 14.36 -32.65 9.96
C SER A 728 15.85 -32.29 10.18
N MET A 729 16.73 -32.62 9.23
CA MET A 729 18.16 -32.28 9.26
C MET A 729 18.48 -30.89 8.66
N LEU A 730 17.46 -30.14 8.22
CA LEU A 730 17.62 -28.79 7.66
C LEU A 730 17.46 -27.74 8.77
N SER A 731 18.51 -26.94 9.00
CA SER A 731 18.51 -25.90 10.03
C SER A 731 17.47 -24.81 9.75
N ASN A 732 16.68 -24.46 10.77
CA ASN A 732 15.67 -23.40 10.76
C ASN A 732 16.13 -22.20 11.60
N GLY A 733 15.54 -21.03 11.39
CA GLY A 733 15.79 -19.80 12.14
C GLY A 733 16.81 -18.86 11.49
N GLU A 734 17.29 -17.89 12.28
CA GLU A 734 18.30 -16.91 11.90
C GLU A 734 19.71 -17.52 12.04
N LEU A 735 20.30 -17.97 10.93
CA LEU A 735 21.62 -18.60 10.92
C LEU A 735 22.77 -17.59 10.77
N PHE A 736 22.47 -16.39 10.28
CA PHE A 736 23.39 -15.28 10.05
C PHE A 736 22.69 -13.97 10.46
N PRO A 737 23.40 -12.86 10.73
CA PRO A 737 22.78 -11.65 11.27
C PRO A 737 21.82 -10.95 10.29
N CYS A 738 20.70 -10.45 10.81
CA CYS A 738 19.70 -9.63 10.10
C CYS A 738 19.64 -8.17 10.61
N ASN A 739 20.75 -7.56 11.00
CA ASN A 739 20.76 -6.28 11.73
C ASN A 739 20.13 -5.12 10.94
N VAL A 740 20.34 -5.04 9.62
CA VAL A 740 19.79 -3.96 8.79
C VAL A 740 18.27 -4.06 8.69
N GLY A 741 17.73 -5.29 8.61
CA GLY A 741 16.28 -5.53 8.63
C GLY A 741 15.61 -5.29 9.99
N LYS A 742 16.39 -5.34 11.08
CA LYS A 742 15.93 -5.08 12.45
C LYS A 742 15.92 -3.61 12.86
N ARG A 743 16.44 -2.69 12.03
CA ARG A 743 16.45 -1.25 12.32
C ARG A 743 15.05 -0.66 12.31
N GLN A 744 14.79 0.30 13.21
CA GLN A 744 13.49 0.96 13.35
C GLN A 744 12.97 1.55 12.02
N GLU A 745 13.85 2.18 11.24
CA GLU A 745 13.57 2.77 9.91
C GLU A 745 13.08 1.75 8.84
N ASN A 746 13.24 0.46 9.11
CA ASN A 746 12.98 -0.63 8.16
C ASN A 746 11.88 -1.59 8.62
N LEU A 747 11.43 -1.52 9.88
CA LEU A 747 10.38 -2.41 10.40
C LEU A 747 9.08 -2.32 9.60
N SER A 748 8.67 -1.11 9.21
CA SER A 748 7.47 -0.87 8.38
C SER A 748 7.58 -1.39 6.94
N LYS A 749 8.80 -1.73 6.48
CA LYS A 749 9.06 -2.34 5.17
C LYS A 749 9.05 -3.87 5.21
N ASN A 750 8.87 -4.48 6.38
CA ASN A 750 8.84 -5.93 6.57
C ASN A 750 7.41 -6.45 6.74
N ARG A 751 6.95 -7.34 5.85
CA ARG A 751 5.64 -8.00 5.96
C ARG A 751 5.52 -8.91 7.20
N TYR A 752 6.64 -9.43 7.69
CA TYR A 752 6.70 -10.30 8.87
C TYR A 752 7.90 -9.93 9.74
N LYS A 753 7.67 -9.64 11.03
CA LYS A 753 8.71 -9.27 12.01
C LYS A 753 9.84 -10.32 12.15
N THR A 754 9.53 -11.58 11.83
CA THR A 754 10.42 -12.74 12.00
C THR A 754 11.11 -13.20 10.71
N ILE A 755 10.71 -12.70 9.52
CA ILE A 755 11.27 -13.14 8.23
C ILE A 755 12.04 -12.00 7.58
N LEU A 756 13.37 -12.02 7.75
CA LEU A 756 14.28 -10.94 7.36
C LEU A 756 15.36 -11.44 6.38
N PRO A 757 15.93 -10.58 5.51
CA PRO A 757 17.12 -10.91 4.75
C PRO A 757 18.34 -10.91 5.67
N TYR A 758 19.33 -11.76 5.40
CA TYR A 758 20.63 -11.68 6.09
C TYR A 758 21.45 -10.49 5.56
N ASP A 759 22.25 -9.88 6.42
CA ASP A 759 23.01 -8.67 6.10
C ASP A 759 24.02 -8.88 4.95
N HIS A 760 24.56 -10.10 4.80
CA HIS A 760 25.57 -10.46 3.78
C HIS A 760 25.01 -10.80 2.40
N SER A 761 23.69 -11.02 2.29
CA SER A 761 23.02 -11.48 1.06
C SER A 761 21.84 -10.59 0.65
N ARG A 762 21.47 -9.60 1.47
CA ARG A 762 20.39 -8.65 1.16
C ARG A 762 20.65 -7.94 -0.17
N VAL A 763 19.58 -7.64 -0.91
CA VAL A 763 19.69 -6.65 -1.98
C VAL A 763 19.87 -5.27 -1.34
N ILE A 764 20.80 -4.48 -1.88
CA ILE A 764 21.04 -3.10 -1.48
C ILE A 764 20.45 -2.20 -2.55
N LEU A 765 19.67 -1.20 -2.15
CA LEU A 765 19.16 -0.18 -3.06
C LEU A 765 20.08 1.05 -3.03
N HIS A 766 20.10 1.79 -4.14
CA HIS A 766 20.76 3.09 -4.23
C HIS A 766 19.76 4.10 -4.82
N GLY A 767 19.90 5.37 -4.44
CA GLY A 767 19.09 6.47 -4.92
C GLY A 767 19.63 7.79 -4.38
N ASP A 768 19.07 8.90 -4.85
CA ASP A 768 19.47 10.24 -4.39
C ASP A 768 19.09 10.49 -2.92
N ASN A 769 19.71 11.54 -2.35
CA ASN A 769 19.66 11.87 -0.92
C ASN A 769 18.23 11.84 -0.33
N GLY A 770 17.93 10.80 0.45
CA GLY A 770 16.65 10.59 1.14
C GLY A 770 16.03 9.20 0.89
N CYS A 771 16.38 8.54 -0.21
CA CYS A 771 15.87 7.20 -0.54
C CYS A 771 16.41 6.11 0.39
N SER A 772 15.59 5.07 0.66
CA SER A 772 15.99 3.97 1.55
C SER A 772 16.82 2.91 0.81
N GLU A 773 17.98 2.55 1.38
CA GLU A 773 18.88 1.49 0.91
C GLU A 773 18.36 0.05 1.14
N TYR A 774 17.16 -0.09 1.73
CA TYR A 774 16.65 -1.35 2.26
C TYR A 774 15.39 -1.84 1.54
N ILE A 775 15.42 -3.13 1.18
CA ILE A 775 14.26 -3.93 0.83
C ILE A 775 14.39 -5.32 1.47
N ASN A 776 13.28 -5.96 1.84
CA ASN A 776 13.26 -7.35 2.28
C ASN A 776 13.40 -8.31 1.10
N ALA A 777 14.61 -8.34 0.52
CA ALA A 777 15.02 -9.21 -0.57
C ALA A 777 16.43 -9.75 -0.32
N SER A 778 16.71 -10.95 -0.82
CA SER A 778 18.04 -11.58 -0.73
C SER A 778 18.43 -12.17 -2.09
N PHE A 779 19.67 -11.97 -2.51
CA PHE A 779 20.25 -12.75 -3.61
C PHE A 779 20.38 -14.22 -3.18
N ILE A 780 20.02 -15.14 -4.07
CA ILE A 780 20.16 -16.58 -3.88
C ILE A 780 21.12 -17.14 -4.92
N GLU A 781 22.07 -17.95 -4.45
CA GLU A 781 23.04 -18.65 -5.29
C GLU A 781 22.41 -19.81 -6.08
N ASP A 782 22.84 -20.02 -7.32
CA ASP A 782 22.60 -21.27 -8.06
C ASP A 782 23.53 -22.41 -7.60
N THR A 783 23.40 -23.58 -8.24
CA THR A 783 24.25 -24.75 -7.94
C THR A 783 25.73 -24.57 -8.33
N LYS A 784 26.11 -23.45 -8.97
CA LYS A 784 27.50 -23.08 -9.29
C LYS A 784 28.10 -22.07 -8.29
N ARG A 785 27.32 -21.58 -7.31
CA ARG A 785 27.67 -20.46 -6.41
C ARG A 785 27.73 -19.10 -7.15
N GLU A 786 26.79 -18.88 -8.06
CA GLU A 786 26.59 -17.60 -8.75
C GLU A 786 25.20 -17.05 -8.41
N PHE A 787 25.06 -15.76 -8.09
CA PHE A 787 23.75 -15.18 -7.78
C PHE A 787 22.88 -15.13 -9.04
N ALA A 788 21.82 -15.93 -9.06
CA ALA A 788 20.94 -16.10 -10.22
C ALA A 788 19.47 -15.74 -9.92
N TYR A 789 19.11 -15.59 -8.64
CA TYR A 789 17.75 -15.27 -8.21
C TYR A 789 17.75 -14.18 -7.15
N ILE A 790 16.64 -13.45 -7.06
CA ILE A 790 16.33 -12.57 -5.94
C ILE A 790 15.05 -13.10 -5.27
N ALA A 791 15.19 -13.63 -4.05
CA ALA A 791 14.06 -14.05 -3.23
C ALA A 791 13.59 -12.87 -2.36
N THR A 792 12.37 -12.41 -2.57
CA THR A 792 11.80 -11.25 -1.86
C THR A 792 10.40 -11.53 -1.31
N GLN A 793 9.98 -10.75 -0.32
CA GLN A 793 8.60 -10.75 0.15
C GLN A 793 7.64 -10.25 -0.93
N GLY A 794 6.36 -10.59 -0.85
CA GLY A 794 5.32 -9.93 -1.63
C GLY A 794 5.21 -8.46 -1.20
N PRO A 795 5.39 -7.48 -2.10
CA PRO A 795 5.41 -6.06 -1.75
C PRO A 795 4.27 -5.66 -0.82
N THR A 796 4.59 -4.81 0.15
CA THR A 796 3.60 -4.08 0.96
C THR A 796 3.37 -2.72 0.31
N GLN A 797 2.27 -2.04 0.64
CA GLN A 797 2.00 -0.67 0.17
C GLN A 797 3.20 0.27 0.48
N ASN A 798 3.83 0.09 1.64
CA ASN A 798 5.03 0.82 2.10
C ASN A 798 6.35 0.33 1.49
N SER A 799 6.32 -0.55 0.48
CA SER A 799 7.53 -1.10 -0.16
C SER A 799 7.38 -1.37 -1.66
N VAL A 800 6.38 -0.79 -2.34
CA VAL A 800 6.21 -0.97 -3.79
C VAL A 800 7.26 -0.20 -4.59
N ASN A 801 7.56 1.02 -4.15
CA ASN A 801 8.59 1.87 -4.75
C ASN A 801 9.98 1.22 -4.64
N GLU A 802 10.34 0.71 -3.45
CA GLU A 802 11.53 -0.11 -3.23
C GLU A 802 11.59 -1.34 -4.14
N PHE A 803 10.46 -2.01 -4.39
CA PHE A 803 10.39 -3.19 -5.26
C PHE A 803 10.65 -2.84 -6.73
N TRP A 804 10.01 -1.81 -7.27
CA TRP A 804 10.28 -1.38 -8.66
C TRP A 804 11.68 -0.77 -8.81
N ARG A 805 12.18 -0.04 -7.80
CA ARG A 805 13.57 0.42 -7.75
C ARG A 805 14.54 -0.77 -7.76
N MET A 806 14.27 -1.83 -6.99
CA MET A 806 15.05 -3.08 -7.02
C MET A 806 15.05 -3.73 -8.43
N VAL A 807 13.88 -3.90 -9.02
CA VAL A 807 13.69 -4.49 -10.36
C VAL A 807 14.45 -3.71 -11.43
N TRP A 808 14.38 -2.37 -11.39
CA TRP A 808 15.12 -1.50 -12.31
C TRP A 808 16.64 -1.54 -12.07
N GLN A 809 17.10 -1.42 -10.83
CA GLN A 809 18.52 -1.40 -10.50
C GLN A 809 19.23 -2.72 -10.80
N GLN A 810 18.57 -3.86 -10.55
CA GLN A 810 19.15 -5.19 -10.78
C GLN A 810 18.95 -5.71 -12.22
N ASN A 811 18.49 -4.84 -13.14
CA ASN A 811 18.24 -5.15 -14.55
C ASN A 811 17.38 -6.40 -14.75
N VAL A 812 16.30 -6.53 -13.97
CA VAL A 812 15.41 -7.69 -13.99
C VAL A 812 14.52 -7.65 -15.23
N SER A 813 14.42 -8.79 -15.92
CA SER A 813 13.57 -9.03 -17.10
C SER A 813 12.36 -9.93 -16.80
N GLU A 814 12.41 -10.71 -15.72
CA GLU A 814 11.40 -11.71 -15.38
C GLU A 814 11.09 -11.72 -13.87
N ILE A 815 9.80 -11.79 -13.53
CA ILE A 815 9.28 -11.81 -12.16
C ILE A 815 8.35 -13.02 -11.99
N VAL A 816 8.58 -13.87 -10.99
CA VAL A 816 7.74 -15.02 -10.66
C VAL A 816 7.01 -14.77 -9.34
N MET A 817 5.68 -14.68 -9.41
CA MET A 817 4.76 -14.44 -8.30
C MET A 817 4.01 -15.74 -7.95
N LEU A 818 4.12 -16.21 -6.71
CA LEU A 818 3.62 -17.51 -6.25
C LEU A 818 2.57 -17.39 -5.13
N THR A 819 1.73 -16.37 -5.19
CA THR A 819 0.68 -16.10 -4.18
C THR A 819 -0.40 -15.22 -4.81
N ASN A 820 -1.66 -15.42 -4.45
CA ASN A 820 -2.71 -14.48 -4.81
C ASN A 820 -2.60 -13.21 -3.94
N LEU A 821 -3.25 -12.11 -4.33
CA LEU A 821 -3.26 -10.88 -3.52
C LEU A 821 -3.88 -11.13 -2.14
N MET A 822 -4.97 -11.89 -2.12
CA MET A 822 -5.67 -12.36 -0.92
C MET A 822 -5.83 -13.87 -0.97
N GLU A 823 -5.72 -14.52 0.18
CA GLU A 823 -5.87 -15.95 0.39
C GLU A 823 -6.69 -16.15 1.68
N GLY A 824 -7.83 -16.82 1.57
CA GLY A 824 -8.88 -16.84 2.59
C GLY A 824 -9.41 -15.43 2.87
N LYS A 825 -9.17 -14.92 4.08
CA LYS A 825 -9.46 -13.53 4.48
C LYS A 825 -8.18 -12.73 4.79
N LYS A 826 -7.01 -13.14 4.26
CA LYS A 826 -5.70 -12.58 4.61
C LYS A 826 -4.97 -12.07 3.37
N ILE A 827 -4.54 -10.80 3.40
CA ILE A 827 -3.73 -10.19 2.33
C ILE A 827 -2.32 -10.79 2.36
N LYS A 828 -1.90 -11.39 1.23
CA LYS A 828 -0.58 -12.02 1.06
C LYS A 828 0.38 -11.15 0.23
N CYS A 829 -0.14 -10.36 -0.71
CA CYS A 829 0.64 -9.42 -1.51
C CYS A 829 -0.19 -8.15 -1.77
N PHE A 830 0.46 -6.98 -1.84
CA PHE A 830 -0.17 -5.78 -2.42
C PHE A 830 -0.06 -5.85 -3.95
N GLN A 831 -1.02 -5.28 -4.69
CA GLN A 831 -0.96 -5.19 -6.15
C GLN A 831 0.07 -4.11 -6.51
N TYR A 832 1.20 -4.53 -7.07
CA TYR A 832 2.29 -3.63 -7.44
C TYR A 832 2.30 -3.28 -8.94
N TRP A 833 1.19 -3.50 -9.65
CA TRP A 833 1.11 -3.33 -11.10
C TRP A 833 -0.24 -2.74 -11.52
N PRO A 834 -0.27 -1.93 -12.59
CA PRO A 834 -1.52 -1.44 -13.17
C PRO A 834 -2.32 -2.55 -13.84
N ASP A 835 -3.64 -2.41 -13.88
CA ASP A 835 -4.50 -3.30 -14.66
C ASP A 835 -4.14 -3.26 -16.17
N CYS A 836 -4.55 -4.27 -16.92
CA CYS A 836 -4.24 -4.37 -18.35
C CYS A 836 -4.65 -3.11 -19.13
N LEU A 837 -3.75 -2.65 -20.02
CA LEU A 837 -3.81 -1.41 -20.79
C LEU A 837 -3.85 -0.11 -19.96
N LYS A 838 -3.42 -0.15 -18.69
CA LYS A 838 -3.20 1.04 -17.85
C LYS A 838 -1.72 1.28 -17.55
N THR A 839 -1.44 2.51 -17.10
CA THR A 839 -0.10 3.01 -16.77
C THR A 839 -0.10 3.65 -15.39
N GLU A 840 0.89 3.34 -14.56
CA GLU A 840 1.05 3.86 -13.20
C GLU A 840 2.48 4.34 -12.94
N LEU A 841 2.64 5.26 -11.98
CA LEU A 841 3.93 5.84 -11.59
C LEU A 841 4.35 5.31 -10.22
N TYR A 842 5.53 4.71 -10.16
CA TYR A 842 6.15 4.20 -8.94
C TYR A 842 7.55 4.83 -8.79
N ASP A 843 7.67 5.82 -7.91
CA ASP A 843 8.91 6.60 -7.70
C ASP A 843 9.40 7.22 -9.03
N SER A 844 10.60 6.88 -9.50
CA SER A 844 11.17 7.38 -10.75
C SER A 844 10.75 6.62 -12.03
N VAL A 845 10.11 5.45 -11.89
CA VAL A 845 9.74 4.58 -13.00
C VAL A 845 8.24 4.57 -13.28
N THR A 846 7.90 4.59 -14.56
CA THR A 846 6.52 4.46 -15.06
C THR A 846 6.33 3.04 -15.57
N ILE A 847 5.28 2.37 -15.12
CA ILE A 847 4.95 0.96 -15.42
C ILE A 847 3.68 0.95 -16.27
N GLU A 848 3.72 0.28 -17.43
CA GLU A 848 2.57 0.10 -18.32
C GLU A 848 2.30 -1.39 -18.50
N ASN A 849 1.08 -1.85 -18.24
CA ASN A 849 0.68 -3.25 -18.47
C ASN A 849 0.15 -3.41 -19.90
N VAL A 850 1.07 -3.63 -20.85
CA VAL A 850 0.75 -3.69 -22.28
C VAL A 850 0.02 -4.97 -22.70
N PHE A 851 0.06 -6.03 -21.89
CA PHE A 851 -0.52 -7.32 -22.27
C PHE A 851 -0.71 -8.28 -21.08
N GLU A 852 -1.85 -8.97 -21.05
CA GLU A 852 -2.17 -9.97 -20.03
C GLU A 852 -2.82 -11.23 -20.65
N LYS A 853 -2.32 -12.42 -20.28
CA LYS A 853 -2.91 -13.73 -20.61
C LYS A 853 -3.26 -14.48 -19.33
N GLN A 854 -4.52 -14.90 -19.23
CA GLN A 854 -4.99 -15.81 -18.18
C GLN A 854 -5.01 -17.25 -18.68
N TYR A 855 -4.37 -18.14 -17.92
CA TYR A 855 -4.42 -19.59 -18.07
C TYR A 855 -5.04 -20.20 -16.79
N ALA A 856 -5.49 -21.46 -16.86
CA ALA A 856 -6.28 -22.09 -15.80
C ALA A 856 -5.68 -22.03 -14.38
N PHE A 857 -4.34 -22.05 -14.25
CA PHE A 857 -3.64 -22.03 -12.96
C PHE A 857 -2.52 -20.97 -12.85
N TYR A 858 -2.37 -20.10 -13.85
CA TYR A 858 -1.41 -19.00 -13.83
C TYR A 858 -1.78 -17.87 -14.80
N ILE A 859 -1.24 -16.68 -14.56
CA ILE A 859 -1.37 -15.50 -15.43
C ILE A 859 0.04 -15.11 -15.93
N THR A 860 0.13 -14.61 -17.16
CA THR A 860 1.34 -13.97 -17.70
C THR A 860 1.03 -12.53 -18.07
N ARG A 861 1.78 -11.57 -17.51
CA ARG A 861 1.71 -10.14 -17.85
C ARG A 861 3.00 -9.68 -18.51
N LYS A 862 2.90 -8.75 -19.46
CA LYS A 862 4.04 -8.00 -19.99
C LYS A 862 3.92 -6.55 -19.54
N PHE A 863 4.95 -6.08 -18.84
CA PHE A 863 5.09 -4.68 -18.45
C PHE A 863 6.15 -3.99 -19.32
N VAL A 864 5.88 -2.74 -19.70
CA VAL A 864 6.92 -1.81 -20.18
C VAL A 864 7.29 -0.89 -19.02
N VAL A 865 8.55 -0.89 -18.63
CA VAL A 865 9.09 -0.09 -17.51
C VAL A 865 9.98 1.01 -18.05
N SER A 866 9.59 2.26 -17.85
CA SER A 866 10.25 3.44 -18.43
C SER A 866 10.76 4.40 -17.35
N HIS A 867 12.05 4.76 -17.40
CA HIS A 867 12.68 5.64 -16.40
C HIS A 867 12.77 7.09 -16.90
N LYS A 868 12.02 7.99 -16.26
CA LYS A 868 11.76 9.38 -16.72
C LYS A 868 13.02 10.19 -17.04
N GLN A 869 14.10 10.01 -16.27
CA GLN A 869 15.33 10.79 -16.41
C GLN A 869 16.33 10.22 -17.44
N HIS A 870 16.12 9.00 -17.96
CA HIS A 870 17.11 8.32 -18.81
C HIS A 870 16.60 8.03 -20.22
N ASN A 871 15.31 8.25 -20.50
CA ASN A 871 14.67 7.90 -21.78
C ASN A 871 14.94 6.44 -22.20
N MET A 872 15.02 5.53 -21.23
CA MET A 872 15.18 4.10 -21.41
C MET A 872 13.91 3.39 -20.96
N SER A 873 13.42 2.48 -21.80
CA SER A 873 12.37 1.52 -21.47
C SER A 873 12.94 0.09 -21.40
N ARG A 874 12.24 -0.81 -20.70
CA ARG A 874 12.55 -2.25 -20.65
C ARG A 874 11.25 -3.05 -20.64
N ASP A 875 11.24 -4.16 -21.36
CA ASP A 875 10.21 -5.19 -21.26
C ASP A 875 10.47 -6.06 -20.03
N ILE A 876 9.44 -6.31 -19.22
CA ILE A 876 9.49 -7.22 -18.06
C ILE A 876 8.28 -8.15 -18.10
N ILE A 877 8.51 -9.47 -17.95
CA ILE A 877 7.44 -10.46 -17.93
C ILE A 877 7.18 -10.92 -16.49
N GLN A 878 5.92 -10.81 -16.04
CA GLN A 878 5.48 -11.38 -14.77
C GLN A 878 4.72 -12.69 -15.00
N TYR A 879 5.16 -13.74 -14.34
CA TYR A 879 4.53 -15.05 -14.27
C TYR A 879 3.89 -15.24 -12.90
N HIS A 880 2.57 -15.19 -12.82
CA HIS A 880 1.80 -15.26 -11.58
C HIS A 880 1.07 -16.60 -11.45
N TYR A 881 1.57 -17.51 -10.61
CA TYR A 881 0.90 -18.78 -10.32
C TYR A 881 -0.26 -18.57 -9.35
N THR A 882 -1.49 -18.81 -9.81
CA THR A 882 -2.73 -18.48 -9.07
C THR A 882 -3.28 -19.67 -8.29
N MET A 883 -3.01 -20.91 -8.71
CA MET A 883 -3.62 -22.12 -8.13
C MET A 883 -2.75 -22.80 -7.05
N TRP A 884 -1.93 -22.05 -6.32
CA TRP A 884 -1.20 -22.61 -5.16
C TRP A 884 -2.08 -22.50 -3.93
N PRO A 885 -2.55 -23.63 -3.34
CA PRO A 885 -3.52 -23.57 -2.27
C PRO A 885 -2.98 -22.90 -0.99
N ASP A 886 -3.89 -22.32 -0.22
CA ASP A 886 -3.64 -21.68 1.08
C ASP A 886 -2.99 -22.65 2.08
N HIS A 887 -3.42 -23.91 2.02
CA HIS A 887 -2.91 -25.04 2.79
C HIS A 887 -2.46 -26.14 1.81
N GLY A 888 -1.21 -26.61 1.93
CA GLY A 888 -0.63 -27.63 1.05
C GLY A 888 0.20 -27.07 -0.11
N THR A 889 0.23 -27.82 -1.21
CA THR A 889 1.12 -27.59 -2.37
C THR A 889 0.39 -27.79 -3.71
N PRO A 890 0.89 -27.20 -4.81
CA PRO A 890 0.30 -27.35 -6.13
C PRO A 890 0.52 -28.74 -6.70
N GLU A 891 -0.30 -29.08 -7.69
CA GLU A 891 -0.12 -30.31 -8.47
C GLU A 891 1.28 -30.32 -9.13
N PRO A 892 2.15 -31.32 -8.88
CA PRO A 892 3.55 -31.28 -9.32
C PRO A 892 3.72 -31.15 -10.83
N LEU A 893 2.80 -31.71 -11.63
CA LEU A 893 2.79 -31.53 -13.08
C LEU A 893 2.51 -30.07 -13.48
N ASN A 894 1.50 -29.43 -12.88
CA ASN A 894 1.18 -28.03 -13.17
C ASN A 894 2.32 -27.08 -12.76
N LEU A 895 3.02 -27.38 -11.66
CA LEU A 895 4.24 -26.64 -11.28
C LEU A 895 5.39 -26.85 -12.28
N ALA A 896 5.58 -28.08 -12.79
CA ALA A 896 6.57 -28.38 -13.82
C ALA A 896 6.25 -27.71 -15.18
N VAL A 897 4.98 -27.65 -15.57
CA VAL A 897 4.49 -26.94 -16.77
C VAL A 897 4.72 -25.44 -16.64
N PHE A 898 4.34 -24.82 -15.52
CA PHE A 898 4.59 -23.40 -15.24
C PHE A 898 6.08 -23.06 -15.30
N HIS A 899 6.92 -23.86 -14.62
CA HIS A 899 8.37 -23.72 -14.69
C HIS A 899 8.91 -23.87 -16.13
N SER A 900 8.30 -24.72 -16.97
CA SER A 900 8.66 -24.84 -18.38
C SER A 900 8.23 -23.65 -19.24
N GLN A 901 7.19 -22.89 -18.85
CA GLN A 901 6.82 -21.63 -19.51
C GLN A 901 7.80 -20.51 -19.13
N VAL A 902 8.17 -20.37 -17.85
CA VAL A 902 9.18 -19.39 -17.39
C VAL A 902 10.51 -19.58 -18.15
N LEU A 903 10.99 -20.82 -18.26
CA LEU A 903 12.22 -21.14 -19.00
C LEU A 903 12.14 -20.97 -20.53
N ARG A 904 10.97 -20.60 -21.10
CA ARG A 904 10.82 -20.40 -22.55
C ARG A 904 11.19 -18.97 -22.97
N THR A 905 11.07 -17.99 -22.08
CA THR A 905 11.39 -16.58 -22.36
C THR A 905 12.78 -16.17 -21.87
N SER A 906 13.37 -16.90 -20.93
CA SER A 906 14.72 -16.64 -20.43
C SER A 906 15.79 -16.88 -21.51
N SER A 907 16.25 -15.83 -22.17
CA SER A 907 17.36 -15.90 -23.14
C SER A 907 18.71 -16.09 -22.44
N ASP A 908 19.45 -17.15 -22.78
CA ASP A 908 20.80 -17.44 -22.23
C ASP A 908 21.84 -16.32 -22.52
N GLU A 909 21.54 -15.40 -23.43
CA GLU A 909 22.45 -14.33 -23.89
C GLU A 909 22.62 -13.17 -22.89
N ASN A 910 21.65 -12.92 -22.00
CA ASN A 910 21.72 -11.85 -20.99
C ASN A 910 21.35 -12.40 -19.60
N ARG A 911 22.37 -12.69 -18.78
CA ARG A 911 22.24 -13.41 -17.50
C ARG A 911 21.80 -12.49 -16.35
N THR A 912 20.55 -12.03 -16.41
CA THR A 912 19.87 -11.22 -15.39
C THR A 912 19.38 -12.08 -14.20
N PRO A 913 19.20 -11.53 -12.99
CA PRO A 913 18.66 -12.26 -11.86
C PRO A 913 17.13 -12.40 -11.95
N LEU A 914 16.61 -13.62 -11.78
CA LEU A 914 15.18 -13.89 -11.75
C LEU A 914 14.59 -13.49 -10.39
N VAL A 915 13.63 -12.54 -10.36
CA VAL A 915 12.93 -12.19 -9.11
C VAL A 915 11.86 -13.24 -8.84
N VAL A 916 11.84 -13.80 -7.63
CA VAL A 916 10.83 -14.79 -7.21
C VAL A 916 10.26 -14.39 -5.84
N HIS A 917 8.93 -14.29 -5.74
CA HIS A 917 8.26 -13.93 -4.50
C HIS A 917 6.97 -14.72 -4.23
N CYS A 918 6.54 -14.72 -2.98
CA CYS A 918 5.21 -15.15 -2.55
C CYS A 918 4.70 -14.12 -1.53
N SER A 919 4.18 -14.51 -0.37
CA SER A 919 3.97 -13.60 0.76
C SER A 919 5.29 -13.28 1.48
N ALA A 920 5.91 -14.28 2.11
CA ALA A 920 7.13 -14.09 2.93
C ALA A 920 8.46 -14.20 2.14
N GLY A 921 8.40 -14.67 0.89
CA GLY A 921 9.60 -14.86 0.06
C GLY A 921 10.52 -16.01 0.51
N ILE A 922 9.97 -17.06 1.14
CA ILE A 922 10.76 -18.19 1.68
C ILE A 922 10.19 -19.57 1.36
N GLY A 923 8.88 -19.80 1.54
CA GLY A 923 8.24 -21.10 1.34
C GLY A 923 8.09 -21.46 -0.14
N ARG A 924 6.96 -21.07 -0.74
CA ARG A 924 6.66 -21.26 -2.17
C ARG A 924 7.80 -20.78 -3.08
N THR A 925 8.39 -19.62 -2.78
CA THR A 925 9.61 -19.06 -3.40
C THR A 925 10.79 -20.04 -3.38
N GLY A 926 11.10 -20.64 -2.22
CA GLY A 926 12.18 -21.61 -2.10
C GLY A 926 11.90 -22.91 -2.86
N THR A 927 10.65 -23.39 -2.88
CA THR A 927 10.27 -24.57 -3.68
C THR A 927 10.46 -24.33 -5.17
N PHE A 928 10.09 -23.16 -5.70
CA PHE A 928 10.29 -22.83 -7.12
C PHE A 928 11.78 -22.64 -7.47
N ILE A 929 12.55 -21.90 -6.67
CA ILE A 929 13.99 -21.73 -6.91
C ILE A 929 14.74 -23.07 -6.82
N ALA A 930 14.33 -23.96 -5.90
CA ALA A 930 14.87 -25.31 -5.84
C ALA A 930 14.59 -26.12 -7.10
N LEU A 931 13.34 -26.12 -7.58
CA LEU A 931 12.95 -26.81 -8.82
C LEU A 931 13.79 -26.34 -10.01
N ASP A 932 13.92 -25.03 -10.20
CA ASP A 932 14.66 -24.45 -11.33
C ASP A 932 16.18 -24.71 -11.25
N ALA A 933 16.79 -24.39 -10.11
CA ALA A 933 18.24 -24.58 -9.92
C ALA A 933 18.65 -26.06 -10.02
N LEU A 934 17.85 -26.98 -9.48
CA LEU A 934 18.11 -28.42 -9.54
C LEU A 934 17.77 -29.01 -10.92
N TYR A 935 16.79 -28.48 -11.64
CA TYR A 935 16.58 -28.84 -13.05
C TYR A 935 17.78 -28.42 -13.91
N LYS A 936 18.27 -27.18 -13.74
CA LYS A 936 19.47 -26.65 -14.39
C LYS A 936 20.73 -27.42 -14.02
N GLU A 937 20.85 -27.92 -12.78
CA GLU A 937 21.92 -28.84 -12.40
C GLU A 937 21.76 -30.21 -13.06
N GLY A 938 20.59 -30.85 -12.93
CA GLY A 938 20.32 -32.18 -13.46
C GLY A 938 20.53 -32.28 -14.97
N LYS A 939 20.11 -31.26 -15.73
CA LYS A 939 20.36 -31.13 -17.19
C LYS A 939 21.85 -31.03 -17.54
N ARG A 940 22.69 -30.54 -16.61
CA ARG A 940 24.14 -30.32 -16.78
C ARG A 940 25.00 -31.48 -16.26
N THR A 941 24.57 -32.20 -15.23
CA THR A 941 25.37 -33.21 -14.51
C THR A 941 24.81 -34.62 -14.55
N GLY A 942 23.54 -34.79 -14.92
CA GLY A 942 22.79 -36.03 -14.74
C GLY A 942 22.41 -36.34 -13.29
N LYS A 943 22.63 -35.42 -12.33
CA LYS A 943 22.39 -35.63 -10.88
C LYS A 943 21.82 -34.39 -10.19
N VAL A 944 21.08 -34.61 -9.10
CA VAL A 944 20.50 -33.56 -8.23
C VAL A 944 20.68 -33.92 -6.75
N ASN A 945 20.66 -32.92 -5.86
CA ASN A 945 20.76 -33.15 -4.41
C ASN A 945 19.95 -32.07 -3.65
N VAL A 946 18.70 -32.40 -3.33
CA VAL A 946 17.72 -31.42 -2.82
C VAL A 946 18.15 -30.86 -1.46
N ALA A 947 18.50 -31.71 -0.50
CA ALA A 947 18.94 -31.28 0.83
C ALA A 947 20.16 -30.35 0.79
N LYS A 948 21.15 -30.68 -0.05
CA LYS A 948 22.36 -29.88 -0.27
C LYS A 948 22.01 -28.49 -0.83
N TYR A 949 21.11 -28.39 -1.82
CA TYR A 949 20.73 -27.10 -2.38
C TYR A 949 19.81 -26.28 -1.46
N VAL A 950 18.90 -26.92 -0.71
CA VAL A 950 18.09 -26.21 0.30
C VAL A 950 18.99 -25.68 1.43
N LYS A 951 20.05 -26.38 1.82
CA LYS A 951 21.10 -25.84 2.74
C LYS A 951 21.81 -24.60 2.15
N ILE A 952 22.09 -24.57 0.84
CA ILE A 952 22.66 -23.40 0.15
C ILE A 952 21.68 -22.21 0.18
N MET A 953 20.42 -22.42 -0.21
CA MET A 953 19.40 -21.37 -0.14
C MET A 953 19.23 -20.85 1.29
N ARG A 954 19.27 -21.73 2.30
CA ARG A 954 19.16 -21.37 3.72
C ARG A 954 20.36 -20.62 4.29
N SER A 955 21.54 -20.65 3.64
CA SER A 955 22.64 -19.72 3.93
C SER A 955 22.51 -18.37 3.21
N CYS A 956 21.67 -18.27 2.18
CA CYS A 956 21.37 -17.02 1.47
C CYS A 956 20.18 -16.28 2.10
N ARG A 957 19.13 -16.99 2.56
CA ARG A 957 17.94 -16.42 3.20
C ARG A 957 17.35 -17.43 4.18
N MET A 958 16.89 -16.98 5.35
CA MET A 958 16.35 -17.88 6.38
C MET A 958 15.15 -18.71 5.90
N ASN A 959 14.98 -19.92 6.43
CA ASN A 959 13.77 -20.75 6.29
C ASN A 959 13.29 -21.04 4.84
N MET A 960 14.17 -20.93 3.83
CA MET A 960 13.87 -21.29 2.44
C MET A 960 13.37 -22.74 2.35
N VAL A 961 12.26 -22.96 1.65
CA VAL A 961 11.42 -24.19 1.71
C VAL A 961 10.88 -24.39 3.13
N GLN A 962 9.70 -23.83 3.39
CA GLN A 962 9.22 -23.52 4.75
C GLN A 962 8.47 -24.69 5.41
N THR A 963 7.88 -25.59 4.64
CA THR A 963 7.17 -26.77 5.17
C THR A 963 7.71 -28.08 4.59
N TYR A 964 7.27 -29.19 5.19
CA TYR A 964 7.63 -30.55 4.80
C TYR A 964 7.04 -30.93 3.42
N GLU A 965 5.79 -30.57 3.16
CA GLU A 965 5.09 -30.85 1.91
C GLU A 965 5.74 -30.07 0.75
N GLN A 966 6.11 -28.82 1.01
CA GLN A 966 6.91 -27.97 0.12
C GLN A 966 8.28 -28.58 -0.25
N TYR A 967 8.85 -29.41 0.63
CA TYR A 967 10.10 -30.13 0.37
C TYR A 967 9.86 -31.36 -0.52
N VAL A 968 8.85 -32.18 -0.20
CA VAL A 968 8.46 -33.35 -1.01
C VAL A 968 8.07 -32.93 -2.43
N THR A 969 7.32 -31.83 -2.59
CA THR A 969 6.90 -31.29 -3.90
C THR A 969 8.09 -30.96 -4.81
N ILE A 970 9.27 -30.62 -4.29
CA ILE A 970 10.48 -30.39 -5.13
C ILE A 970 10.89 -31.69 -5.84
N PHE A 971 10.89 -32.83 -5.13
CA PHE A 971 11.22 -34.12 -5.73
C PHE A 971 10.18 -34.54 -6.77
N LEU A 972 8.89 -34.37 -6.45
CA LEU A 972 7.79 -34.71 -7.37
C LEU A 972 7.86 -33.86 -8.65
N ALA A 973 8.01 -32.53 -8.52
CA ALA A 973 8.09 -31.63 -9.66
C ALA A 973 9.38 -31.83 -10.48
N LEU A 974 10.51 -32.20 -9.85
CA LEU A 974 11.73 -32.61 -10.57
C LEU A 974 11.53 -33.94 -11.31
N ASN A 975 10.82 -34.92 -10.74
CA ASN A 975 10.50 -36.18 -11.41
C ASN A 975 9.69 -35.95 -12.68
N GLU A 976 8.73 -35.03 -12.64
CA GLU A 976 7.99 -34.58 -13.82
C GLU A 976 8.88 -33.81 -14.80
N ARG A 977 9.60 -32.79 -14.30
CA ARG A 977 10.33 -31.84 -15.15
C ARG A 977 11.55 -32.45 -15.86
N CYS A 978 12.18 -33.46 -15.28
CA CYS A 978 13.43 -34.04 -15.78
C CYS A 978 13.25 -35.27 -16.68
N ASN A 979 12.20 -36.09 -16.45
CA ASN A 979 12.00 -37.33 -17.22
C ASN A 979 11.19 -37.11 -18.51
N VAL A 980 10.48 -35.99 -18.62
CA VAL A 980 9.67 -35.62 -19.78
C VAL A 980 10.27 -34.38 -20.44
N SER A 981 10.49 -34.45 -21.75
CA SER A 981 10.65 -33.25 -22.56
C SER A 981 9.26 -32.74 -22.92
N PHE A 982 8.88 -31.60 -22.36
CA PHE A 982 7.79 -30.78 -22.89
C PHE A 982 8.21 -30.37 -24.31
N GLN A 983 7.39 -30.67 -25.31
CA GLN A 983 7.70 -30.51 -26.73
C GLN A 983 6.53 -29.85 -27.46
N ARG A 984 6.20 -28.65 -26.96
CA ARG A 984 5.41 -27.64 -27.66
C ARG A 984 5.96 -27.43 -29.07
N GLN A 985 5.20 -27.88 -30.07
CA GLN A 985 5.51 -27.78 -31.49
C GLN A 985 4.83 -26.54 -32.08
N SER A 986 5.49 -25.84 -33.01
CA SER A 986 4.84 -24.81 -33.83
C SER A 986 3.83 -25.48 -34.77
N LEU A 987 2.81 -24.74 -35.20
CA LEU A 987 1.79 -25.23 -36.13
C LEU A 987 2.39 -25.89 -37.39
N SER A 988 3.41 -25.29 -37.99
CA SER A 988 4.16 -25.85 -39.12
C SER A 988 4.80 -27.20 -38.79
N SER A 989 5.62 -27.27 -37.74
CA SER A 989 6.31 -28.51 -37.34
C SER A 989 5.35 -29.62 -36.91
N PHE A 990 4.18 -29.27 -36.38
CA PHE A 990 3.12 -30.22 -36.04
C PHE A 990 2.41 -30.76 -37.29
N GLY A 991 2.05 -29.88 -38.23
CA GLY A 991 1.45 -30.26 -39.51
C GLY A 991 2.35 -31.18 -40.33
N ASP A 992 3.60 -30.79 -40.55
CA ASP A 992 4.61 -31.59 -41.28
C ASP A 992 4.79 -32.98 -40.67
N LYS A 993 4.89 -33.06 -39.34
CA LYS A 993 5.02 -34.32 -38.59
C LYS A 993 3.79 -35.20 -38.77
N LEU A 994 2.60 -34.60 -38.74
CA LEU A 994 1.34 -35.31 -38.65
C LEU A 994 0.85 -35.82 -40.02
N ASP A 995 0.98 -35.03 -41.09
CA ASP A 995 0.79 -35.52 -42.47
C ASP A 995 1.71 -36.72 -42.76
N SER A 996 2.98 -36.61 -42.35
CA SER A 996 3.96 -37.68 -42.51
C SER A 996 3.61 -38.96 -41.73
N VAL A 997 2.85 -38.86 -40.63
CA VAL A 997 2.44 -39.99 -39.75
C VAL A 997 1.11 -40.60 -40.18
N LEU A 998 0.11 -39.79 -40.54
CA LEU A 998 -1.20 -40.28 -40.96
C LEU A 998 -1.10 -41.06 -42.29
N ASN A 999 -0.24 -40.61 -43.21
CA ASN A 999 0.00 -41.25 -44.51
C ASN A 999 0.96 -42.46 -44.45
N SER A 1000 1.39 -42.95 -43.27
CA SER A 1000 2.38 -44.04 -43.17
C SER A 1000 2.19 -44.93 -41.93
N PRO A 1001 1.74 -46.20 -42.09
CA PRO A 1001 1.54 -47.13 -40.97
C PRO A 1001 2.78 -47.36 -40.10
N GLU A 1002 3.97 -47.38 -40.70
CA GLU A 1002 5.23 -47.56 -39.97
C GLU A 1002 5.52 -46.40 -38.99
N LYS A 1003 5.07 -45.19 -39.33
CA LYS A 1003 5.27 -43.98 -38.52
C LYS A 1003 4.19 -43.77 -37.45
N GLN A 1004 3.05 -44.45 -37.52
CA GLN A 1004 2.09 -44.49 -36.41
C GLN A 1004 2.73 -45.05 -35.12
N THR A 1005 3.80 -45.86 -35.25
CA THR A 1005 4.62 -46.32 -34.11
C THR A 1005 5.32 -45.20 -33.34
N TYR A 1006 5.44 -43.98 -33.88
CA TYR A 1006 5.92 -42.82 -33.12
C TYR A 1006 4.89 -42.37 -32.09
N ILE A 1007 3.64 -42.15 -32.53
CA ILE A 1007 2.54 -41.76 -31.62
C ILE A 1007 2.25 -42.92 -30.65
N GLY A 1008 2.33 -44.17 -31.10
CA GLY A 1008 2.29 -45.35 -30.21
C GLY A 1008 3.32 -45.30 -29.08
N LYS A 1009 4.58 -44.97 -29.37
CA LYS A 1009 5.66 -44.81 -28.36
C LYS A 1009 5.53 -43.56 -27.49
N GLU A 1010 4.76 -42.57 -27.93
CA GLU A 1010 4.40 -41.40 -27.13
C GLU A 1010 3.28 -41.78 -26.14
N PHE A 1011 2.26 -42.48 -26.64
CA PHE A 1011 1.16 -43.06 -25.87
C PHE A 1011 1.60 -44.13 -24.84
N GLU A 1012 2.57 -44.98 -25.19
CA GLU A 1012 3.22 -45.89 -24.22
C GLU A 1012 3.82 -45.10 -23.04
N LYS A 1013 4.45 -43.95 -23.30
CA LYS A 1013 4.99 -43.09 -22.22
C LYS A 1013 3.90 -42.38 -21.44
N LEU A 1014 2.76 -42.07 -22.08
CA LEU A 1014 1.58 -41.48 -21.43
C LEU A 1014 1.06 -42.43 -20.36
N LEU A 1015 0.75 -43.68 -20.74
CA LEU A 1015 0.27 -44.71 -19.82
C LEU A 1015 1.28 -45.01 -18.70
N ASN A 1016 2.57 -45.15 -19.01
CA ASN A 1016 3.64 -45.34 -18.03
C ASN A 1016 3.93 -44.09 -17.14
N ARG A 1017 3.23 -42.97 -17.35
CA ARG A 1017 3.34 -41.72 -16.57
C ARG A 1017 1.98 -41.15 -16.16
N ARG A 1018 0.92 -41.97 -16.24
CA ARG A 1018 -0.38 -41.70 -15.64
C ARG A 1018 -0.24 -41.76 -14.11
N PRO A 1019 -0.91 -40.89 -13.33
CA PRO A 1019 -0.85 -40.99 -11.88
C PRO A 1019 -1.47 -42.29 -11.38
N GLU A 1020 -0.89 -42.87 -10.33
CA GLU A 1020 -1.50 -43.96 -9.56
C GLU A 1020 -2.17 -43.37 -8.31
N TYR A 1021 -3.45 -43.66 -8.15
CA TYR A 1021 -4.26 -43.25 -7.00
C TYR A 1021 -4.61 -44.47 -6.14
N THR A 1022 -4.76 -44.26 -4.84
CA THR A 1022 -5.10 -45.29 -3.85
C THR A 1022 -6.61 -45.38 -3.66
N ILE A 1023 -7.08 -46.41 -2.94
CA ILE A 1023 -8.51 -46.52 -2.61
C ILE A 1023 -9.01 -45.36 -1.72
N ASP A 1024 -8.11 -44.70 -0.99
CA ASP A 1024 -8.42 -43.55 -0.14
C ASP A 1024 -8.66 -42.26 -0.96
N ASP A 1025 -8.27 -42.24 -2.25
CA ASP A 1025 -8.53 -41.12 -3.19
C ASP A 1025 -9.91 -41.22 -3.90
N TYR A 1026 -10.62 -42.34 -3.72
CA TYR A 1026 -11.97 -42.63 -4.24
C TYR A 1026 -12.94 -43.07 -3.13
N LEU A 1027 -12.64 -42.70 -1.88
CA LEU A 1027 -13.31 -43.23 -0.70
C LEU A 1027 -14.79 -42.84 -0.69
N GLU A 1028 -15.11 -41.56 -0.88
CA GLU A 1028 -16.48 -41.03 -0.98
C GLU A 1028 -17.19 -41.62 -2.21
N ALA A 1029 -16.55 -41.61 -3.38
CA ALA A 1029 -17.11 -42.22 -4.60
C ALA A 1029 -17.49 -43.69 -4.40
N SER A 1030 -16.68 -44.46 -3.67
CA SER A 1030 -16.92 -45.89 -3.42
C SER A 1030 -18.13 -46.19 -2.52
N TYR A 1031 -18.61 -45.21 -1.73
CA TYR A 1031 -19.78 -45.39 -0.86
C TYR A 1031 -21.12 -45.21 -1.60
N HIS A 1032 -21.15 -44.41 -2.67
CA HIS A 1032 -22.40 -44.08 -3.38
C HIS A 1032 -22.62 -44.93 -4.64
N VAL A 1033 -21.58 -45.58 -5.16
CA VAL A 1033 -21.63 -46.32 -6.42
C VAL A 1033 -21.70 -47.83 -6.20
N ASN A 1034 -22.75 -48.46 -6.75
CA ASN A 1034 -22.87 -49.92 -6.77
C ASN A 1034 -21.82 -50.55 -7.69
N LYS A 1035 -21.37 -51.78 -7.39
CA LYS A 1035 -20.23 -52.49 -8.01
C LYS A 1035 -20.37 -52.88 -9.51
N ASN A 1036 -21.25 -52.22 -10.26
CA ASN A 1036 -21.50 -52.41 -11.69
C ASN A 1036 -21.04 -51.23 -12.57
N TYR A 1037 -20.48 -50.16 -11.98
CA TYR A 1037 -19.77 -49.12 -12.72
C TYR A 1037 -18.27 -49.39 -12.63
N ASP A 1038 -17.60 -49.48 -13.78
CA ASP A 1038 -16.17 -49.79 -13.86
C ASP A 1038 -15.25 -48.58 -13.57
N GLU A 1039 -15.81 -47.37 -13.46
CA GLU A 1039 -15.09 -46.10 -13.34
C GLU A 1039 -15.66 -45.23 -12.21
N LEU A 1040 -14.80 -44.82 -11.27
CA LEU A 1040 -15.14 -43.93 -10.15
C LEU A 1040 -14.48 -42.56 -10.33
N PRO A 1041 -15.16 -41.45 -10.00
CA PRO A 1041 -14.54 -40.13 -9.98
C PRO A 1041 -13.62 -39.98 -8.76
N LEU A 1042 -12.50 -39.27 -8.93
CA LEU A 1042 -11.58 -38.92 -7.84
C LEU A 1042 -12.23 -37.91 -6.87
N ASP A 1043 -12.27 -38.23 -5.57
CA ASP A 1043 -12.99 -37.47 -4.54
C ASP A 1043 -12.64 -35.96 -4.54
N ARG A 1044 -11.38 -35.64 -4.83
CA ARG A 1044 -10.83 -34.27 -4.91
C ARG A 1044 -11.51 -33.37 -5.95
N TYR A 1045 -12.12 -33.94 -6.99
CA TYR A 1045 -12.71 -33.20 -8.11
C TYR A 1045 -14.23 -33.39 -8.23
N ILE A 1046 -14.86 -34.14 -7.32
CA ILE A 1046 -16.30 -34.40 -7.33
C ILE A 1046 -17.10 -33.12 -7.14
N LEU A 1047 -18.17 -32.99 -7.93
CA LEU A 1047 -19.19 -31.97 -7.79
C LEU A 1047 -20.33 -32.48 -6.91
N TYR A 1048 -20.76 -31.65 -5.96
CA TYR A 1048 -21.87 -31.97 -5.08
C TYR A 1048 -23.13 -31.20 -5.50
N LEU A 1049 -24.28 -31.85 -5.37
CA LEU A 1049 -25.60 -31.24 -5.56
C LEU A 1049 -26.06 -30.58 -4.26
N THR A 1050 -26.57 -29.36 -4.38
CA THR A 1050 -26.99 -28.48 -3.28
C THR A 1050 -28.50 -28.26 -3.23
N SER A 1051 -29.21 -28.34 -4.36
CA SER A 1051 -30.68 -28.25 -4.39
C SER A 1051 -31.31 -29.42 -3.61
N PRO A 1052 -32.26 -29.17 -2.70
CA PRO A 1052 -32.91 -30.24 -1.95
C PRO A 1052 -34.03 -30.88 -2.78
N VAL A 1053 -33.86 -32.14 -3.19
CA VAL A 1053 -34.92 -32.90 -3.88
C VAL A 1053 -35.41 -34.08 -3.04
N ALA A 1054 -36.72 -34.31 -3.06
CA ALA A 1054 -37.36 -35.38 -2.32
C ALA A 1054 -36.79 -36.74 -2.76
N ASN A 1055 -36.09 -37.40 -1.85
CA ASN A 1055 -35.45 -38.69 -2.06
C ASN A 1055 -34.22 -38.71 -2.99
N ARG A 1056 -33.61 -37.55 -3.30
CA ARG A 1056 -32.32 -37.44 -4.03
C ARG A 1056 -31.23 -36.68 -3.27
N GLY A 1057 -29.97 -37.08 -3.45
CA GLY A 1057 -28.85 -36.83 -2.52
C GLY A 1057 -27.90 -35.73 -2.97
N SER A 1058 -26.78 -35.55 -2.26
CA SER A 1058 -25.73 -34.59 -2.65
C SER A 1058 -24.65 -35.17 -3.56
N TYR A 1059 -24.55 -36.50 -3.69
CA TYR A 1059 -23.58 -37.15 -4.57
C TYR A 1059 -24.10 -37.25 -6.01
N ILE A 1060 -23.18 -37.07 -6.98
CA ILE A 1060 -23.36 -37.42 -8.39
C ILE A 1060 -22.00 -37.84 -8.97
N ASN A 1061 -21.98 -38.75 -9.94
CA ASN A 1061 -20.77 -39.11 -10.67
C ASN A 1061 -20.46 -38.04 -11.74
N ALA A 1062 -20.08 -36.85 -11.26
CA ALA A 1062 -19.66 -35.72 -12.07
C ALA A 1062 -18.42 -35.07 -11.45
N ILE A 1063 -17.45 -34.70 -12.28
CA ILE A 1063 -16.23 -34.01 -11.86
C ILE A 1063 -16.08 -32.66 -12.55
N ASN A 1064 -15.37 -31.75 -11.90
CA ASN A 1064 -14.93 -30.51 -12.53
C ASN A 1064 -13.63 -30.75 -13.31
N VAL A 1065 -13.52 -30.21 -14.53
CA VAL A 1065 -12.36 -30.37 -15.42
C VAL A 1065 -11.92 -29.03 -16.01
N SER A 1066 -10.62 -28.78 -16.03
CA SER A 1066 -10.03 -27.53 -16.53
C SER A 1066 -10.00 -27.42 -18.06
N SER A 1067 -10.19 -26.19 -18.55
CA SER A 1067 -9.74 -25.80 -19.90
C SER A 1067 -8.32 -25.24 -19.84
N TYR A 1068 -7.83 -24.69 -20.94
CA TYR A 1068 -6.50 -24.09 -20.97
C TYR A 1068 -6.50 -22.71 -20.27
N GLN A 1069 -7.64 -22.02 -20.28
CA GLN A 1069 -7.85 -20.69 -19.70
C GLN A 1069 -8.47 -20.68 -18.29
N GLN A 1070 -9.28 -21.68 -17.94
CA GLN A 1070 -10.11 -21.69 -16.72
C GLN A 1070 -9.98 -23.00 -15.95
N ASN A 1071 -9.85 -22.93 -14.62
CA ASN A 1071 -9.66 -24.11 -13.77
C ASN A 1071 -10.88 -25.04 -13.73
N ASN A 1072 -12.07 -24.48 -13.88
CA ASN A 1072 -13.36 -25.14 -13.68
C ASN A 1072 -14.26 -24.97 -14.93
N ALA A 1073 -13.75 -25.31 -16.12
CA ALA A 1073 -14.43 -24.98 -17.38
C ALA A 1073 -15.51 -25.99 -17.78
N PHE A 1074 -15.36 -27.24 -17.34
CA PHE A 1074 -16.19 -28.36 -17.75
C PHE A 1074 -16.73 -29.13 -16.55
N ILE A 1075 -17.98 -29.55 -16.67
CA ILE A 1075 -18.56 -30.60 -15.82
C ILE A 1075 -18.55 -31.89 -16.64
N VAL A 1076 -17.83 -32.92 -16.22
CA VAL A 1076 -17.76 -34.18 -16.97
C VAL A 1076 -18.50 -35.29 -16.22
N THR A 1077 -19.45 -35.94 -16.89
CA THR A 1077 -20.32 -36.98 -16.32
C THR A 1077 -20.76 -38.00 -17.40
N HIS A 1078 -21.39 -39.10 -17.00
CA HIS A 1078 -22.01 -40.06 -17.91
C HIS A 1078 -23.47 -39.67 -18.22
N TYR A 1079 -24.06 -40.21 -19.30
CA TYR A 1079 -25.51 -40.04 -19.52
C TYR A 1079 -26.26 -40.56 -18.29
N PRO A 1080 -27.20 -39.79 -17.71
CA PRO A 1080 -27.94 -40.25 -16.55
C PRO A 1080 -28.78 -41.48 -16.92
N PRO A 1081 -28.80 -42.53 -16.09
CA PRO A 1081 -29.84 -43.56 -16.17
C PRO A 1081 -31.21 -42.95 -15.77
N PRO A 1082 -32.34 -43.56 -16.15
CA PRO A 1082 -33.67 -42.98 -15.94
C PRO A 1082 -34.02 -42.59 -14.50
N GLU A 1083 -33.46 -43.29 -13.52
CA GLU A 1083 -33.59 -43.02 -12.09
C GLU A 1083 -32.86 -41.75 -11.63
N ASP A 1084 -31.76 -41.38 -12.30
CA ASP A 1084 -30.89 -40.24 -11.96
C ASP A 1084 -31.13 -39.02 -12.86
N ALA A 1085 -32.12 -39.10 -13.75
CA ALA A 1085 -32.58 -38.02 -14.63
C ALA A 1085 -32.73 -36.67 -13.90
N VAL A 1086 -33.29 -36.70 -12.69
CA VAL A 1086 -33.48 -35.52 -11.83
C VAL A 1086 -32.16 -34.96 -11.29
N ASP A 1087 -31.17 -35.79 -10.98
CA ASP A 1087 -29.89 -35.34 -10.43
C ASP A 1087 -28.97 -34.75 -11.50
N PHE A 1088 -29.14 -35.17 -12.75
CA PHE A 1088 -28.57 -34.47 -13.90
C PHE A 1088 -29.20 -33.09 -14.11
N LEU A 1089 -30.52 -32.92 -13.95
CA LEU A 1089 -31.14 -31.59 -14.02
C LEU A 1089 -30.67 -30.68 -12.87
N ARG A 1090 -30.53 -31.24 -11.65
CA ARG A 1090 -29.94 -30.52 -10.50
C ARG A 1090 -28.50 -30.11 -10.76
N LEU A 1091 -27.67 -30.97 -11.36
CA LEU A 1091 -26.29 -30.63 -11.74
C LEU A 1091 -26.21 -29.39 -12.64
N LEU A 1092 -27.12 -29.30 -13.62
CA LEU A 1092 -27.17 -28.16 -14.54
C LEU A 1092 -27.64 -26.87 -13.87
N VAL A 1093 -28.58 -26.95 -12.93
CA VAL A 1093 -29.10 -25.78 -12.18
C VAL A 1093 -28.13 -25.33 -11.08
N ASP A 1094 -27.70 -26.25 -10.22
CA ASP A 1094 -26.86 -25.98 -9.04
C ASP A 1094 -25.47 -25.41 -9.39
N HIS A 1095 -24.99 -25.70 -10.60
CA HIS A 1095 -23.70 -25.22 -11.13
C HIS A 1095 -23.86 -24.33 -12.36
N GLU A 1096 -25.06 -23.77 -12.58
CA GLU A 1096 -25.36 -22.76 -13.61
C GLU A 1096 -24.92 -23.13 -15.05
N SER A 1097 -24.92 -24.42 -15.37
CA SER A 1097 -24.47 -24.92 -16.68
C SER A 1097 -25.54 -24.74 -17.76
N ASN A 1098 -25.35 -23.74 -18.63
CA ASN A 1098 -26.28 -23.43 -19.73
C ASN A 1098 -26.05 -24.25 -21.01
N THR A 1099 -24.99 -25.06 -21.09
CA THR A 1099 -24.63 -25.81 -22.31
C THR A 1099 -24.26 -27.24 -21.97
N VAL A 1100 -24.89 -28.20 -22.66
CA VAL A 1100 -24.59 -29.63 -22.55
C VAL A 1100 -24.09 -30.14 -23.90
N ILE A 1101 -22.84 -30.58 -23.96
CA ILE A 1101 -22.26 -31.28 -25.10
C ILE A 1101 -22.42 -32.78 -24.90
N CYS A 1102 -23.30 -33.41 -25.69
CA CYS A 1102 -23.44 -34.86 -25.74
C CYS A 1102 -22.49 -35.42 -26.81
N MET A 1103 -21.71 -36.45 -26.47
CA MET A 1103 -20.74 -37.05 -27.38
C MET A 1103 -21.37 -38.01 -28.41
N ASP A 1104 -22.63 -38.40 -28.20
CA ASP A 1104 -23.41 -39.28 -29.07
C ASP A 1104 -24.72 -38.61 -29.50
N PRO A 1105 -25.28 -38.97 -30.67
CA PRO A 1105 -26.66 -38.63 -31.02
C PRO A 1105 -27.62 -39.22 -29.98
N LEU A 1106 -28.37 -38.37 -29.29
CA LEU A 1106 -29.30 -38.73 -28.20
C LEU A 1106 -30.42 -39.66 -28.67
N SER A 1107 -30.74 -39.63 -29.97
CA SER A 1107 -31.59 -40.63 -30.64
C SER A 1107 -31.16 -42.09 -30.45
N LYS A 1108 -29.86 -42.34 -30.17
CA LYS A 1108 -29.29 -43.66 -29.85
C LYS A 1108 -29.26 -43.94 -28.33
N ILE A 1109 -29.30 -42.90 -27.51
CA ILE A 1109 -29.20 -42.99 -26.04
C ILE A 1109 -30.59 -43.18 -25.44
N THR A 1110 -30.94 -44.42 -25.09
CA THR A 1110 -32.29 -44.77 -24.60
C THR A 1110 -32.70 -44.06 -23.33
N SER A 1111 -31.75 -43.73 -22.44
CA SER A 1111 -32.03 -42.99 -21.20
C SER A 1111 -32.33 -41.50 -21.42
N SER A 1112 -31.99 -40.90 -22.56
CA SER A 1112 -32.27 -39.48 -22.85
C SER A 1112 -33.75 -39.14 -22.69
N LYS A 1113 -34.64 -40.07 -23.07
CA LYS A 1113 -36.10 -39.99 -22.96
C LYS A 1113 -36.63 -39.89 -21.53
N SER A 1114 -35.78 -40.04 -20.51
CA SER A 1114 -36.14 -39.87 -19.10
C SER A 1114 -36.13 -38.40 -18.64
N TRP A 1115 -35.32 -37.55 -19.26
CA TRP A 1115 -35.18 -36.12 -18.91
C TRP A 1115 -35.47 -35.16 -20.08
N LEU A 1116 -35.25 -35.58 -21.34
CA LEU A 1116 -35.49 -34.75 -22.50
C LEU A 1116 -36.95 -34.87 -23.01
N PRO A 1117 -37.69 -33.75 -23.19
CA PRO A 1117 -39.04 -33.75 -23.77
C PRO A 1117 -39.08 -34.07 -25.27
N GLU A 1118 -40.17 -34.72 -25.72
CA GLU A 1118 -40.51 -34.82 -27.14
C GLU A 1118 -41.18 -33.51 -27.62
N SER A 1119 -41.18 -33.23 -28.93
CA SER A 1119 -41.51 -31.92 -29.52
C SER A 1119 -42.99 -31.47 -29.43
N SER A 1120 -43.78 -32.04 -28.54
CA SER A 1120 -45.20 -31.69 -28.34
C SER A 1120 -45.70 -31.82 -26.89
N SER A 1121 -44.81 -32.06 -25.92
CA SER A 1121 -45.19 -32.28 -24.52
C SER A 1121 -44.06 -31.95 -23.54
N ASP A 1122 -44.38 -31.22 -22.49
CA ASP A 1122 -43.49 -30.99 -21.35
C ASP A 1122 -43.14 -32.31 -20.64
N LYS A 1123 -41.93 -32.39 -20.09
CA LYS A 1123 -41.41 -33.58 -19.41
C LYS A 1123 -41.29 -33.32 -17.91
N MET A 1124 -42.20 -33.88 -17.13
CA MET A 1124 -42.11 -33.86 -15.67
C MET A 1124 -40.98 -34.77 -15.17
N VAL A 1125 -40.10 -34.20 -14.36
CA VAL A 1125 -38.95 -34.83 -13.69
C VAL A 1125 -38.86 -34.24 -12.28
N ASP A 1126 -39.85 -34.61 -11.44
CA ASP A 1126 -40.15 -34.09 -10.09
C ASP A 1126 -38.90 -33.67 -9.28
N PRO A 1127 -38.76 -32.40 -8.84
CA PRO A 1127 -39.76 -31.31 -8.86
C PRO A 1127 -39.80 -30.47 -10.17
N PHE A 1128 -39.00 -30.82 -11.18
CA PHE A 1128 -38.85 -30.00 -12.37
C PHE A 1128 -39.87 -30.33 -13.48
N SER A 1129 -40.22 -29.32 -14.26
CA SER A 1129 -40.83 -29.49 -15.59
C SER A 1129 -39.82 -29.05 -16.65
N VAL A 1130 -39.47 -29.95 -17.58
CA VAL A 1130 -38.55 -29.65 -18.68
C VAL A 1130 -39.36 -29.39 -19.95
N GLN A 1131 -39.32 -28.15 -20.43
CA GLN A 1131 -40.00 -27.69 -21.64
C GLN A 1131 -39.03 -27.61 -22.82
N ARG A 1132 -39.50 -27.92 -24.03
CA ARG A 1132 -38.72 -27.75 -25.26
C ARG A 1132 -39.02 -26.38 -25.88
N VAL A 1133 -38.00 -25.54 -26.05
CA VAL A 1133 -38.14 -24.19 -26.63
C VAL A 1133 -37.92 -24.22 -28.14
N GLY A 1134 -36.91 -24.95 -28.61
CA GLY A 1134 -36.52 -24.96 -30.02
C GLY A 1134 -35.61 -26.13 -30.42
N GLU A 1135 -35.40 -26.26 -31.72
CA GLU A 1135 -34.39 -27.14 -32.33
C GLU A 1135 -33.79 -26.41 -33.53
N THR A 1136 -32.45 -26.36 -33.61
CA THR A 1136 -31.72 -25.83 -34.76
C THR A 1136 -30.67 -26.83 -35.24
N TRP A 1137 -30.38 -26.79 -36.55
CA TRP A 1137 -29.45 -27.71 -37.19
C TRP A 1137 -28.39 -26.92 -37.97
N THR A 1138 -27.14 -27.01 -37.51
CA THR A 1138 -25.95 -26.49 -38.17
C THR A 1138 -25.02 -27.67 -38.47
N ASN A 1139 -23.70 -27.55 -38.25
CA ASN A 1139 -22.78 -28.69 -38.25
C ASN A 1139 -23.03 -29.63 -37.06
N VAL A 1140 -23.54 -29.08 -35.95
CA VAL A 1140 -24.12 -29.80 -34.81
C VAL A 1140 -25.65 -29.63 -34.81
N LYS A 1141 -26.36 -30.43 -34.01
CA LYS A 1141 -27.77 -30.19 -33.71
C LYS A 1141 -27.89 -29.59 -32.32
N VAL A 1142 -28.64 -28.50 -32.18
CA VAL A 1142 -28.91 -27.85 -30.89
C VAL A 1142 -30.39 -27.98 -30.56
N THR A 1143 -30.68 -28.33 -29.32
CA THR A 1143 -32.03 -28.38 -28.74
C THR A 1143 -32.07 -27.48 -27.51
N GLU A 1144 -32.87 -26.43 -27.59
CA GLU A 1144 -33.07 -25.51 -26.47
C GLU A 1144 -34.16 -26.06 -25.54
N ILE A 1145 -33.85 -26.15 -24.25
CA ILE A 1145 -34.80 -26.51 -23.20
C ILE A 1145 -34.85 -25.44 -22.10
N ARG A 1146 -35.96 -25.40 -21.37
CA ARG A 1146 -36.05 -24.75 -20.05
C ARG A 1146 -36.34 -25.79 -19.00
N ILE A 1147 -35.59 -25.71 -17.90
CA ILE A 1147 -35.87 -26.43 -16.65
C ILE A 1147 -36.64 -25.44 -15.76
N LEU A 1148 -37.90 -25.73 -15.47
CA LEU A 1148 -38.75 -24.95 -14.58
C LEU A 1148 -38.84 -25.63 -13.22
N ASN A 1149 -38.69 -24.88 -12.13
CA ASN A 1149 -38.97 -25.36 -10.78
C ASN A 1149 -40.29 -24.76 -10.28
N GLU A 1150 -41.33 -25.60 -10.10
CA GLU A 1150 -42.65 -25.16 -9.65
C GLU A 1150 -42.66 -24.56 -8.23
N GLU A 1151 -41.65 -24.86 -7.40
CA GLU A 1151 -41.55 -24.34 -6.03
C GLU A 1151 -40.84 -22.98 -5.91
N GLN A 1152 -40.19 -22.48 -6.98
CA GLN A 1152 -39.24 -21.34 -6.89
C GLN A 1152 -39.42 -20.20 -7.91
N GLU A 1153 -40.35 -20.31 -8.85
CA GLU A 1153 -40.55 -19.35 -9.98
C GLU A 1153 -39.32 -19.11 -10.89
N LEU A 1154 -38.21 -19.81 -10.67
CA LEU A 1154 -36.99 -19.72 -11.47
C LEU A 1154 -37.01 -20.69 -12.66
N SER A 1155 -36.49 -20.23 -13.80
CA SER A 1155 -36.32 -21.02 -15.02
C SER A 1155 -34.86 -21.01 -15.49
N HIS A 1156 -34.22 -22.18 -15.56
CA HIS A 1156 -32.88 -22.32 -16.12
C HIS A 1156 -32.96 -22.68 -17.60
N ALA A 1157 -32.23 -21.96 -18.45
CA ALA A 1157 -32.21 -22.19 -19.90
C ALA A 1157 -30.94 -22.97 -20.28
N VAL A 1158 -31.10 -24.05 -21.06
CA VAL A 1158 -30.00 -24.95 -21.42
C VAL A 1158 -30.04 -25.30 -22.92
N SER A 1159 -28.88 -25.19 -23.56
CA SER A 1159 -28.62 -25.67 -24.93
C SER A 1159 -28.06 -27.09 -24.89
N ILE A 1160 -28.84 -28.08 -25.34
CA ILE A 1160 -28.40 -29.47 -25.51
C ILE A 1160 -27.85 -29.65 -26.92
N VAL A 1161 -26.60 -30.07 -27.05
CA VAL A 1161 -25.86 -30.16 -28.31
C VAL A 1161 -25.49 -31.61 -28.60
N GLU A 1162 -25.89 -32.15 -29.75
CA GLU A 1162 -25.54 -33.51 -30.18
C GLU A 1162 -24.93 -33.51 -31.61
N PRO A 1163 -23.97 -34.41 -31.91
CA PRO A 1163 -23.35 -34.50 -33.22
C PRO A 1163 -24.27 -35.17 -34.24
N ARG A 1164 -24.05 -34.89 -35.53
CA ARG A 1164 -24.76 -35.57 -36.63
C ARG A 1164 -24.46 -37.08 -36.66
N GLU A 1165 -23.21 -37.44 -36.42
CA GLU A 1165 -22.70 -38.81 -36.42
C GLU A 1165 -21.78 -39.02 -35.21
N VAL A 1166 -21.75 -40.24 -34.66
CA VAL A 1166 -20.91 -40.58 -33.50
C VAL A 1166 -19.44 -40.32 -33.86
N PRO A 1167 -18.71 -39.46 -33.11
CA PRO A 1167 -17.28 -39.29 -33.30
C PRO A 1167 -16.56 -40.60 -32.97
N GLY A 1168 -15.62 -41.04 -33.81
CA GLY A 1168 -14.97 -42.32 -33.57
C GLY A 1168 -13.76 -42.63 -34.47
N PRO A 1169 -13.15 -43.82 -34.30
CA PRO A 1169 -11.91 -44.21 -34.97
C PRO A 1169 -12.04 -44.33 -36.50
N ASP A 1170 -13.26 -44.57 -36.98
CA ASP A 1170 -13.60 -44.91 -38.37
C ASP A 1170 -13.54 -43.72 -39.35
N GLY A 1171 -13.29 -42.49 -38.88
CA GLY A 1171 -12.85 -41.37 -39.74
C GLY A 1171 -13.59 -40.03 -39.59
N THR A 1172 -14.56 -39.89 -38.68
CA THR A 1172 -15.37 -38.66 -38.52
C THR A 1172 -14.87 -37.72 -37.43
N SER A 1173 -13.57 -37.38 -37.47
CA SER A 1173 -12.98 -36.32 -36.62
C SER A 1173 -13.65 -34.96 -36.81
N SER A 1174 -14.28 -34.73 -37.96
CA SER A 1174 -15.16 -33.61 -38.26
C SER A 1174 -16.34 -33.46 -37.29
N SER A 1175 -16.94 -34.55 -36.78
CA SER A 1175 -17.99 -34.49 -35.75
C SER A 1175 -17.45 -33.94 -34.43
N LEU A 1176 -16.28 -34.44 -33.99
CA LEU A 1176 -15.62 -33.96 -32.77
C LEU A 1176 -15.22 -32.48 -32.90
N ARG A 1177 -14.61 -32.11 -34.04
CA ARG A 1177 -14.25 -30.72 -34.34
C ARG A 1177 -15.47 -29.79 -34.36
N SER A 1178 -16.63 -30.26 -34.82
CA SER A 1178 -17.86 -29.47 -34.84
C SER A 1178 -18.42 -29.21 -33.43
N LEU A 1179 -18.39 -30.21 -32.54
CA LEU A 1179 -18.76 -30.04 -31.12
C LEU A 1179 -17.79 -29.07 -30.41
N VAL A 1180 -16.49 -29.21 -30.65
CA VAL A 1180 -15.47 -28.34 -30.03
C VAL A 1180 -15.55 -26.90 -30.54
N SER A 1181 -15.81 -26.68 -31.84
CA SER A 1181 -16.06 -25.33 -32.38
C SER A 1181 -17.25 -24.68 -31.68
N TYR A 1182 -18.40 -25.36 -31.64
CA TYR A 1182 -19.59 -24.84 -30.95
C TYR A 1182 -19.30 -24.46 -29.49
N ALA A 1183 -18.55 -25.29 -28.76
CA ALA A 1183 -18.16 -25.01 -27.38
C ALA A 1183 -17.13 -23.88 -27.22
N MET A 1184 -16.40 -23.49 -28.28
CA MET A 1184 -15.52 -22.31 -28.30
C MET A 1184 -16.29 -21.04 -28.67
N ASP A 1185 -17.29 -21.18 -29.55
CA ASP A 1185 -18.07 -20.07 -30.11
C ASP A 1185 -19.17 -19.57 -29.15
N VAL A 1186 -19.59 -20.37 -28.17
CA VAL A 1186 -20.61 -20.01 -27.17
C VAL A 1186 -20.00 -19.35 -25.93
N THR A 1187 -20.51 -18.16 -25.58
CA THR A 1187 -20.25 -17.48 -24.31
C THR A 1187 -21.14 -18.05 -23.19
N THR A 1188 -20.58 -18.79 -22.24
CA THR A 1188 -21.24 -19.14 -20.97
C THR A 1188 -20.57 -18.44 -19.79
N GLU A 1189 -21.35 -18.10 -18.76
CA GLU A 1189 -20.81 -17.64 -17.46
C GLU A 1189 -20.49 -18.84 -16.55
N GLY A 1190 -21.37 -19.86 -16.55
CA GLY A 1190 -21.11 -21.16 -15.93
C GLY A 1190 -20.33 -22.16 -16.80
N PRO A 1191 -19.90 -23.30 -16.25
CA PRO A 1191 -19.16 -24.35 -16.96
C PRO A 1191 -20.01 -25.08 -18.00
N ILE A 1192 -19.35 -25.65 -19.00
CA ILE A 1192 -19.98 -26.48 -20.05
C ILE A 1192 -20.04 -27.93 -19.57
N THR A 1193 -21.22 -28.53 -19.55
CA THR A 1193 -21.37 -29.94 -19.18
C THR A 1193 -21.07 -30.83 -20.39
N VAL A 1194 -20.18 -31.82 -20.27
CA VAL A 1194 -19.78 -32.75 -21.34
C VAL A 1194 -20.15 -34.17 -20.93
N VAL A 1195 -20.87 -34.87 -21.79
CA VAL A 1195 -21.52 -36.14 -21.45
C VAL A 1195 -21.25 -37.22 -22.49
N SER A 1196 -20.70 -38.36 -22.04
CA SER A 1196 -20.54 -39.58 -22.83
C SER A 1196 -21.24 -40.77 -22.16
N LYS A 1197 -21.08 -41.97 -22.72
CA LYS A 1197 -21.58 -43.22 -22.13
C LYS A 1197 -21.01 -43.51 -20.73
N ASP A 1198 -19.80 -43.02 -20.45
CA ASP A 1198 -18.92 -43.40 -19.33
C ASP A 1198 -18.50 -42.19 -18.47
N GLY A 1199 -18.51 -40.98 -19.03
CA GLY A 1199 -17.85 -39.81 -18.46
C GLY A 1199 -16.33 -39.81 -18.63
N ALA A 1200 -15.77 -40.72 -19.43
CA ALA A 1200 -14.33 -40.85 -19.69
C ALA A 1200 -13.99 -40.72 -21.18
N SER A 1201 -13.91 -41.83 -21.93
CA SER A 1201 -13.26 -41.92 -23.26
C SER A 1201 -13.50 -40.72 -24.18
N MET A 1202 -14.76 -40.48 -24.58
CA MET A 1202 -15.07 -39.41 -25.54
C MET A 1202 -15.07 -38.01 -24.90
N CYS A 1203 -15.38 -37.89 -23.61
CA CYS A 1203 -15.23 -36.63 -22.87
C CYS A 1203 -13.76 -36.20 -22.76
N GLY A 1204 -12.85 -37.15 -22.54
CA GLY A 1204 -11.40 -36.93 -22.52
C GLY A 1204 -10.88 -36.49 -23.88
N ALA A 1205 -11.32 -37.14 -24.96
CA ALA A 1205 -10.98 -36.73 -26.33
C ALA A 1205 -11.49 -35.31 -26.66
N PHE A 1206 -12.73 -34.98 -26.27
CA PHE A 1206 -13.28 -33.62 -26.39
C PHE A 1206 -12.45 -32.60 -25.60
N CYS A 1207 -12.21 -32.84 -24.30
CA CYS A 1207 -11.46 -31.93 -23.44
C CYS A 1207 -10.02 -31.74 -23.94
N ALA A 1208 -9.38 -32.79 -24.47
CA ALA A 1208 -8.03 -32.74 -25.04
C ALA A 1208 -7.98 -31.90 -26.32
N VAL A 1209 -8.89 -32.11 -27.28
CA VAL A 1209 -8.97 -31.30 -28.51
C VAL A 1209 -9.28 -29.84 -28.17
N PHE A 1210 -10.23 -29.59 -27.26
CA PHE A 1210 -10.57 -28.24 -26.81
C PHE A 1210 -9.36 -27.53 -26.18
N ASN A 1211 -8.68 -28.16 -25.22
CA ASN A 1211 -7.50 -27.59 -24.57
C ASN A 1211 -6.37 -27.32 -25.60
N CYS A 1212 -6.13 -28.24 -26.53
CA CYS A 1212 -5.13 -28.06 -27.57
C CYS A 1212 -5.50 -26.94 -28.57
N ILE A 1213 -6.78 -26.77 -28.93
CA ILE A 1213 -7.22 -25.66 -29.79
C ILE A 1213 -7.10 -24.31 -29.05
N GLN A 1214 -7.47 -24.23 -27.77
CA GLN A 1214 -7.22 -23.02 -26.97
C GLN A 1214 -5.72 -22.70 -26.88
N GLN A 1215 -4.87 -23.72 -26.75
CA GLN A 1215 -3.42 -23.54 -26.73
C GLN A 1215 -2.87 -23.03 -28.07
N ILE A 1216 -3.40 -23.52 -29.20
CA ILE A 1216 -3.09 -22.99 -30.54
C ILE A 1216 -3.49 -21.51 -30.64
N ILE A 1217 -4.74 -21.17 -30.29
CA ILE A 1217 -5.28 -19.80 -30.39
C ILE A 1217 -4.49 -18.82 -29.50
N MET A 1218 -4.06 -19.24 -28.31
CA MET A 1218 -3.31 -18.37 -27.40
C MET A 1218 -1.82 -18.29 -27.74
N ASP A 1219 -1.16 -19.43 -27.97
CA ASP A 1219 0.30 -19.58 -27.91
C ASP A 1219 0.95 -20.03 -29.24
N ASP A 1220 0.20 -20.03 -30.36
CA ASP A 1220 0.67 -20.36 -31.73
C ASP A 1220 1.38 -21.74 -31.84
N SER A 1221 1.00 -22.66 -30.95
CA SER A 1221 1.73 -23.91 -30.76
C SER A 1221 0.91 -24.93 -29.96
N VAL A 1222 1.33 -26.20 -29.97
CA VAL A 1222 0.60 -27.30 -29.31
C VAL A 1222 1.50 -28.35 -28.67
N ASP A 1223 1.12 -28.85 -27.50
CA ASP A 1223 1.71 -30.00 -26.80
C ASP A 1223 0.58 -30.96 -26.34
N VAL A 1224 0.18 -31.86 -27.24
CA VAL A 1224 -0.91 -32.83 -27.00
C VAL A 1224 -0.59 -33.75 -25.81
N PHE A 1225 0.66 -34.23 -25.74
CA PHE A 1225 1.12 -35.13 -24.68
C PHE A 1225 0.98 -34.51 -23.29
N THR A 1226 1.49 -33.29 -23.10
CA THR A 1226 1.38 -32.57 -21.83
C THR A 1226 -0.08 -32.25 -21.49
N THR A 1227 -0.87 -31.84 -22.49
CA THR A 1227 -2.29 -31.52 -22.31
C THR A 1227 -3.08 -32.73 -21.79
N VAL A 1228 -2.92 -33.90 -22.42
CA VAL A 1228 -3.60 -35.13 -21.99
C VAL A 1228 -3.09 -35.60 -20.62
N ARG A 1229 -1.79 -35.44 -20.32
CA ARG A 1229 -1.26 -35.73 -18.96
C ARG A 1229 -1.89 -34.86 -17.88
N GLN A 1230 -2.13 -33.58 -18.15
CA GLN A 1230 -2.80 -32.70 -17.18
C GLN A 1230 -4.25 -33.13 -16.96
N LEU A 1231 -4.99 -33.47 -18.02
CA LEU A 1231 -6.35 -34.01 -17.91
C LEU A 1231 -6.39 -35.34 -17.11
N GLN A 1232 -5.39 -36.21 -17.29
CA GLN A 1232 -5.23 -37.46 -16.53
C GLN A 1232 -4.89 -37.26 -15.04
N THR A 1233 -4.56 -36.04 -14.58
CA THR A 1233 -4.49 -35.72 -13.13
C THR A 1233 -5.85 -35.36 -12.51
N GLN A 1234 -6.90 -35.31 -13.32
CA GLN A 1234 -8.29 -35.00 -12.93
C GLN A 1234 -9.22 -36.20 -13.18
N ARG A 1235 -9.01 -36.97 -14.27
CA ARG A 1235 -9.61 -38.30 -14.48
C ARG A 1235 -8.63 -39.24 -15.22
N PRO A 1236 -8.06 -40.28 -14.57
CA PRO A 1236 -7.09 -41.20 -15.18
C PRO A 1236 -7.60 -41.96 -16.42
N GLU A 1237 -8.90 -42.02 -16.62
CA GLU A 1237 -9.57 -42.77 -17.68
C GLU A 1237 -9.57 -42.02 -19.03
N PHE A 1238 -9.32 -40.70 -19.02
CA PHE A 1238 -9.28 -39.88 -20.24
C PHE A 1238 -8.15 -40.28 -21.20
N CYS A 1239 -8.49 -40.47 -22.48
CA CYS A 1239 -7.54 -40.80 -23.56
C CYS A 1239 -6.68 -42.03 -23.22
N THR A 1240 -7.33 -43.12 -22.81
CA THR A 1240 -6.68 -44.36 -22.38
C THR A 1240 -6.61 -45.45 -23.45
N THR A 1241 -7.17 -45.20 -24.64
CA THR A 1241 -6.95 -46.01 -25.85
C THR A 1241 -6.07 -45.28 -26.87
N LEU A 1242 -5.36 -46.04 -27.72
CA LEU A 1242 -4.53 -45.45 -28.77
C LEU A 1242 -5.41 -44.82 -29.86
N GLU A 1243 -6.61 -45.35 -30.07
CA GLU A 1243 -7.63 -44.82 -30.95
C GLU A 1243 -8.11 -43.42 -30.50
N GLU A 1244 -8.40 -43.23 -29.20
CA GLU A 1244 -8.71 -41.91 -28.63
C GLU A 1244 -7.56 -40.92 -28.83
N TYR A 1245 -6.33 -41.33 -28.50
CA TYR A 1245 -5.16 -40.46 -28.61
C TYR A 1245 -4.87 -40.06 -30.06
N LEU A 1246 -5.06 -40.99 -31.03
CA LEU A 1246 -4.99 -40.69 -32.46
C LEU A 1246 -6.16 -39.82 -32.95
N LEU A 1247 -7.36 -39.94 -32.37
CA LEU A 1247 -8.51 -39.09 -32.71
C LEU A 1247 -8.27 -37.63 -32.32
N VAL A 1248 -7.63 -37.38 -31.16
CA VAL A 1248 -7.21 -36.02 -30.75
C VAL A 1248 -6.24 -35.42 -31.78
N TYR A 1249 -5.22 -36.17 -32.19
CA TYR A 1249 -4.29 -35.74 -33.24
C TYR A 1249 -5.00 -35.45 -34.57
N ARG A 1250 -5.89 -36.33 -35.04
CA ARG A 1250 -6.65 -36.12 -36.30
C ARG A 1250 -7.53 -34.87 -36.26
N ALA A 1251 -8.29 -34.66 -35.19
CA ALA A 1251 -9.16 -33.49 -35.06
C ALA A 1251 -8.36 -32.15 -35.03
N LEU A 1252 -7.13 -32.18 -34.52
CA LEU A 1252 -6.21 -31.03 -34.57
C LEU A 1252 -5.63 -30.82 -35.98
N PHE A 1253 -5.33 -31.89 -36.73
CA PHE A 1253 -4.94 -31.79 -38.14
C PHE A 1253 -6.03 -31.10 -38.97
N ASP A 1254 -7.27 -31.61 -38.87
CA ASP A 1254 -8.44 -31.06 -39.58
C ASP A 1254 -8.66 -29.57 -39.24
N TYR A 1255 -8.45 -29.18 -37.99
CA TYR A 1255 -8.59 -27.79 -37.53
C TYR A 1255 -7.51 -26.88 -38.12
N ILE A 1256 -6.24 -27.30 -38.07
CA ILE A 1256 -5.11 -26.53 -38.62
C ILE A 1256 -5.24 -26.41 -40.15
N TRP A 1257 -5.65 -27.48 -40.83
CA TRP A 1257 -5.94 -27.46 -42.27
C TRP A 1257 -7.06 -26.46 -42.60
N THR A 1258 -8.18 -26.50 -41.86
CA THR A 1258 -9.31 -25.57 -42.04
C THR A 1258 -8.87 -24.10 -41.86
N ILE A 1259 -8.00 -23.79 -40.89
CA ILE A 1259 -7.43 -22.44 -40.74
C ILE A 1259 -6.61 -22.07 -41.98
N SER A 1260 -5.75 -22.97 -42.46
CA SER A 1260 -4.86 -22.68 -43.59
C SER A 1260 -5.62 -22.42 -44.90
N GLU A 1261 -6.67 -23.19 -45.20
CA GLU A 1261 -7.54 -22.94 -46.36
C GLU A 1261 -8.27 -21.60 -46.23
N ASN A 1262 -8.86 -21.31 -45.07
CA ASN A 1262 -9.52 -20.02 -44.81
C ASN A 1262 -8.55 -18.82 -44.94
N MET A 1263 -7.26 -18.99 -44.63
CA MET A 1263 -6.25 -17.94 -44.84
C MET A 1263 -5.85 -17.76 -46.32
N TYR A 1264 -6.03 -18.77 -47.17
CA TYR A 1264 -5.83 -18.67 -48.62
C TYR A 1264 -7.07 -18.19 -49.38
N GLU A 1265 -8.29 -18.40 -48.87
CA GLU A 1265 -9.53 -17.85 -49.46
C GLU A 1265 -9.82 -16.38 -49.09
N ASN A 1266 -9.10 -15.82 -48.09
CA ASN A 1266 -9.22 -14.42 -47.65
C ASN A 1266 -8.00 -13.54 -48.05
N MET A 1267 -7.27 -13.93 -49.10
CA MET A 1267 -6.21 -13.13 -49.75
C MET A 1267 -6.52 -12.88 -51.23
#